data_AF-A0A930XBH7-F1
#
_entry.id   AF-A0A930XBH7-F1
#
_cell.length_a   1.000
_cell.length_b   1.000
_cell.length_c   1.000
_cell.angle_alpha   90.00
_cell.angle_beta   90.00
_cell.angle_gamma   90.00
#
_symmetry.space_group_name_H-M   'P 1'
#
loop_
_entity.id
_entity.type
_entity.pdbx_description
1 polymer ?
#
loop_
_entity_poly.entity_id
_entity_poly.type
_entity_poly.pdbx_seq_one_letter_code
_entity_poly.pdbx_strand_id
1 'polypeptide(L)'
;MGNIIGNSELNRIIPAEIKYDDFYTAIQQLAKEKNIKTILEIGSSSGQGSTEAFVNGIIDNPNKPKLFCMEISKARFHELKKTYEKYDFVKCYNMSSVCLEDFPSEKEIIDFYNNTSTNLNLYPLEQVLNWLKQDIEYVKNSGVDDNGIQKIKQENNIIFFDLVLIDGSEFTGNVELNQVYGAKYILLDDINTFKNYINHQKLLNDENYTLICANYNLRNGYSIFQKINNYQNYYFSTEKPEQSLITRLIQPGMITFDVGANVGDYSILLSKLVGSLGKVYSFEATSTTFSQLNERLEQNQCTNVCSINKAVYSKDGEIEFNEFPEEFSVWNSIGKPQMLNPEGSGEYVAIAQTRIVETVSLDSFCKNHNIQNIDYLKIDVEGAEIDVLEGATSLLRNKAIKFIQFEISQKMLEGLSRAAKPSFDILNENGYECHRISSDGDIGEIVNDSNAFYENYIAFPILPINFFTIVLNGQPFIQYHIDVLKQLPFKWHWHIVEGVAELNHDTAWSVRLGGSITEKLHRNGRSCDGTTEYLDELARQYPENITIYRQPEGIFWDGKREMVNAPLANIQEECLLWQIDVDELWTTEQICTARQIFINNPSKTAAYYWCWYFVGEKLVISTRNCYTQNPQQEWLRTWKFKPGAFWAAHEPPVLVEKLPNNQLINVAAENPFLHNETEDNGLVFQHFAYVTEEQLRFKEQYYGYQNAVEQWKVLQQQTKFPLFLREYFSWVGDGTQVDSVNACGVVPIARKESQGNFWRFLQPDELQQQLAQIQKIAPIVIIDGVFFQLYQTGIARVWKSLLEEWANNGFARHIIVLDRAGTAPKISCIKYRTIPAYDYSDTNADREMLQQICDQEGADVFISSYYTTPLTTPSVFIAYDMIPEVFGWDFRNPMWQEKHYAIQHASSYIAISENTARDLVKYFADISQDSVTVAHCGVAKNFTPANDEEVHAFKTKYGIVKPYFILVGAGTGYKNSILFFQAFSQLASRFGFDVICTGSTSLAPEFRSYTSGCTVHMLQLNDEELAIAYSGAIALVYPSKYEGFGLPIVEAMASGCPVITCPNGSIPEVSGEAVIYVNDNDIEALAEALCEVQKPTVRNTLIAAGLEQVKQFSWLKMAESVSSVFIEVTLQPLNLKKINWIIFPDWLHSEEVLLDDLEKIIYKLAKHPESQYMTLLIDTSNSADNYAEFLLSAVTMNLMMQENTDISEGLNISFVSNLSDLQWQALQSRIRARIPLKHENKDALIQAKAEFIPQLNSEEQAFLELT
;
A
#
# COMPACT_ATOMS: atom_id res chain seq x y z
N MET A 1 -17.00 -27.29 -50.40
CA MET A 1 -16.63 -27.83 -49.07
C MET A 1 -16.46 -26.65 -48.11
N GLY A 2 -17.56 -26.04 -47.65
CA GLY A 2 -17.53 -24.74 -46.97
C GLY A 2 -18.26 -24.70 -45.63
N ASN A 3 -18.36 -25.83 -44.91
CA ASN A 3 -19.18 -25.92 -43.69
C ASN A 3 -18.63 -26.85 -42.60
N ILE A 4 -17.30 -27.13 -42.56
CA ILE A 4 -16.74 -28.10 -41.61
C ILE A 4 -16.27 -27.44 -40.29
N ILE A 5 -15.76 -26.20 -40.31
CA ILE A 5 -15.22 -25.55 -39.09
C ILE A 5 -16.33 -25.12 -38.11
N GLY A 6 -17.50 -24.71 -38.62
CA GLY A 6 -18.60 -24.19 -37.79
C GLY A 6 -19.24 -25.19 -36.82
N ASN A 7 -18.98 -26.50 -37.01
CA ASN A 7 -19.48 -27.59 -36.15
C ASN A 7 -18.36 -28.31 -35.39
N SER A 8 -17.12 -27.81 -35.38
CA SER A 8 -16.04 -28.41 -34.58
C SER A 8 -16.35 -28.33 -33.07
N GLU A 9 -16.08 -29.39 -32.32
CA GLU A 9 -16.25 -29.39 -30.86
C GLU A 9 -15.34 -28.35 -30.17
N LEU A 10 -14.22 -27.98 -30.80
CA LEU A 10 -13.30 -26.92 -30.37
C LEU A 10 -13.94 -25.51 -30.38
N ASN A 11 -15.04 -25.31 -31.11
CA ASN A 11 -15.79 -24.05 -31.11
C ASN A 11 -16.87 -23.99 -30.01
N ARG A 12 -17.06 -25.06 -29.23
CA ARG A 12 -17.95 -25.01 -28.05
C ARG A 12 -17.26 -24.24 -26.93
N ILE A 13 -18.02 -23.36 -26.27
CA ILE A 13 -17.61 -22.71 -25.02
C ILE A 13 -17.73 -23.76 -23.92
N ILE A 14 -16.62 -24.06 -23.25
CA ILE A 14 -16.53 -25.05 -22.18
C ILE A 14 -16.40 -24.28 -20.84
N PRO A 15 -17.04 -24.75 -19.75
CA PRO A 15 -16.82 -24.17 -18.42
C PRO A 15 -15.35 -24.21 -18.00
N ALA A 16 -14.92 -23.27 -17.17
CA ALA A 16 -13.56 -23.26 -16.62
C ALA A 16 -13.30 -24.48 -15.72
N GLU A 17 -12.20 -25.18 -15.98
CA GLU A 17 -11.77 -26.34 -15.18
C GLU A 17 -10.87 -25.95 -14.01
N ILE A 18 -10.05 -24.89 -14.16
CA ILE A 18 -9.22 -24.31 -13.12
C ILE A 18 -10.03 -23.23 -12.40
N LYS A 19 -10.71 -23.57 -11.30
CA LYS A 19 -11.50 -22.58 -10.54
C LYS A 19 -11.70 -23.01 -9.10
N TYR A 20 -11.40 -22.12 -8.15
CA TYR A 20 -11.56 -22.34 -6.70
C TYR A 20 -10.77 -23.54 -6.14
N ASP A 21 -9.64 -23.87 -6.76
CA ASP A 21 -8.72 -24.89 -6.30
C ASP A 21 -7.34 -24.29 -5.94
N ASP A 22 -6.44 -25.16 -5.48
CA ASP A 22 -5.07 -24.83 -5.13
C ASP A 22 -4.28 -24.29 -6.34
N PHE A 23 -4.52 -24.79 -7.56
CA PHE A 23 -3.86 -24.29 -8.76
C PHE A 23 -4.30 -22.86 -9.13
N TYR A 24 -5.60 -22.59 -9.08
CA TYR A 24 -6.18 -21.26 -9.26
C TYR A 24 -5.60 -20.27 -8.25
N THR A 25 -5.53 -20.67 -6.97
CA THR A 25 -4.96 -19.85 -5.90
C THR A 25 -3.47 -19.59 -6.14
N ALA A 26 -2.72 -20.60 -6.57
CA ALA A 26 -1.30 -20.46 -6.88
C ALA A 26 -1.04 -19.52 -8.06
N ILE A 27 -1.84 -19.60 -9.13
CA ILE A 27 -1.78 -18.66 -10.26
C ILE A 27 -2.00 -17.23 -9.79
N GLN A 28 -3.01 -16.99 -8.95
CA GLN A 28 -3.34 -15.67 -8.42
C GLN A 28 -2.20 -15.10 -7.57
N GLN A 29 -1.62 -15.90 -6.67
CA GLN A 29 -0.50 -15.47 -5.81
C GLN A 29 0.75 -15.13 -6.61
N LEU A 30 1.11 -15.97 -7.60
CA LEU A 30 2.27 -15.71 -8.45
C LEU A 30 2.08 -14.46 -9.30
N ALA A 31 0.89 -14.25 -9.85
CA ALA A 31 0.56 -13.06 -10.63
C ALA A 31 0.59 -11.77 -9.81
N LYS A 32 0.43 -11.84 -8.48
CA LYS A 32 0.51 -10.72 -7.53
C LYS A 32 1.93 -10.28 -7.20
N GLU A 33 2.93 -11.14 -7.43
CA GLU A 33 4.33 -10.84 -7.09
C GLU A 33 4.85 -9.57 -7.81
N LYS A 34 5.39 -8.61 -7.04
CA LYS A 34 5.88 -7.30 -7.54
C LYS A 34 6.86 -7.43 -8.72
N ASN A 35 7.66 -8.49 -8.82
CA ASN A 35 8.67 -8.64 -9.87
C ASN A 35 8.15 -9.26 -11.18
N ILE A 36 6.87 -9.64 -11.28
CA ILE A 36 6.25 -10.13 -12.51
C ILE A 36 5.83 -8.93 -13.38
N LYS A 37 6.27 -8.89 -14.64
CA LYS A 37 5.98 -7.81 -15.60
C LYS A 37 5.31 -8.31 -16.89
N THR A 38 5.57 -9.55 -17.28
CA THR A 38 5.06 -10.17 -18.50
C THR A 38 4.56 -11.58 -18.23
N ILE A 39 3.32 -11.85 -18.63
CA ILE A 39 2.65 -13.14 -18.40
C ILE A 39 2.15 -13.68 -19.74
N LEU A 40 2.47 -14.93 -20.07
CA LEU A 40 1.91 -15.63 -21.22
C LEU A 40 0.97 -16.75 -20.75
N GLU A 41 -0.26 -16.71 -21.21
CA GLU A 41 -1.22 -17.79 -21.04
C GLU A 41 -1.49 -18.47 -22.39
N ILE A 42 -1.13 -19.74 -22.49
CA ILE A 42 -1.42 -20.59 -23.63
C ILE A 42 -2.67 -21.40 -23.30
N GLY A 43 -3.75 -21.24 -24.06
CA GLY A 43 -5.02 -21.96 -23.83
C GLY A 43 -6.08 -21.17 -23.07
N SER A 44 -6.16 -19.84 -23.26
CA SER A 44 -7.03 -18.96 -22.46
C SER A 44 -8.54 -19.22 -22.58
N SER A 45 -8.99 -20.05 -23.51
CA SER A 45 -10.40 -20.41 -23.70
C SER A 45 -11.30 -19.17 -23.79
N SER A 46 -12.45 -19.14 -23.12
CA SER A 46 -13.34 -17.98 -23.06
C SER A 46 -12.95 -16.94 -22.00
N GLY A 47 -11.79 -17.10 -21.36
CA GLY A 47 -11.31 -16.19 -20.32
C GLY A 47 -11.92 -16.40 -18.94
N GLN A 48 -12.31 -17.63 -18.59
CA GLN A 48 -12.72 -17.98 -17.22
C GLN A 48 -11.66 -18.91 -16.63
N GLY A 49 -11.55 -18.97 -15.31
CA GLY A 49 -10.63 -19.89 -14.64
C GLY A 49 -9.20 -19.36 -14.56
N SER A 50 -8.24 -19.92 -15.29
CA SER A 50 -6.83 -19.47 -15.24
C SER A 50 -6.66 -18.00 -15.65
N THR A 51 -7.35 -17.53 -16.70
CA THR A 51 -7.30 -16.13 -17.10
C THR A 51 -7.89 -15.22 -16.02
N GLU A 52 -8.96 -15.67 -15.36
CA GLU A 52 -9.59 -14.97 -14.23
C GLU A 52 -8.65 -14.92 -13.03
N ALA A 53 -7.95 -16.00 -12.71
CA ALA A 53 -6.93 -16.05 -11.67
C ALA A 53 -5.77 -15.09 -11.95
N PHE A 54 -5.25 -15.08 -13.19
CA PHE A 54 -4.22 -14.13 -13.60
C PHE A 54 -4.72 -12.70 -13.44
N VAL A 55 -5.86 -12.33 -14.03
CA VAL A 55 -6.38 -10.96 -13.95
C VAL A 55 -6.58 -10.53 -12.50
N ASN A 56 -7.13 -11.40 -11.64
CA ASN A 56 -7.29 -11.10 -10.20
C ASN A 56 -5.95 -10.87 -9.48
N GLY A 57 -4.93 -11.68 -9.78
CA GLY A 57 -3.60 -11.46 -9.21
C GLY A 57 -2.91 -10.20 -9.75
N ILE A 58 -3.12 -9.88 -11.02
CA ILE A 58 -2.57 -8.68 -11.68
C ILE A 58 -3.20 -7.40 -11.14
N ILE A 59 -4.50 -7.42 -10.81
CA ILE A 59 -5.19 -6.29 -10.18
C ILE A 59 -4.50 -5.90 -8.85
N ASP A 60 -4.07 -6.90 -8.09
CA ASP A 60 -3.35 -6.74 -6.83
C ASP A 60 -1.83 -6.51 -7.02
N ASN A 61 -1.30 -6.65 -8.24
CA ASN A 61 0.11 -6.47 -8.53
C ASN A 61 0.42 -4.97 -8.74
N PRO A 62 1.33 -4.37 -7.96
CA PRO A 62 1.63 -2.93 -8.04
C PRO A 62 2.17 -2.50 -9.42
N ASN A 63 2.77 -3.42 -10.18
CA ASN A 63 3.35 -3.13 -11.49
C ASN A 63 2.43 -3.43 -12.68
N LYS A 64 1.20 -3.93 -12.43
CA LYS A 64 0.21 -4.30 -13.46
C LYS A 64 0.82 -4.97 -14.70
N PRO A 65 1.43 -6.17 -14.55
CA PRO A 65 2.06 -6.88 -15.65
C PRO A 65 1.14 -7.04 -16.86
N LYS A 66 1.73 -7.05 -18.06
CA LYS A 66 1.00 -7.33 -19.30
C LYS A 66 0.71 -8.82 -19.40
N LEU A 67 -0.57 -9.15 -19.55
CA LEU A 67 -1.06 -10.51 -19.78
C LEU A 67 -1.31 -10.73 -21.26
N PHE A 68 -0.62 -11.71 -21.84
CA PHE A 68 -0.77 -12.14 -23.23
C PHE A 68 -1.56 -13.45 -23.26
N CYS A 69 -2.82 -13.39 -23.69
CA CYS A 69 -3.73 -14.53 -23.75
C CYS A 69 -3.80 -15.10 -25.17
N MET A 70 -3.50 -16.39 -25.33
CA MET A 70 -3.55 -17.08 -26.63
C MET A 70 -4.74 -18.05 -26.69
N GLU A 71 -5.58 -17.89 -27.72
CA GLU A 71 -6.69 -18.80 -27.98
C GLU A 71 -6.89 -19.03 -29.49
N ILE A 72 -6.87 -20.28 -29.93
CA ILE A 72 -6.99 -20.65 -31.35
C ILE A 72 -8.45 -20.68 -31.84
N SER A 73 -9.39 -21.06 -30.97
CA SER A 73 -10.81 -21.11 -31.26
C SER A 73 -11.38 -19.72 -31.45
N LYS A 74 -11.90 -19.44 -32.65
CA LYS A 74 -12.48 -18.11 -32.94
C LYS A 74 -13.65 -17.82 -32.00
N ALA A 75 -14.50 -18.80 -31.72
CA ALA A 75 -15.65 -18.60 -30.84
C ALA A 75 -15.22 -18.22 -29.40
N ARG A 76 -14.24 -18.93 -28.84
CA ARG A 76 -13.73 -18.68 -27.48
C ARG A 76 -12.95 -17.36 -27.40
N PHE A 77 -12.11 -17.08 -28.40
CA PHE A 77 -11.38 -15.82 -28.52
C PHE A 77 -12.30 -14.59 -28.52
N HIS A 78 -13.44 -14.64 -29.21
CA HIS A 78 -14.38 -13.51 -29.21
C HIS A 78 -14.96 -13.26 -27.81
N GLU A 79 -15.26 -14.32 -27.05
CA GLU A 79 -15.75 -14.18 -25.67
C GLU A 79 -14.64 -13.69 -24.73
N LEU A 80 -13.43 -14.27 -24.82
CA LEU A 80 -12.24 -13.84 -24.08
C LEU A 80 -11.99 -12.33 -24.27
N LYS A 81 -11.95 -11.88 -25.53
CA LYS A 81 -11.73 -10.47 -25.86
C LYS A 81 -12.82 -9.57 -25.30
N LYS A 82 -14.08 -9.99 -25.39
CA LYS A 82 -15.23 -9.25 -24.88
C LYS A 82 -15.21 -9.14 -23.35
N THR A 83 -14.85 -10.22 -22.65
CA THR A 83 -14.74 -10.28 -21.19
C THR A 83 -13.69 -9.30 -20.65
N TYR A 84 -12.54 -9.20 -21.34
CA TYR A 84 -11.41 -8.41 -20.86
C TYR A 84 -11.12 -7.12 -21.64
N GLU A 85 -12.04 -6.66 -22.50
CA GLU A 85 -11.86 -5.45 -23.32
C GLU A 85 -11.57 -4.18 -22.49
N LYS A 86 -12.07 -4.13 -21.25
CA LYS A 86 -11.88 -3.01 -20.32
C LYS A 86 -10.52 -2.99 -19.59
N TYR A 87 -9.75 -4.07 -19.65
CA TYR A 87 -8.44 -4.17 -18.99
C TYR A 87 -7.32 -3.93 -20.00
N ASP A 88 -6.70 -2.76 -19.92
CA ASP A 88 -5.67 -2.30 -20.85
C ASP A 88 -4.40 -3.17 -20.85
N PHE A 89 -4.10 -3.81 -19.71
CA PHE A 89 -3.00 -4.75 -19.52
C PHE A 89 -3.25 -6.16 -20.10
N VAL A 90 -4.46 -6.50 -20.53
CA VAL A 90 -4.79 -7.79 -21.16
C VAL A 90 -4.72 -7.66 -22.69
N LYS A 91 -3.92 -8.52 -23.34
CA LYS A 91 -3.76 -8.59 -24.81
C LYS A 91 -4.13 -9.98 -25.30
N CYS A 92 -5.23 -10.08 -26.04
CA CYS A 92 -5.73 -11.34 -26.59
C CYS A 92 -5.23 -11.55 -28.03
N TYR A 93 -4.75 -12.76 -28.33
CA TYR A 93 -4.26 -13.18 -29.65
C TYR A 93 -5.04 -14.41 -30.15
N ASN A 94 -5.58 -14.33 -31.38
CA ASN A 94 -6.21 -15.47 -32.05
C ASN A 94 -5.20 -16.19 -32.97
N MET A 95 -4.40 -17.09 -32.40
CA MET A 95 -3.25 -17.72 -33.05
C MET A 95 -3.02 -19.14 -32.51
N SER A 96 -2.28 -19.98 -33.24
CA SER A 96 -1.77 -21.25 -32.73
C SER A 96 -0.44 -21.05 -32.00
N SER A 97 -0.21 -21.81 -30.94
CA SER A 97 1.07 -21.88 -30.23
C SER A 97 2.13 -22.71 -30.97
N VAL A 98 1.70 -23.62 -31.85
CA VAL A 98 2.55 -24.56 -32.60
C VAL A 98 2.21 -24.60 -34.10
N CYS A 99 3.22 -24.87 -34.92
CA CYS A 99 3.07 -25.07 -36.36
C CYS A 99 2.47 -26.44 -36.69
N LEU A 100 1.86 -26.58 -37.87
CA LEU A 100 1.29 -27.86 -38.33
C LEU A 100 2.31 -29.00 -38.41
N GLU A 101 3.56 -28.66 -38.70
CA GLU A 101 4.67 -29.62 -38.82
C GLU A 101 5.21 -30.08 -37.46
N ASP A 102 4.88 -29.38 -36.38
CA ASP A 102 5.31 -29.67 -35.01
C ASP A 102 4.33 -30.55 -34.23
N PHE A 103 3.17 -30.89 -34.82
CA PHE A 103 2.25 -31.87 -34.24
C PHE A 103 2.86 -33.28 -34.27
N PRO A 104 2.65 -34.10 -33.22
CA PRO A 104 3.14 -35.46 -33.17
C PRO A 104 2.46 -36.31 -34.24
N SER A 105 3.23 -37.25 -34.80
CA SER A 105 2.71 -38.27 -35.68
C SER A 105 1.81 -39.26 -34.94
N GLU A 106 0.87 -39.90 -35.65
CA GLU A 106 0.06 -40.98 -35.06
C GLU A 106 0.93 -42.06 -34.41
N LYS A 107 2.10 -42.34 -34.99
CA LYS A 107 3.05 -43.31 -34.45
C LYS A 107 3.58 -42.87 -33.08
N GLU A 108 3.96 -41.62 -32.91
CA GLU A 108 4.45 -41.10 -31.62
C GLU A 108 3.36 -41.17 -30.54
N ILE A 109 2.10 -40.88 -30.89
CA ILE A 109 0.98 -41.04 -29.96
C ILE A 109 0.74 -42.51 -29.62
N ILE A 110 0.79 -43.43 -30.60
CA ILE A 110 0.65 -44.87 -30.35
C ILE A 110 1.78 -45.37 -29.45
N ASP A 111 3.01 -44.94 -29.71
CA ASP A 111 4.19 -45.33 -28.94
C ASP A 111 4.10 -44.79 -27.51
N PHE A 112 3.68 -43.54 -27.31
CA PHE A 112 3.43 -42.98 -25.98
C PHE A 112 2.31 -43.73 -25.25
N TYR A 113 1.16 -43.93 -25.91
CA TYR A 113 -0.01 -44.59 -25.33
C TYR A 113 0.30 -46.02 -24.88
N ASN A 114 1.12 -46.76 -25.63
CA ASN A 114 1.48 -48.14 -25.29
C ASN A 114 2.54 -48.26 -24.20
N ASN A 115 3.44 -47.27 -24.08
CA ASN A 115 4.62 -47.38 -23.22
C ASN A 115 4.52 -46.55 -21.92
N THR A 116 3.57 -45.60 -21.84
CA THR A 116 3.44 -44.69 -20.71
C THR A 116 2.04 -44.81 -20.11
N SER A 117 1.96 -45.13 -18.81
CA SER A 117 0.68 -45.19 -18.09
C SER A 117 0.23 -43.79 -17.67
N THR A 118 -0.80 -43.27 -18.32
CA THR A 118 -1.34 -41.91 -18.15
C THR A 118 -2.87 -41.94 -18.15
N ASN A 119 -3.52 -40.82 -17.79
CA ASN A 119 -4.98 -40.71 -17.87
C ASN A 119 -5.51 -40.82 -19.31
N LEU A 120 -4.64 -40.63 -20.31
CA LEU A 120 -4.97 -40.85 -21.72
C LEU A 120 -5.35 -42.32 -21.99
N ASN A 121 -4.82 -43.27 -21.21
CA ASN A 121 -5.15 -44.71 -21.32
C ASN A 121 -6.56 -45.07 -20.83
N LEU A 122 -7.29 -44.12 -20.22
CA LEU A 122 -8.69 -44.30 -19.84
C LEU A 122 -9.62 -44.28 -21.07
N TYR A 123 -9.12 -43.77 -22.21
CA TYR A 123 -9.87 -43.67 -23.46
C TYR A 123 -9.33 -44.66 -24.51
N PRO A 124 -10.19 -45.26 -25.36
CA PRO A 124 -9.73 -46.13 -26.44
C PRO A 124 -8.75 -45.40 -27.37
N LEU A 125 -7.65 -46.06 -27.76
CA LEU A 125 -6.62 -45.50 -28.66
C LEU A 125 -7.19 -44.89 -29.95
N GLU A 126 -8.24 -45.49 -30.52
CA GLU A 126 -8.92 -44.96 -31.72
C GLU A 126 -9.53 -43.57 -31.46
N GLN A 127 -10.08 -43.35 -30.26
CA GLN A 127 -10.64 -42.06 -29.85
C GLN A 127 -9.54 -41.01 -29.69
N VAL A 128 -8.42 -41.37 -29.07
CA VAL A 128 -7.25 -40.49 -28.89
C VAL A 128 -6.66 -40.07 -30.25
N LEU A 129 -6.47 -41.01 -31.17
CA LEU A 129 -5.99 -40.72 -32.52
C LEU A 129 -6.99 -39.86 -33.33
N ASN A 130 -8.28 -39.97 -33.04
CA ASN A 130 -9.29 -39.11 -33.65
C ASN A 130 -9.22 -37.67 -33.11
N TRP A 131 -8.93 -37.46 -31.82
CA TRP A 131 -8.70 -36.11 -31.27
C TRP A 131 -7.48 -35.44 -31.93
N LEU A 132 -6.37 -36.15 -32.09
CA LEU A 132 -5.18 -35.66 -32.81
C LEU A 132 -5.53 -35.19 -34.23
N LYS A 133 -6.31 -35.98 -34.96
CA LYS A 133 -6.76 -35.62 -36.32
C LYS A 133 -7.61 -34.36 -36.32
N GLN A 134 -8.49 -34.21 -35.34
CA GLN A 134 -9.34 -33.03 -35.22
C GLN A 134 -8.55 -31.76 -34.94
N ASP A 135 -7.55 -31.82 -34.06
CA ASP A 135 -6.68 -30.67 -33.76
C ASP A 135 -5.85 -30.25 -34.98
N ILE A 136 -5.22 -31.20 -35.67
CA ILE A 136 -4.47 -30.94 -36.91
C ILE A 136 -5.38 -30.36 -37.99
N GLU A 137 -6.56 -30.95 -38.21
CA GLU A 137 -7.53 -30.47 -39.21
C GLU A 137 -8.06 -29.08 -38.84
N TYR A 138 -8.23 -28.79 -37.56
CA TYR A 138 -8.66 -27.48 -37.08
C TYR A 138 -7.61 -26.41 -37.34
N VAL A 139 -6.35 -26.61 -36.94
CA VAL A 139 -5.24 -25.68 -37.21
C VAL A 139 -5.13 -25.43 -38.71
N LYS A 140 -5.14 -26.50 -39.52
CA LYS A 140 -5.03 -26.45 -40.99
C LYS A 140 -6.12 -25.62 -41.65
N ASN A 141 -7.33 -25.65 -41.11
CA ASN A 141 -8.48 -24.97 -41.70
C ASN A 141 -8.81 -23.62 -41.04
N SER A 142 -8.25 -23.31 -39.87
CA SER A 142 -8.57 -22.12 -39.05
C SER A 142 -8.20 -20.80 -39.74
N GLY A 143 -7.13 -20.80 -40.54
CA GLY A 143 -6.54 -19.63 -41.17
C GLY A 143 -5.89 -18.64 -40.19
N VAL A 144 -5.57 -19.08 -38.97
CA VAL A 144 -4.78 -18.28 -38.01
C VAL A 144 -3.28 -18.53 -38.21
N ASP A 145 -2.45 -17.57 -37.81
CA ASP A 145 -1.00 -17.72 -37.83
C ASP A 145 -0.55 -18.82 -36.84
N ASP A 146 0.49 -19.56 -37.22
CA ASP A 146 0.89 -20.81 -36.59
C ASP A 146 2.15 -20.72 -35.71
N ASN A 147 2.75 -19.53 -35.61
CA ASN A 147 3.91 -19.24 -34.76
C ASN A 147 3.60 -18.11 -33.76
N GLY A 148 2.56 -18.31 -32.94
CA GLY A 148 2.01 -17.27 -32.08
C GLY A 148 2.97 -16.77 -31.01
N ILE A 149 3.70 -17.67 -30.35
CA ILE A 149 4.61 -17.32 -29.24
C ILE A 149 5.75 -16.43 -29.74
N GLN A 150 6.40 -16.79 -30.86
CA GLN A 150 7.50 -16.00 -31.41
C GLN A 150 7.02 -14.63 -31.90
N LYS A 151 5.81 -14.56 -32.49
CA LYS A 151 5.23 -13.28 -32.93
C LYS A 151 4.95 -12.34 -31.75
N ILE A 152 4.35 -12.85 -30.66
CA ILE A 152 4.11 -12.07 -29.43
C ILE A 152 5.44 -11.54 -28.89
N LYS A 153 6.48 -12.38 -28.86
CA LYS A 153 7.82 -11.97 -28.43
C LYS A 153 8.38 -10.83 -29.28
N GLN A 154 8.30 -10.94 -30.60
CA GLN A 154 8.80 -9.92 -31.54
C GLN A 154 8.01 -8.60 -31.46
N GLU A 155 6.69 -8.65 -31.43
CA GLU A 155 5.83 -7.45 -31.41
C GLU A 155 5.95 -6.65 -30.11
N ASN A 156 6.32 -7.31 -29.00
CA ASN A 156 6.35 -6.71 -27.67
C ASN A 156 7.77 -6.58 -27.09
N ASN A 157 8.81 -6.88 -27.88
CA ASN A 157 10.21 -6.88 -27.45
C ASN A 157 10.46 -7.76 -26.21
N ILE A 158 9.87 -8.96 -26.18
CA ILE A 158 9.98 -9.91 -25.07
C ILE A 158 10.96 -11.01 -25.45
N ILE A 159 11.91 -11.31 -24.56
CA ILE A 159 12.91 -12.36 -24.76
C ILE A 159 12.54 -13.59 -23.93
N PHE A 160 12.28 -13.37 -22.64
CA PHE A 160 11.66 -14.32 -21.74
C PHE A 160 10.41 -13.71 -21.12
N PHE A 161 9.36 -14.52 -20.94
CA PHE A 161 8.22 -14.13 -20.11
C PHE A 161 8.59 -14.35 -18.64
N ASP A 162 8.02 -13.59 -17.72
CA ASP A 162 8.25 -13.82 -16.29
C ASP A 162 7.46 -15.02 -15.80
N LEU A 163 6.22 -15.17 -16.27
CA LEU A 163 5.30 -16.21 -15.82
C LEU A 163 4.58 -16.80 -17.05
N VAL A 164 4.58 -18.13 -17.18
CA VAL A 164 3.97 -18.83 -18.31
C VAL A 164 3.08 -19.96 -17.83
N LEU A 165 1.84 -20.02 -18.33
CA LEU A 165 0.97 -21.19 -18.21
C LEU A 165 0.90 -21.91 -19.57
N ILE A 166 1.24 -23.20 -19.56
CA ILE A 166 1.10 -24.11 -20.69
C ILE A 166 -0.16 -24.97 -20.47
N ASP A 167 -1.26 -24.53 -21.08
CA ASP A 167 -2.53 -25.26 -21.14
C ASP A 167 -3.04 -25.35 -22.59
N GLY A 168 -2.13 -25.66 -23.52
CA GLY A 168 -2.41 -25.80 -24.94
C GLY A 168 -3.26 -27.03 -25.29
N SER A 169 -3.30 -27.39 -26.58
CA SER A 169 -3.96 -28.63 -27.02
C SER A 169 -3.27 -29.86 -26.41
N GLU A 170 -4.04 -30.94 -26.22
CA GLU A 170 -3.55 -32.23 -25.73
C GLU A 170 -2.30 -32.75 -26.48
N PHE A 171 -2.11 -32.34 -27.74
CA PHE A 171 -1.08 -32.87 -28.63
C PHE A 171 0.03 -31.88 -29.00
N THR A 172 0.22 -30.79 -28.26
CA THR A 172 1.33 -29.83 -28.52
C THR A 172 2.68 -30.31 -27.95
N GLY A 173 2.65 -31.21 -26.96
CA GLY A 173 3.84 -31.84 -26.39
C GLY A 173 4.88 -30.84 -25.90
N ASN A 174 6.15 -31.07 -26.25
CA ASN A 174 7.27 -30.25 -25.73
C ASN A 174 7.62 -29.01 -26.55
N VAL A 175 6.87 -28.73 -27.60
CA VAL A 175 7.15 -27.63 -28.53
C VAL A 175 6.92 -26.28 -27.83
N GLU A 176 5.84 -26.17 -27.06
CA GLU A 176 5.50 -24.96 -26.30
C GLU A 176 6.56 -24.68 -25.23
N LEU A 177 6.96 -25.71 -24.47
CA LEU A 177 8.02 -25.60 -23.46
C LEU A 177 9.32 -25.08 -24.07
N ASN A 178 9.75 -25.62 -25.22
CA ASN A 178 10.99 -25.19 -25.88
C ASN A 178 10.99 -23.70 -26.25
N GLN A 179 9.83 -23.13 -26.58
CA GLN A 179 9.71 -21.71 -26.97
C GLN A 179 9.64 -20.76 -25.77
N VAL A 180 9.18 -21.25 -24.62
CA VAL A 180 9.01 -20.45 -23.39
C VAL A 180 10.05 -20.74 -22.32
N TYR A 181 10.94 -21.71 -22.56
CA TYR A 181 12.07 -22.05 -21.72
C TYR A 181 12.89 -20.80 -21.35
N GLY A 182 13.27 -20.69 -20.09
CA GLY A 182 13.95 -19.52 -19.52
C GLY A 182 13.04 -18.57 -18.75
N ALA A 183 11.70 -18.76 -18.79
CA ALA A 183 10.75 -18.03 -17.96
C ALA A 183 11.00 -18.24 -16.46
N LYS A 184 10.72 -17.22 -15.63
CA LYS A 184 10.95 -17.29 -14.17
C LYS A 184 10.03 -18.32 -13.50
N TYR A 185 8.78 -18.42 -13.94
CA TYR A 185 7.85 -19.47 -13.53
C TYR A 185 7.23 -20.16 -14.74
N ILE A 186 7.19 -21.49 -14.71
CA ILE A 186 6.53 -22.32 -15.72
C ILE A 186 5.48 -23.17 -15.02
N LEU A 187 4.22 -22.95 -15.39
CA LEU A 187 3.07 -23.68 -14.89
C LEU A 187 2.61 -24.64 -15.99
N LEU A 188 2.46 -25.91 -15.62
CA LEU A 188 2.00 -26.97 -16.51
C LEU A 188 0.66 -27.48 -15.99
N ASP A 189 -0.37 -27.48 -16.84
CA ASP A 189 -1.63 -28.19 -16.57
C ASP A 189 -1.66 -29.55 -17.28
N ASP A 190 -2.48 -30.47 -16.81
CA ASP A 190 -2.60 -31.85 -17.32
C ASP A 190 -1.28 -32.65 -17.44
N ILE A 191 -0.48 -32.67 -16.37
CA ILE A 191 0.83 -33.38 -16.35
C ILE A 191 0.71 -34.92 -16.46
N ASN A 192 -0.47 -35.50 -16.26
CA ASN A 192 -0.75 -36.93 -16.39
C ASN A 192 -1.33 -37.31 -17.76
N THR A 193 -1.10 -36.48 -18.79
CA THR A 193 -1.58 -36.69 -20.18
C THR A 193 -0.46 -36.44 -21.20
N PHE A 194 -0.71 -36.59 -22.50
CA PHE A 194 0.34 -36.33 -23.50
C PHE A 194 0.80 -34.87 -23.47
N LYS A 195 -0.10 -33.93 -23.17
CA LYS A 195 0.12 -32.48 -23.16
C LYS A 195 1.43 -32.11 -22.43
N ASN A 196 1.53 -32.47 -21.15
CA ASN A 196 2.61 -32.02 -20.28
C ASN A 196 3.36 -33.14 -19.56
N TYR A 197 3.09 -34.43 -19.80
CA TYR A 197 3.84 -35.52 -19.14
C TYR A 197 5.34 -35.43 -19.40
N ILE A 198 5.74 -35.29 -20.66
CA ILE A 198 7.16 -35.18 -21.02
C ILE A 198 7.76 -33.87 -20.49
N ASN A 199 7.01 -32.75 -20.54
CA ASN A 199 7.45 -31.45 -20.05
C ASN A 199 7.72 -31.46 -18.55
N HIS A 200 6.80 -32.07 -17.79
CA HIS A 200 6.93 -32.26 -16.36
C HIS A 200 8.16 -33.11 -16.01
N GLN A 201 8.38 -34.24 -16.70
CA GLN A 201 9.58 -35.06 -16.50
C GLN A 201 10.86 -34.32 -16.89
N LYS A 202 10.84 -33.51 -17.96
CA LYS A 202 12.00 -32.70 -18.35
C LYS A 202 12.36 -31.68 -17.27
N LEU A 203 11.39 -30.92 -16.77
CA LEU A 203 11.63 -29.90 -15.74
C LEU A 203 11.99 -30.51 -14.37
N LEU A 204 11.47 -31.69 -14.03
CA LEU A 204 11.91 -32.43 -12.83
C LEU A 204 13.40 -32.83 -12.90
N ASN A 205 13.90 -33.11 -14.10
CA ASN A 205 15.29 -33.49 -14.33
C ASN A 205 16.17 -32.30 -14.78
N ASP A 206 15.64 -31.08 -14.77
CA ASP A 206 16.35 -29.88 -15.18
C ASP A 206 16.90 -29.13 -13.97
N GLU A 207 18.23 -29.09 -13.84
CA GLU A 207 18.91 -28.44 -12.71
C GLU A 207 18.65 -26.92 -12.61
N ASN A 208 18.11 -26.29 -13.66
CA ASN A 208 17.78 -24.86 -13.66
C ASN A 208 16.39 -24.56 -13.12
N TYR A 209 15.57 -25.58 -12.84
CA TYR A 209 14.19 -25.42 -12.38
C TYR A 209 13.95 -26.28 -11.13
N THR A 210 13.30 -25.70 -10.13
CA THR A 210 12.83 -26.44 -8.95
C THR A 210 11.32 -26.55 -8.99
N LEU A 211 10.81 -27.71 -8.59
CA LEU A 211 9.38 -27.90 -8.39
C LEU A 211 8.98 -27.21 -7.09
N ILE A 212 8.17 -26.15 -7.17
CA ILE A 212 7.69 -25.43 -5.98
C ILE A 212 6.32 -25.90 -5.51
N CYS A 213 5.50 -26.40 -6.43
CA CYS A 213 4.16 -26.88 -6.13
C CYS A 213 3.72 -27.90 -7.18
N ALA A 214 3.11 -29.01 -6.77
CA ALA A 214 2.44 -29.94 -7.67
C ALA A 214 1.30 -30.64 -6.94
N ASN A 215 0.23 -30.92 -7.67
CA ASN A 215 -0.82 -31.81 -7.22
C ASN A 215 -1.13 -32.81 -8.33
N TYR A 216 -0.69 -34.06 -8.16
CA TYR A 216 -0.86 -35.12 -9.16
C TYR A 216 -2.29 -35.67 -9.22
N ASN A 217 -3.11 -35.41 -8.20
CA ASN A 217 -4.43 -36.01 -8.05
C ASN A 217 -5.58 -35.07 -8.44
N LEU A 218 -5.31 -33.77 -8.57
CA LEU A 218 -6.29 -32.78 -9.02
C LEU A 218 -6.42 -32.84 -10.54
N ARG A 219 -7.61 -33.20 -11.07
CA ARG A 219 -7.85 -33.37 -12.52
C ARG A 219 -6.82 -34.33 -13.16
N ASN A 220 -6.11 -33.92 -14.23
CA ASN A 220 -4.96 -34.66 -14.76
C ASN A 220 -3.62 -34.14 -14.22
N GLY A 221 -3.65 -33.46 -13.08
CA GLY A 221 -2.50 -32.98 -12.34
C GLY A 221 -1.92 -31.69 -12.89
N TYR A 222 -1.35 -30.88 -12.00
CA TYR A 222 -0.59 -29.68 -12.38
C TYR A 222 0.77 -29.66 -11.67
N SER A 223 1.70 -28.90 -12.24
CA SER A 223 2.99 -28.62 -11.60
C SER A 223 3.45 -27.20 -11.89
N ILE A 224 4.07 -26.58 -10.91
CA ILE A 224 4.64 -25.24 -10.97
C ILE A 224 6.13 -25.37 -10.71
N PHE A 225 6.91 -24.93 -11.69
CA PHE A 225 8.35 -24.86 -11.59
C PHE A 225 8.79 -23.41 -11.48
N GLN A 226 9.66 -23.14 -10.52
CA GLN A 226 10.38 -21.87 -10.43
C GLN A 226 11.75 -22.07 -11.01
N LYS A 227 12.15 -21.17 -11.90
CA LYS A 227 13.53 -21.08 -12.35
C LYS A 227 14.40 -20.78 -11.15
N ILE A 228 15.29 -21.71 -10.82
CA ILE A 228 16.30 -21.44 -9.83
C ILE A 228 17.29 -20.53 -10.54
N ASN A 229 17.30 -19.25 -10.17
CA ASN A 229 18.43 -18.38 -10.46
C ASN A 229 19.57 -18.81 -9.54
N ASN A 230 20.07 -20.03 -9.77
CA ASN A 230 21.11 -20.64 -8.99
C ASN A 230 22.46 -20.11 -9.48
N TYR A 231 22.61 -18.79 -9.45
CA TYR A 231 23.93 -18.17 -9.60
C TYR A 231 24.88 -18.73 -8.53
N GLN A 232 24.33 -19.19 -7.39
CA GLN A 232 25.04 -19.95 -6.34
C GLN A 232 25.64 -21.28 -6.83
N ASN A 233 25.08 -21.95 -7.82
CA ASN A 233 25.71 -23.14 -8.42
C ASN A 233 26.96 -22.78 -9.23
N TYR A 234 27.04 -21.53 -9.67
CA TYR A 234 28.22 -20.97 -10.33
C TYR A 234 29.09 -20.22 -9.32
N TYR A 235 28.76 -20.27 -8.02
CA TYR A 235 29.65 -19.74 -7.00
C TYR A 235 30.85 -20.67 -6.85
N PHE A 236 32.02 -20.06 -6.83
CA PHE A 236 33.27 -20.74 -6.57
C PHE A 236 33.65 -20.59 -5.09
N SER A 237 34.51 -21.48 -4.62
CA SER A 237 34.79 -21.66 -3.19
C SER A 237 35.46 -20.46 -2.50
N THR A 238 36.06 -19.56 -3.28
CA THR A 238 36.82 -18.38 -2.85
C THR A 238 36.05 -17.10 -3.14
N GLU A 239 36.35 -15.98 -2.47
CA GLU A 239 35.77 -14.66 -2.79
C GLU A 239 34.23 -14.56 -2.69
N LYS A 240 33.66 -15.15 -1.63
CA LYS A 240 32.20 -15.10 -1.40
C LYS A 240 31.64 -13.68 -1.25
N PRO A 241 32.30 -12.74 -0.54
CA PRO A 241 31.82 -11.36 -0.44
C PRO A 241 31.70 -10.67 -1.81
N GLU A 242 32.67 -10.87 -2.69
CA GLU A 242 32.72 -10.31 -4.03
C GLU A 242 31.61 -10.87 -4.92
N GLN A 243 31.39 -12.19 -4.88
CA GLN A 243 30.29 -12.84 -5.58
C GLN A 243 28.92 -12.34 -5.09
N SER A 244 28.78 -12.10 -3.78
CA SER A 244 27.60 -11.51 -3.15
C SER A 244 27.35 -10.07 -3.64
N LEU A 245 28.42 -9.27 -3.79
CA LEU A 245 28.33 -7.92 -4.33
C LEU A 245 27.93 -7.92 -5.82
N ILE A 246 28.58 -8.74 -6.64
CA ILE A 246 28.34 -8.84 -8.09
C ILE A 246 26.89 -9.23 -8.39
N THR A 247 26.34 -10.17 -7.63
CA THR A 247 24.94 -10.61 -7.80
C THR A 247 23.91 -9.53 -7.46
N ARG A 248 24.28 -8.51 -6.67
CA ARG A 248 23.46 -7.30 -6.45
C ARG A 248 23.62 -6.26 -7.55
N LEU A 249 24.85 -6.05 -8.03
CA LEU A 249 25.17 -4.98 -8.96
C LEU A 249 24.82 -5.29 -10.42
N ILE A 250 24.98 -6.56 -10.84
CA ILE A 250 24.78 -6.97 -12.23
C ILE A 250 23.29 -7.23 -12.51
N GLN A 251 22.80 -6.65 -13.61
CA GLN A 251 21.44 -6.79 -14.10
C GLN A 251 21.42 -7.37 -15.52
N PRO A 252 20.32 -8.01 -15.95
CA PRO A 252 20.17 -8.47 -17.32
C PRO A 252 20.35 -7.34 -18.34
N GLY A 253 21.08 -7.61 -19.42
CA GLY A 253 21.35 -6.64 -20.50
C GLY A 253 22.63 -5.83 -20.36
N MET A 254 23.35 -5.94 -19.23
CA MET A 254 24.61 -5.21 -19.01
C MET A 254 25.77 -5.71 -19.86
N ILE A 255 26.74 -4.82 -20.12
CA ILE A 255 28.03 -5.12 -20.73
C ILE A 255 29.10 -5.20 -19.65
N THR A 256 29.71 -6.37 -19.47
CA THR A 256 30.70 -6.62 -18.42
C THR A 256 32.04 -7.09 -18.98
N PHE A 257 33.11 -6.79 -18.27
CA PHE A 257 34.48 -7.13 -18.63
C PHE A 257 35.11 -7.94 -17.50
N ASP A 258 35.71 -9.07 -17.84
CA ASP A 258 36.49 -9.93 -16.95
C ASP A 258 37.95 -9.91 -17.42
N VAL A 259 38.78 -9.08 -16.78
CA VAL A 259 40.19 -8.89 -17.12
C VAL A 259 41.05 -9.74 -16.19
N GLY A 260 41.82 -10.65 -16.79
CA GLY A 260 42.44 -11.77 -16.07
C GLY A 260 41.40 -12.84 -15.75
N ALA A 261 40.73 -13.30 -16.80
CA ALA A 261 39.62 -14.25 -16.69
C ALA A 261 40.07 -15.65 -16.22
N ASN A 262 41.37 -15.97 -16.34
CA ASN A 262 41.94 -17.25 -15.95
C ASN A 262 41.11 -18.41 -16.54
N VAL A 263 40.66 -19.37 -15.72
CA VAL A 263 39.82 -20.50 -16.14
C VAL A 263 38.32 -20.16 -16.20
N GLY A 264 37.91 -18.92 -15.93
CA GLY A 264 36.58 -18.42 -16.26
C GLY A 264 35.51 -18.47 -15.17
N ASP A 265 35.88 -18.57 -13.89
CA ASP A 265 34.90 -18.60 -12.78
C ASP A 265 34.00 -17.35 -12.77
N TYR A 266 34.60 -16.15 -12.79
CA TYR A 266 33.86 -14.89 -12.93
C TYR A 266 33.13 -14.78 -14.28
N SER A 267 33.78 -15.16 -15.38
CA SER A 267 33.19 -15.13 -16.72
C SER A 267 31.88 -15.92 -16.81
N ILE A 268 31.82 -17.09 -16.17
CA ILE A 268 30.60 -17.91 -16.12
C ILE A 268 29.55 -17.24 -15.23
N LEU A 269 29.89 -16.78 -14.03
CA LEU A 269 28.94 -16.11 -13.14
C LEU A 269 28.34 -14.86 -13.81
N LEU A 270 29.19 -14.00 -14.38
CA LEU A 270 28.79 -12.79 -15.10
C LEU A 270 27.90 -13.12 -16.30
N SER A 271 28.23 -14.17 -17.07
CA SER A 271 27.43 -14.64 -18.21
C SER A 271 25.99 -14.96 -17.79
N LYS A 272 25.83 -15.66 -16.66
CA LYS A 272 24.51 -16.03 -16.15
C LYS A 272 23.74 -14.80 -15.66
N LEU A 273 24.40 -13.88 -14.96
CA LEU A 273 23.77 -12.68 -14.40
C LEU A 273 23.32 -11.67 -15.47
N VAL A 274 24.15 -11.40 -16.47
CA VAL A 274 23.79 -10.44 -17.54
C VAL A 274 22.76 -10.99 -18.52
N GLY A 275 22.56 -12.32 -18.54
CA GLY A 275 21.59 -12.99 -19.40
C GLY A 275 21.89 -12.83 -20.90
N SER A 276 21.03 -13.40 -21.75
CA SER A 276 21.24 -13.45 -23.20
C SER A 276 21.23 -12.08 -23.90
N LEU A 277 20.70 -11.05 -23.23
CA LEU A 277 20.70 -9.66 -23.71
C LEU A 277 22.01 -8.93 -23.42
N GLY A 278 22.70 -9.32 -22.36
CA GLY A 278 23.96 -8.71 -21.95
C GLY A 278 25.14 -9.37 -22.65
N LYS A 279 26.33 -8.84 -22.39
CA LYS A 279 27.55 -9.33 -23.02
C LYS A 279 28.72 -9.29 -22.06
N VAL A 280 29.50 -10.38 -22.02
CA VAL A 280 30.73 -10.46 -21.21
C VAL A 280 31.94 -10.48 -22.15
N TYR A 281 32.97 -9.68 -21.88
CA TYR A 281 34.25 -9.73 -22.57
C TYR A 281 35.33 -10.24 -21.62
N SER A 282 35.85 -11.43 -21.89
CA SER A 282 36.78 -12.14 -21.00
C SER A 282 38.19 -12.19 -21.59
N PHE A 283 39.17 -11.63 -20.90
CA PHE A 283 40.55 -11.51 -21.38
C PHE A 283 41.48 -12.44 -20.61
N GLU A 284 42.17 -13.34 -21.31
CA GLU A 284 43.20 -14.22 -20.75
C GLU A 284 44.42 -14.25 -21.67
N ALA A 285 45.60 -13.93 -21.12
CA ALA A 285 46.83 -13.75 -21.88
C ALA A 285 47.46 -15.08 -22.32
N THR A 286 47.35 -16.11 -21.49
CA THR A 286 48.10 -17.35 -21.65
C THR A 286 47.33 -18.34 -22.53
N SER A 287 47.91 -18.82 -23.63
CA SER A 287 47.18 -19.68 -24.58
C SER A 287 46.71 -21.02 -23.97
N THR A 288 47.41 -21.57 -22.98
CA THR A 288 47.01 -22.80 -22.27
C THR A 288 45.77 -22.55 -21.41
N THR A 289 45.81 -21.55 -20.53
CA THR A 289 44.68 -21.14 -19.68
C THR A 289 43.50 -20.66 -20.51
N PHE A 290 43.75 -19.90 -21.59
CA PHE A 290 42.71 -19.47 -22.54
C PHE A 290 41.98 -20.66 -23.18
N SER A 291 42.68 -21.77 -23.44
CA SER A 291 42.03 -22.98 -23.96
C SER A 291 41.09 -23.60 -22.91
N GLN A 292 41.51 -23.64 -21.65
CA GLN A 292 40.67 -24.12 -20.53
C GLN A 292 39.45 -23.22 -20.29
N LEU A 293 39.64 -21.89 -20.37
CA LEU A 293 38.55 -20.91 -20.34
C LEU A 293 37.48 -21.24 -21.39
N ASN A 294 37.88 -21.39 -22.66
CA ASN A 294 36.94 -21.69 -23.73
C ASN A 294 36.22 -23.03 -23.52
N GLU A 295 36.94 -24.07 -23.08
CA GLU A 295 36.34 -25.36 -22.76
C GLU A 295 35.28 -25.22 -21.67
N ARG A 296 35.57 -24.48 -20.59
CA ARG A 296 34.61 -24.24 -19.49
C ARG A 296 33.43 -23.38 -19.92
N LEU A 297 33.64 -22.37 -20.76
CA LEU A 297 32.56 -21.55 -21.32
C LEU A 297 31.62 -22.37 -22.21
N GLU A 298 32.16 -23.28 -23.02
CA GLU A 298 31.38 -24.22 -23.83
C GLU A 298 30.59 -25.21 -22.96
N GLN A 299 31.25 -25.81 -21.95
CA GLN A 299 30.61 -26.72 -21.00
C GLN A 299 29.44 -26.07 -20.26
N ASN A 300 29.56 -24.77 -19.93
CA ASN A 300 28.54 -24.01 -19.23
C ASN A 300 27.56 -23.27 -20.16
N GLN A 301 27.63 -23.48 -21.48
CA GLN A 301 26.73 -22.87 -22.47
C GLN A 301 26.68 -21.33 -22.42
N CYS A 302 27.83 -20.69 -22.20
CA CYS A 302 27.93 -19.24 -22.04
C CYS A 302 28.00 -18.51 -23.40
N THR A 303 26.90 -18.51 -24.17
CA THR A 303 26.87 -17.98 -25.56
C THR A 303 26.99 -16.46 -25.68
N ASN A 304 26.86 -15.74 -24.57
CA ASN A 304 26.96 -14.28 -24.47
C ASN A 304 28.36 -13.80 -24.01
N VAL A 305 29.34 -14.72 -23.89
CA VAL A 305 30.73 -14.41 -23.54
C VAL A 305 31.59 -14.35 -24.82
N CYS A 306 32.39 -13.30 -24.93
CA CYS A 306 33.40 -13.12 -25.96
C CYS A 306 34.77 -13.27 -25.29
N SER A 307 35.44 -14.41 -25.50
CA SER A 307 36.78 -14.66 -24.96
C SER A 307 37.86 -14.10 -25.88
N ILE A 308 38.88 -13.44 -25.31
CA ILE A 308 39.97 -12.76 -26.03
C ILE A 308 41.32 -13.24 -25.51
N ASN A 309 42.16 -13.83 -26.38
CA ASN A 309 43.50 -14.27 -26.02
C ASN A 309 44.53 -13.13 -26.14
N LYS A 310 44.42 -12.13 -25.26
CA LYS A 310 45.35 -10.99 -25.16
C LYS A 310 45.48 -10.55 -23.71
N ALA A 311 46.65 -10.06 -23.32
CA ALA A 311 46.81 -9.36 -22.06
C ALA A 311 46.23 -7.95 -22.16
N VAL A 312 45.40 -7.54 -21.21
CA VAL A 312 45.00 -6.13 -21.12
C VAL A 312 46.14 -5.35 -20.48
N TYR A 313 46.55 -4.26 -21.11
CA TYR A 313 47.74 -3.51 -20.72
C TYR A 313 47.60 -2.01 -21.04
N SER A 314 48.62 -1.22 -20.71
CA SER A 314 48.63 0.24 -20.93
C SER A 314 48.61 0.64 -22.42
N LYS A 315 48.98 -0.27 -23.33
CA LYS A 315 49.00 -0.04 -24.78
C LYS A 315 48.94 -1.35 -25.59
N ASP A 316 48.52 -1.23 -26.84
CA ASP A 316 48.57 -2.31 -27.82
C ASP A 316 50.03 -2.65 -28.18
N GLY A 317 50.35 -3.95 -28.32
CA GLY A 317 51.70 -4.39 -28.61
C GLY A 317 51.97 -5.85 -28.23
N GLU A 318 53.20 -6.13 -27.82
CA GLU A 318 53.66 -7.43 -27.34
C GLU A 318 54.44 -7.24 -26.03
N ILE A 319 54.26 -8.13 -25.06
CA ILE A 319 54.97 -8.09 -23.77
C ILE A 319 55.46 -9.46 -23.34
N GLU A 320 56.54 -9.48 -22.56
CA GLU A 320 57.03 -10.66 -21.88
C GLU A 320 56.12 -11.01 -20.69
N PHE A 321 55.60 -12.22 -20.69
CA PHE A 321 54.67 -12.76 -19.71
C PHE A 321 55.27 -14.01 -19.06
N ASN A 322 55.26 -14.07 -17.74
CA ASN A 322 55.86 -15.16 -16.98
C ASN A 322 54.80 -16.09 -16.46
N GLU A 323 55.00 -17.39 -16.71
CA GLU A 323 54.09 -18.43 -16.31
C GLU A 323 54.73 -19.28 -15.21
N PHE A 324 54.02 -19.42 -14.11
CA PHE A 324 54.32 -20.36 -13.04
C PHE A 324 53.95 -21.80 -13.47
N PRO A 325 54.40 -22.82 -12.72
CA PRO A 325 53.91 -24.19 -12.88
C PRO A 325 52.38 -24.24 -12.86
N GLU A 326 51.79 -25.25 -13.49
CA GLU A 326 50.34 -25.35 -13.73
C GLU A 326 49.52 -25.26 -12.43
N GLU A 327 50.03 -25.83 -11.33
CA GLU A 327 49.42 -25.75 -10.00
C GLU A 327 49.37 -24.32 -9.40
N PHE A 328 50.12 -23.38 -9.98
CA PHE A 328 50.25 -21.99 -9.55
C PHE A 328 49.95 -21.00 -10.70
N SER A 329 49.29 -21.45 -11.76
CA SER A 329 49.02 -20.63 -12.96
C SER A 329 48.20 -19.37 -12.69
N VAL A 330 47.52 -19.32 -11.55
CA VAL A 330 46.76 -18.14 -11.09
C VAL A 330 47.67 -16.92 -10.92
N TRP A 331 48.96 -17.10 -10.59
CA TRP A 331 49.91 -16.00 -10.39
C TRP A 331 50.66 -15.56 -11.66
N ASN A 332 50.24 -16.03 -12.83
CA ASN A 332 50.91 -15.67 -14.08
C ASN A 332 50.80 -14.16 -14.32
N SER A 333 51.94 -13.50 -14.48
CA SER A 333 51.99 -12.04 -14.55
C SER A 333 53.18 -11.54 -15.37
N ILE A 334 53.15 -10.25 -15.69
CA ILE A 334 54.24 -9.54 -16.36
C ILE A 334 55.43 -9.31 -15.40
N GLY A 335 56.58 -8.89 -15.93
CA GLY A 335 57.71 -8.46 -15.09
C GLY A 335 58.53 -9.60 -14.49
N LYS A 336 58.76 -9.61 -13.18
CA LYS A 336 59.51 -10.67 -12.46
C LYS A 336 58.77 -11.06 -11.18
N PRO A 337 57.59 -11.68 -11.28
CA PRO A 337 56.78 -12.00 -10.11
C PRO A 337 57.54 -12.92 -9.15
N GLN A 338 57.36 -12.71 -7.85
CA GLN A 338 58.00 -13.49 -6.80
C GLN A 338 56.97 -13.93 -5.77
N MET A 339 56.59 -15.20 -5.83
CA MET A 339 55.66 -15.81 -4.88
C MET A 339 56.37 -16.83 -4.00
N LEU A 340 56.15 -16.73 -2.69
CA LEU A 340 56.62 -17.73 -1.74
C LEU A 340 55.78 -18.99 -1.88
N ASN A 341 56.43 -20.16 -1.78
CA ASN A 341 55.71 -21.43 -1.79
C ASN A 341 54.71 -21.48 -0.60
N PRO A 342 53.40 -21.66 -0.85
CA PRO A 342 52.38 -21.70 0.19
C PRO A 342 52.56 -22.85 1.20
N GLU A 343 53.26 -23.92 0.82
CA GLU A 343 53.55 -25.07 1.69
C GLU A 343 54.61 -24.78 2.76
N GLY A 344 55.13 -23.54 2.83
CA GLY A 344 55.94 -23.08 3.95
C GLY A 344 57.43 -23.41 3.85
N SER A 345 57.95 -23.70 2.65
CA SER A 345 59.39 -23.96 2.44
C SER A 345 60.27 -22.72 2.63
N GLY A 346 59.70 -21.51 2.56
CA GLY A 346 60.43 -20.24 2.58
C GLY A 346 61.19 -19.93 1.29
N GLU A 347 61.01 -20.74 0.25
CA GLU A 347 61.60 -20.57 -1.08
C GLU A 347 60.57 -19.96 -2.06
N TYR A 348 61.05 -19.20 -3.05
CA TYR A 348 60.20 -18.68 -4.12
C TYR A 348 59.88 -19.77 -5.14
N VAL A 349 58.64 -19.78 -5.64
CA VAL A 349 58.24 -20.65 -6.75
C VAL A 349 58.97 -20.20 -8.02
N ALA A 350 59.63 -21.14 -8.70
CA ALA A 350 60.37 -20.83 -9.92
C ALA A 350 59.41 -20.63 -11.10
N ILE A 351 59.69 -19.65 -11.96
CA ILE A 351 58.97 -19.44 -13.23
C ILE A 351 59.20 -20.67 -14.11
N ALA A 352 58.12 -21.27 -14.59
CA ALA A 352 58.16 -22.46 -15.43
C ALA A 352 58.54 -22.11 -16.87
N GLN A 353 57.97 -21.02 -17.39
CA GLN A 353 58.28 -20.52 -18.73
C GLN A 353 58.00 -19.02 -18.85
N THR A 354 58.65 -18.39 -19.83
CA THR A 354 58.42 -17.00 -20.19
C THR A 354 58.13 -16.92 -21.68
N ARG A 355 57.06 -16.21 -22.05
CA ARG A 355 56.57 -16.11 -23.44
C ARG A 355 56.24 -14.67 -23.81
N ILE A 356 56.17 -14.41 -25.11
CA ILE A 356 55.67 -13.14 -25.63
C ILE A 356 54.18 -13.30 -25.90
N VAL A 357 53.36 -12.42 -25.32
CA VAL A 357 51.90 -12.37 -25.50
C VAL A 357 51.49 -11.03 -26.12
N GLU A 358 50.42 -11.04 -26.91
CA GLU A 358 49.85 -9.81 -27.48
C GLU A 358 49.12 -9.01 -26.40
N THR A 359 49.31 -7.69 -26.39
CA THR A 359 48.64 -6.77 -25.47
C THR A 359 47.61 -5.90 -26.18
N VAL A 360 46.57 -5.49 -25.44
CA VAL A 360 45.55 -4.54 -25.89
C VAL A 360 45.18 -3.57 -24.78
N SER A 361 44.97 -2.29 -25.10
CA SER A 361 44.40 -1.34 -24.14
C SER A 361 42.86 -1.36 -24.17
N LEU A 362 42.21 -1.12 -23.01
CA LEU A 362 40.75 -1.08 -22.93
C LEU A 362 40.16 0.02 -23.83
N ASP A 363 40.82 1.18 -23.91
CA ASP A 363 40.44 2.26 -24.82
C ASP A 363 40.43 1.81 -26.30
N SER A 364 41.51 1.14 -26.75
CA SER A 364 41.63 0.64 -28.12
C SER A 364 40.59 -0.44 -28.40
N PHE A 365 40.43 -1.38 -27.47
CA PHE A 365 39.46 -2.47 -27.59
C PHE A 365 38.03 -1.96 -27.71
N CYS A 366 37.59 -1.07 -26.80
CA CYS A 366 36.24 -0.54 -26.80
C CYS A 366 35.94 0.27 -28.07
N LYS A 367 36.90 1.08 -28.52
CA LYS A 367 36.80 1.82 -29.78
C LYS A 367 36.62 0.89 -30.99
N ASN A 368 37.40 -0.19 -31.07
CA ASN A 368 37.34 -1.13 -32.19
C ASN A 368 36.05 -1.97 -32.21
N HIS A 369 35.41 -2.15 -31.05
CA HIS A 369 34.17 -2.94 -30.91
C HIS A 369 32.91 -2.08 -30.76
N ASN A 370 33.00 -0.76 -30.95
CA ASN A 370 31.90 0.20 -30.75
C ASN A 370 31.23 0.09 -29.37
N ILE A 371 32.01 -0.17 -28.33
CA ILE A 371 31.53 -0.23 -26.95
C ILE A 371 31.65 1.16 -26.36
N GLN A 372 30.52 1.79 -26.03
CA GLN A 372 30.48 3.15 -25.49
C GLN A 372 30.65 3.18 -23.98
N ASN A 373 30.13 2.17 -23.27
CA ASN A 373 30.19 2.06 -21.82
C ASN A 373 30.44 0.60 -21.39
N ILE A 374 31.04 0.45 -20.22
CA ILE A 374 31.24 -0.81 -19.49
C ILE A 374 30.43 -0.70 -18.19
N ASP A 375 29.43 -1.55 -18.00
CA ASP A 375 28.60 -1.52 -16.80
C ASP A 375 29.34 -2.09 -15.58
N TYR A 376 30.24 -3.04 -15.81
CA TYR A 376 31.05 -3.64 -14.75
C TYR A 376 32.39 -4.15 -15.29
N LEU A 377 33.49 -3.72 -14.69
CA LEU A 377 34.85 -4.09 -15.04
C LEU A 377 35.51 -4.79 -13.85
N LYS A 378 35.80 -6.08 -13.97
CA LYS A 378 36.64 -6.83 -13.03
C LYS A 378 38.09 -6.81 -13.52
N ILE A 379 39.02 -6.46 -12.64
CA ILE A 379 40.46 -6.44 -12.89
C ILE A 379 41.13 -7.29 -11.83
N ASP A 380 41.67 -8.43 -12.21
CA ASP A 380 42.65 -9.12 -11.37
C ASP A 380 43.72 -9.69 -12.30
N VAL A 381 44.87 -9.03 -12.29
CA VAL A 381 46.00 -9.25 -13.22
C VAL A 381 47.31 -9.31 -12.46
N GLU A 382 47.24 -9.67 -11.18
CA GLU A 382 48.37 -10.07 -10.37
C GLU A 382 49.50 -9.03 -10.33
N GLY A 383 49.16 -7.78 -9.98
CA GLY A 383 50.09 -6.66 -9.79
C GLY A 383 50.26 -5.74 -11.00
N ALA A 384 49.49 -5.96 -12.07
CA ALA A 384 49.43 -5.14 -13.28
C ALA A 384 48.20 -4.23 -13.36
N GLU A 385 47.46 -4.06 -12.26
CA GLU A 385 46.19 -3.33 -12.22
C GLU A 385 46.36 -1.88 -12.70
N ILE A 386 47.47 -1.24 -12.30
CA ILE A 386 47.81 0.11 -12.75
C ILE A 386 47.97 0.20 -14.27
N ASP A 387 48.56 -0.81 -14.92
CA ASP A 387 48.74 -0.78 -16.39
C ASP A 387 47.39 -0.94 -17.11
N VAL A 388 46.48 -1.76 -16.57
CA VAL A 388 45.11 -1.90 -17.10
C VAL A 388 44.36 -0.58 -17.01
N LEU A 389 44.46 0.11 -15.87
CA LEU A 389 43.85 1.42 -15.64
C LEU A 389 44.47 2.50 -16.54
N GLU A 390 45.79 2.52 -16.73
CA GLU A 390 46.46 3.40 -17.70
C GLU A 390 45.97 3.13 -19.14
N GLY A 391 45.69 1.87 -19.48
CA GLY A 391 45.09 1.46 -20.75
C GLY A 391 43.61 1.86 -20.93
N ALA A 392 42.97 2.36 -19.89
CA ALA A 392 41.56 2.80 -19.86
C ALA A 392 41.42 4.32 -19.66
N THR A 393 42.46 5.11 -19.94
CA THR A 393 42.51 6.55 -19.65
C THR A 393 41.29 7.31 -20.17
N SER A 394 40.86 7.06 -21.42
CA SER A 394 39.72 7.77 -22.02
C SER A 394 38.40 7.29 -21.42
N LEU A 395 38.25 5.98 -21.19
CA LEU A 395 37.07 5.41 -20.54
C LEU A 395 36.87 5.94 -19.12
N LEU A 396 37.93 5.99 -18.30
CA LEU A 396 37.91 6.53 -16.94
C LEU A 396 37.59 8.02 -16.93
N ARG A 397 38.27 8.81 -17.77
CA ARG A 397 38.02 10.25 -17.89
C ARG A 397 36.58 10.57 -18.29
N ASN A 398 36.00 9.75 -19.16
CA ASN A 398 34.63 9.94 -19.67
C ASN A 398 33.56 9.28 -18.79
N LYS A 399 33.92 8.69 -17.64
CA LYS A 399 33.00 7.93 -16.78
C LYS A 399 32.26 6.81 -17.50
N ALA A 400 32.90 6.26 -18.54
CA ALA A 400 32.32 5.20 -19.36
C ALA A 400 32.32 3.84 -18.63
N ILE A 401 32.94 3.73 -17.46
CA ILE A 401 32.93 2.51 -16.64
C ILE A 401 32.11 2.75 -15.38
N LYS A 402 31.03 2.01 -15.17
CA LYS A 402 30.10 2.26 -14.07
C LYS A 402 30.59 1.67 -12.73
N PHE A 403 31.10 0.44 -12.74
CA PHE A 403 31.70 -0.21 -11.57
C PHE A 403 33.04 -0.84 -11.97
N ILE A 404 34.04 -0.71 -11.09
CA ILE A 404 35.39 -1.26 -11.26
C ILE A 404 35.72 -2.07 -10.02
N GLN A 405 35.70 -3.40 -10.12
CA GLN A 405 36.28 -4.25 -9.08
C GLN A 405 37.74 -4.51 -9.41
N PHE A 406 38.63 -4.34 -8.43
CA PHE A 406 40.05 -4.64 -8.60
C PHE A 406 40.66 -5.26 -7.35
N GLU A 407 41.58 -6.21 -7.56
CA GLU A 407 42.30 -6.88 -6.49
C GLU A 407 43.66 -6.20 -6.22
N ILE A 408 44.08 -6.13 -4.96
CA ILE A 408 45.45 -5.76 -4.59
C ILE A 408 46.12 -6.93 -3.86
N SER A 409 47.25 -7.38 -4.43
CA SER A 409 48.17 -8.35 -3.81
C SER A 409 49.50 -7.68 -3.48
N GLN A 410 49.76 -7.43 -2.19
CA GLN A 410 50.99 -6.76 -1.75
C GLN A 410 52.26 -7.52 -2.16
N LYS A 411 52.23 -8.86 -2.18
CA LYS A 411 53.41 -9.67 -2.54
C LYS A 411 53.74 -9.59 -4.03
N MET A 412 52.72 -9.57 -4.89
CA MET A 412 52.95 -9.40 -6.33
C MET A 412 53.49 -8.02 -6.64
N LEU A 413 52.92 -6.98 -6.03
CA LEU A 413 53.43 -5.62 -6.16
C LEU A 413 54.90 -5.51 -5.72
N GLU A 414 55.28 -6.11 -4.58
CA GLU A 414 56.68 -6.18 -4.12
C GLU A 414 57.60 -6.86 -5.15
N GLY A 415 57.19 -8.00 -5.70
CA GLY A 415 57.95 -8.73 -6.74
C GLY A 415 58.16 -7.90 -8.02
N LEU A 416 57.20 -7.05 -8.36
CA LEU A 416 57.26 -6.12 -9.49
C LEU A 416 57.92 -4.78 -9.15
N SER A 417 58.35 -4.58 -7.91
CA SER A 417 58.86 -3.28 -7.39
C SER A 417 57.85 -2.14 -7.56
N ARG A 418 56.58 -2.41 -7.27
CA ARG A 418 55.42 -1.52 -7.35
C ARG A 418 54.76 -1.33 -5.99
N ALA A 419 53.85 -0.36 -5.91
CA ALA A 419 53.00 -0.09 -4.75
C ALA A 419 51.53 -0.07 -5.18
N ALA A 420 50.59 -0.24 -4.24
CA ALA A 420 49.16 -0.24 -4.52
C ALA A 420 48.60 1.17 -4.78
N LYS A 421 49.11 2.17 -4.04
CA LYS A 421 48.71 3.57 -4.10
C LYS A 421 48.47 4.16 -5.51
N PRO A 422 49.34 3.94 -6.52
CA PRO A 422 49.10 4.44 -7.88
C PRO A 422 47.77 3.98 -8.51
N SER A 423 47.31 2.76 -8.23
CA SER A 423 46.02 2.25 -8.74
C SER A 423 44.83 3.00 -8.12
N PHE A 424 44.92 3.36 -6.85
CA PHE A 424 43.93 4.22 -6.20
C PHE A 424 44.01 5.66 -6.70
N ASP A 425 45.22 6.20 -6.86
CA ASP A 425 45.45 7.57 -7.31
C ASP A 425 44.86 7.79 -8.71
N ILE A 426 45.06 6.88 -9.67
CA ILE A 426 44.49 7.02 -11.02
C ILE A 426 42.96 6.99 -11.03
N LEU A 427 42.33 6.18 -10.17
CA LEU A 427 40.86 6.12 -10.05
C LEU A 427 40.31 7.40 -9.40
N ASN A 428 40.92 7.82 -8.29
CA ASN A 428 40.56 9.04 -7.56
C ASN A 428 40.74 10.30 -8.43
N GLU A 429 41.86 10.41 -9.17
CA GLU A 429 42.13 11.52 -10.09
C GLU A 429 41.12 11.59 -11.24
N ASN A 430 40.56 10.44 -11.65
CA ASN A 430 39.48 10.38 -12.63
C ASN A 430 38.09 10.45 -11.98
N GLY A 431 37.97 10.70 -10.67
CA GLY A 431 36.73 10.98 -9.94
C GLY A 431 35.93 9.75 -9.49
N TYR A 432 36.56 8.59 -9.32
CA TYR A 432 35.95 7.39 -8.77
C TYR A 432 36.18 7.36 -7.25
N GLU A 433 35.17 6.92 -6.48
CA GLU A 433 35.32 6.63 -5.05
C GLU A 433 35.65 5.15 -4.89
N CYS A 434 36.74 4.82 -4.21
CA CYS A 434 37.16 3.44 -3.98
C CYS A 434 36.69 3.00 -2.59
N HIS A 435 36.04 1.83 -2.51
CA HIS A 435 35.53 1.25 -1.28
C HIS A 435 36.07 -0.15 -1.09
N ARG A 436 36.29 -0.53 0.18
CA ARG A 436 36.47 -1.92 0.57
C ARG A 436 35.17 -2.69 0.38
N ILE A 437 35.25 -3.95 -0.06
CA ILE A 437 34.09 -4.85 -0.07
C ILE A 437 33.95 -5.44 1.34
N SER A 438 32.79 -5.26 1.99
CA SER A 438 32.55 -5.76 3.35
C SER A 438 32.46 -7.28 3.39
N SER A 439 32.57 -7.89 4.56
CA SER A 439 32.46 -9.35 4.73
C SER A 439 31.11 -9.93 4.27
N ASP A 440 30.06 -9.12 4.24
CA ASP A 440 28.71 -9.50 3.82
C ASP A 440 28.47 -9.22 2.31
N GLY A 441 29.49 -8.69 1.63
CA GLY A 441 29.46 -8.34 0.21
C GLY A 441 28.84 -6.97 -0.09
N ASP A 442 28.77 -6.07 0.89
CA ASP A 442 28.28 -4.70 0.70
C ASP A 442 29.41 -3.73 0.39
N ILE A 443 29.03 -2.54 -0.06
CA ILE A 443 29.95 -1.41 -0.24
C ILE A 443 30.36 -0.91 1.14
N GLY A 444 31.63 -1.11 1.50
CA GLY A 444 32.20 -0.73 2.79
C GLY A 444 32.78 0.69 2.82
N GLU A 445 33.74 0.89 3.71
CA GLU A 445 34.41 2.18 3.93
C GLU A 445 35.25 2.65 2.72
N ILE A 446 35.42 3.96 2.60
CA ILE A 446 36.25 4.59 1.56
C ILE A 446 37.73 4.30 1.83
N VAL A 447 38.47 3.92 0.79
CA VAL A 447 39.89 3.55 0.85
C VAL A 447 40.70 4.27 -0.24
N ASN A 448 41.92 4.71 0.09
CA ASN A 448 42.80 5.45 -0.84
C ASN A 448 44.19 4.81 -1.02
N ASP A 449 44.47 3.71 -0.33
CA ASP A 449 45.71 2.94 -0.42
C ASP A 449 45.49 1.55 0.23
N SER A 450 46.36 0.59 -0.05
CA SER A 450 46.30 -0.74 0.56
C SER A 450 47.68 -1.34 0.78
N ASN A 451 47.83 -2.04 1.90
CA ASN A 451 48.95 -2.94 2.19
C ASN A 451 48.45 -4.37 2.49
N ALA A 452 47.23 -4.70 2.06
CA ALA A 452 46.61 -5.99 2.32
C ALA A 452 47.35 -7.12 1.59
N PHE A 453 47.41 -8.31 2.20
CA PHE A 453 48.08 -9.46 1.59
C PHE A 453 47.36 -9.87 0.30
N TYR A 454 46.03 -9.98 0.36
CA TYR A 454 45.09 -10.05 -0.75
C TYR A 454 43.78 -9.38 -0.31
N GLU A 455 43.27 -8.43 -1.08
CA GLU A 455 41.97 -7.80 -0.82
C GLU A 455 41.37 -7.20 -2.10
N ASN A 456 40.05 -7.34 -2.27
CA ASN A 456 39.31 -6.73 -3.37
C ASN A 456 38.66 -5.41 -2.96
N TYR A 457 38.59 -4.49 -3.93
CA TYR A 457 37.95 -3.19 -3.79
C TYR A 457 36.95 -2.97 -4.91
N ILE A 458 35.97 -2.11 -4.66
CA ILE A 458 35.01 -1.65 -5.65
C ILE A 458 35.12 -0.14 -5.81
N ALA A 459 35.19 0.33 -7.04
CA ALA A 459 35.20 1.75 -7.36
C ALA A 459 34.07 2.11 -8.32
N PHE A 460 33.43 3.25 -8.09
CA PHE A 460 32.36 3.78 -8.96
C PHE A 460 32.40 5.30 -8.99
N PRO A 461 31.83 5.95 -10.04
CA PRO A 461 31.84 7.41 -10.15
C PRO A 461 31.18 8.07 -8.93
N ILE A 462 31.81 9.13 -8.41
CA ILE A 462 31.25 9.95 -7.35
C ILE A 462 29.96 10.62 -7.87
N LEU A 463 28.87 10.53 -7.12
CA LEU A 463 27.67 11.36 -7.33
C LEU A 463 27.57 12.38 -6.17
N PRO A 464 28.13 13.59 -6.33
CA PRO A 464 28.06 14.63 -5.32
C PRO A 464 26.66 15.26 -5.29
N ILE A 465 26.31 15.92 -4.18
CA ILE A 465 25.08 16.71 -4.07
C ILE A 465 25.42 18.19 -4.03
N ASN A 466 24.86 18.97 -4.94
CA ASN A 466 24.89 20.44 -4.88
C ASN A 466 23.51 20.92 -4.43
N PHE A 467 23.43 21.40 -3.21
CA PHE A 467 22.25 22.05 -2.68
C PHE A 467 22.20 23.49 -3.17
N PHE A 468 21.03 24.01 -3.46
CA PHE A 468 20.84 25.44 -3.64
C PHE A 468 19.59 25.95 -2.93
N THR A 469 19.71 27.13 -2.36
CA THR A 469 18.66 27.77 -1.55
C THR A 469 18.57 29.24 -1.94
N ILE A 470 17.38 29.70 -2.28
CA ILE A 470 17.08 31.13 -2.37
C ILE A 470 16.63 31.61 -0.99
N VAL A 471 17.22 32.69 -0.49
CA VAL A 471 16.91 33.20 0.84
C VAL A 471 16.75 34.71 0.88
N LEU A 472 15.68 35.14 1.55
CA LEU A 472 15.47 36.47 2.06
C LEU A 472 14.79 36.35 3.42
N ASN A 473 15.48 36.73 4.50
CA ASN A 473 15.03 36.54 5.88
C ASN A 473 14.74 35.07 6.24
N GLY A 474 15.79 34.26 6.27
CA GLY A 474 15.73 32.82 6.51
C GLY A 474 15.84 32.38 7.97
N GLN A 475 15.98 33.30 8.94
CA GLN A 475 16.05 32.91 10.34
C GLN A 475 14.66 32.51 10.86
N PRO A 476 14.56 31.49 11.74
CA PRO A 476 15.65 30.68 12.29
C PRO A 476 15.93 29.38 11.51
N PHE A 477 15.10 29.02 10.52
CA PHE A 477 15.14 27.71 9.87
C PHE A 477 16.44 27.43 9.12
N ILE A 478 17.13 28.47 8.64
CA ILE A 478 18.38 28.29 7.90
C ILE A 478 19.49 27.61 8.73
N GLN A 479 19.41 27.69 10.06
CA GLN A 479 20.38 27.06 10.97
C GLN A 479 20.30 25.54 10.94
N TYR A 480 19.12 24.97 10.71
CA TYR A 480 18.92 23.52 10.69
C TYR A 480 19.68 22.84 9.56
N HIS A 481 19.72 23.47 8.38
CA HIS A 481 20.32 22.86 7.19
C HIS A 481 21.78 22.48 7.39
N ILE A 482 22.59 23.36 7.97
CA ILE A 482 24.02 23.03 8.18
C ILE A 482 24.21 21.89 9.19
N ASP A 483 23.33 21.77 10.19
CA ASP A 483 23.40 20.68 11.14
C ASP A 483 23.16 19.33 10.48
N VAL A 484 22.32 19.28 9.44
CA VAL A 484 22.08 18.10 8.62
C VAL A 484 23.21 17.88 7.61
N LEU A 485 23.55 18.91 6.82
CA LEU A 485 24.51 18.78 5.71
C LEU A 485 25.91 18.35 6.17
N LYS A 486 26.38 18.84 7.34
CA LYS A 486 27.70 18.47 7.88
C LYS A 486 27.82 16.99 8.28
N GLN A 487 26.70 16.27 8.41
CA GLN A 487 26.67 14.85 8.75
C GLN A 487 26.72 13.94 7.52
N LEU A 488 26.63 14.49 6.29
CA LEU A 488 26.59 13.70 5.07
C LEU A 488 27.96 13.03 4.80
N PRO A 489 28.00 11.72 4.52
CA PRO A 489 29.24 10.96 4.38
C PRO A 489 29.88 11.04 2.98
N PHE A 490 29.44 11.97 2.12
CA PHE A 490 29.87 12.09 0.72
C PHE A 490 30.09 13.55 0.34
N LYS A 491 30.71 13.82 -0.82
CA LYS A 491 30.96 15.19 -1.31
C LYS A 491 29.65 15.96 -1.50
N TRP A 492 29.54 17.11 -0.85
CA TRP A 492 28.41 18.04 -0.98
C TRP A 492 28.88 19.50 -1.04
N HIS A 493 28.08 20.34 -1.70
CA HIS A 493 28.26 21.79 -1.74
C HIS A 493 26.91 22.50 -1.57
N TRP A 494 26.89 23.65 -0.91
CA TRP A 494 25.68 24.44 -0.68
C TRP A 494 25.81 25.84 -1.26
N HIS A 495 24.98 26.12 -2.26
CA HIS A 495 24.87 27.40 -2.93
C HIS A 495 23.72 28.23 -2.36
N ILE A 496 24.04 29.34 -1.71
CA ILE A 496 23.06 30.18 -1.05
C ILE A 496 22.91 31.48 -1.84
N VAL A 497 21.74 31.71 -2.42
CA VAL A 497 21.44 32.91 -3.19
C VAL A 497 20.63 33.86 -2.33
N GLU A 498 21.30 34.90 -1.80
CA GLU A 498 20.68 35.88 -0.93
C GLU A 498 20.23 37.12 -1.71
N GLY A 499 19.00 37.56 -1.43
CA GLY A 499 18.54 38.89 -1.78
C GLY A 499 17.09 38.94 -2.23
N VAL A 500 16.69 40.11 -2.70
CA VAL A 500 15.32 40.37 -3.16
C VAL A 500 15.21 40.11 -4.66
N ALA A 501 14.25 39.28 -5.07
CA ALA A 501 13.83 39.16 -6.46
C ALA A 501 12.79 40.23 -6.81
N GLU A 502 12.97 40.92 -7.94
CA GLU A 502 11.93 41.76 -8.53
C GLU A 502 10.66 40.94 -8.85
N LEU A 503 9.49 41.58 -8.77
CA LEU A 503 8.19 40.97 -9.08
C LEU A 503 7.93 40.94 -10.59
N ASN A 504 8.86 40.35 -11.34
CA ASN A 504 8.85 40.22 -12.80
C ASN A 504 8.81 38.73 -13.21
N HIS A 505 8.58 38.45 -14.50
CA HIS A 505 8.53 37.08 -15.05
C HIS A 505 7.53 36.18 -14.29
N ASP A 506 8.01 35.08 -13.68
CA ASP A 506 7.21 34.07 -12.97
C ASP A 506 6.46 34.64 -11.74
N THR A 507 6.89 35.78 -11.19
CA THR A 507 6.24 36.45 -10.05
C THR A 507 5.43 37.69 -10.43
N ALA A 508 5.28 38.01 -11.72
CA ALA A 508 4.56 39.20 -12.20
C ALA A 508 3.07 39.21 -11.82
N TRP A 509 2.47 38.05 -11.55
CA TRP A 509 1.09 37.94 -11.11
C TRP A 509 0.87 38.58 -9.73
N SER A 510 1.89 38.61 -8.87
CA SER A 510 1.83 39.17 -7.50
C SER A 510 1.42 40.65 -7.50
N VAL A 511 1.94 41.43 -8.44
CA VAL A 511 1.64 42.87 -8.56
C VAL A 511 0.14 43.11 -8.73
N ARG A 512 -0.57 42.23 -9.46
CA ARG A 512 -2.02 42.32 -9.65
C ARG A 512 -2.82 42.03 -8.36
N LEU A 513 -2.25 41.27 -7.43
CA LEU A 513 -2.83 40.99 -6.12
C LEU A 513 -2.45 42.04 -5.06
N GLY A 514 -1.64 43.05 -5.44
CA GLY A 514 -1.18 44.11 -4.55
C GLY A 514 0.16 43.82 -3.88
N GLY A 515 0.91 42.80 -4.35
CA GLY A 515 2.25 42.54 -3.86
C GLY A 515 3.22 43.67 -4.21
N SER A 516 4.13 43.97 -3.27
CA SER A 516 5.13 45.04 -3.43
C SER A 516 6.39 44.74 -2.61
N ILE A 517 7.53 45.24 -3.09
CA ILE A 517 8.79 45.21 -2.36
C ILE A 517 8.86 46.50 -1.53
N THR A 518 8.96 46.37 -0.21
CA THR A 518 9.03 47.52 0.71
C THR A 518 10.33 47.54 1.48
N GLU A 519 10.79 48.73 1.89
CA GLU A 519 12.00 48.93 2.71
C GLU A 519 11.97 48.18 4.06
N LYS A 520 10.82 47.66 4.48
CA LYS A 520 10.71 46.85 5.71
C LYS A 520 11.09 45.38 5.50
N LEU A 521 11.10 44.90 4.25
CA LEU A 521 11.39 43.50 3.92
C LEU A 521 12.88 43.20 3.80
N HIS A 522 13.71 44.23 3.61
CA HIS A 522 15.13 44.07 3.29
C HIS A 522 15.97 45.24 3.83
N ARG A 523 17.27 45.03 3.94
CA ARG A 523 18.28 46.07 4.17
C ARG A 523 19.08 46.26 2.88
N ASN A 524 18.77 47.30 2.09
CA ASN A 524 19.41 47.57 0.79
C ASN A 524 19.48 46.35 -0.16
N GLY A 525 18.40 45.58 -0.28
CA GLY A 525 18.34 44.38 -1.12
C GLY A 525 18.86 43.08 -0.47
N ARG A 526 19.28 43.12 0.81
CA ARG A 526 19.68 41.94 1.61
C ARG A 526 18.69 41.63 2.73
N SER A 527 18.87 40.50 3.40
CA SER A 527 18.08 40.14 4.57
C SER A 527 18.24 41.17 5.71
N CYS A 528 17.21 41.31 6.55
CA CYS A 528 17.17 42.28 7.66
C CYS A 528 16.89 41.66 9.02
N ASP A 529 16.81 40.33 9.10
CA ASP A 529 16.45 39.54 10.30
C ASP A 529 17.66 38.88 11.00
N GLY A 530 18.89 39.15 10.55
CA GLY A 530 20.11 38.49 11.03
C GLY A 530 20.61 37.36 10.11
N THR A 531 19.88 37.04 9.04
CA THR A 531 20.31 36.01 8.07
C THR A 531 21.62 36.38 7.40
N THR A 532 21.80 37.63 6.96
CA THR A 532 23.02 38.07 6.26
C THR A 532 24.27 37.82 7.13
N GLU A 533 24.23 38.24 8.39
CA GLU A 533 25.33 38.08 9.33
C GLU A 533 25.61 36.60 9.63
N TYR A 534 24.58 35.76 9.70
CA TYR A 534 24.73 34.32 9.88
C TYR A 534 25.32 33.63 8.65
N LEU A 535 24.90 34.02 7.45
CA LEU A 535 25.48 33.51 6.20
C LEU A 535 26.97 33.84 6.10
N ASP A 536 27.36 35.07 6.45
CA ASP A 536 28.77 35.49 6.46
C ASP A 536 29.61 34.69 7.46
N GLU A 537 29.01 34.25 8.57
CA GLU A 537 29.63 33.32 9.51
C GLU A 537 29.78 31.92 8.90
N LEU A 538 28.71 31.38 8.32
CA LEU A 538 28.71 30.06 7.69
C LEU A 538 29.74 29.91 6.58
N ALA A 539 29.80 30.85 5.63
CA ALA A 539 30.75 30.79 4.53
C ALA A 539 32.21 30.90 5.01
N ARG A 540 32.46 31.52 6.17
CA ARG A 540 33.79 31.56 6.78
C ARG A 540 34.16 30.26 7.48
N GLN A 541 33.18 29.58 8.09
CA GLN A 541 33.38 28.29 8.76
C GLN A 541 33.54 27.13 7.76
N TYR A 542 32.85 27.19 6.62
CA TYR A 542 32.83 26.15 5.59
C TYR A 542 33.21 26.69 4.20
N PRO A 543 34.42 27.24 4.02
CA PRO A 543 34.81 27.94 2.79
C PRO A 543 34.85 27.05 1.54
N GLU A 544 35.07 25.74 1.72
CA GLU A 544 35.14 24.77 0.62
C GLU A 544 33.76 24.18 0.26
N ASN A 545 32.77 24.28 1.15
CA ASN A 545 31.45 23.66 0.95
C ASN A 545 30.32 24.68 0.75
N ILE A 546 30.52 25.96 1.06
CA ILE A 546 29.44 26.96 1.01
C ILE A 546 29.85 28.14 0.12
N THR A 547 28.96 28.52 -0.80
CA THR A 547 29.13 29.72 -1.63
C THR A 547 27.89 30.59 -1.55
N ILE A 548 28.08 31.88 -1.25
CA ILE A 548 27.01 32.86 -1.17
C ILE A 548 27.01 33.74 -2.43
N TYR A 549 25.84 33.87 -3.05
CA TYR A 549 25.60 34.71 -4.22
C TYR A 549 24.76 35.92 -3.80
N ARG A 550 25.22 37.12 -4.13
CA ARG A 550 24.54 38.39 -3.82
C ARG A 550 24.69 39.36 -4.99
N GLN A 551 23.65 40.15 -5.22
CA GLN A 551 23.78 41.37 -6.02
C GLN A 551 24.48 42.48 -5.21
N PRO A 552 25.04 43.51 -5.88
CA PRO A 552 25.50 44.72 -5.20
C PRO A 552 24.40 45.36 -4.35
N GLU A 553 24.77 46.02 -3.26
CA GLU A 553 23.79 46.65 -2.38
C GLU A 553 22.92 47.68 -3.13
N GLY A 554 21.61 47.58 -2.93
CA GLY A 554 20.62 48.40 -3.62
C GLY A 554 20.19 47.89 -5.00
N ILE A 555 20.74 46.77 -5.48
CA ILE A 555 20.32 46.10 -6.73
C ILE A 555 19.53 44.84 -6.38
N PHE A 556 18.36 44.69 -6.99
CA PHE A 556 17.52 43.49 -6.87
C PHE A 556 17.82 42.52 -8.02
N TRP A 557 17.57 41.24 -7.78
CA TRP A 557 17.66 40.22 -8.83
C TRP A 557 16.53 40.39 -9.85
N ASP A 558 16.78 40.17 -11.14
CA ASP A 558 15.77 40.17 -12.22
C ASP A 558 14.88 38.91 -12.15
N GLY A 559 14.03 38.89 -11.12
CA GLY A 559 13.17 37.78 -10.77
C GLY A 559 13.92 36.57 -10.19
N LYS A 560 13.14 35.58 -9.75
CA LYS A 560 13.69 34.32 -9.20
C LYS A 560 14.48 33.51 -10.22
N ARG A 561 14.20 33.69 -11.53
CA ARG A 561 14.91 32.99 -12.60
C ARG A 561 16.39 33.35 -12.65
N GLU A 562 16.76 34.61 -12.42
CA GLU A 562 18.18 34.99 -12.32
C GLU A 562 18.82 34.30 -11.10
N MET A 563 18.12 34.33 -9.96
CA MET A 563 18.60 33.74 -8.71
C MET A 563 18.92 32.25 -8.84
N VAL A 564 18.01 31.43 -9.39
CA VAL A 564 18.24 29.98 -9.53
C VAL A 564 19.32 29.64 -10.57
N ASN A 565 19.58 30.51 -11.55
CA ASN A 565 20.62 30.29 -12.55
C ASN A 565 22.02 30.71 -12.07
N ALA A 566 22.12 31.64 -11.11
CA ALA A 566 23.41 32.15 -10.64
C ALA A 566 24.36 31.06 -10.11
N PRO A 567 23.90 30.03 -9.36
CA PRO A 567 24.76 28.94 -8.92
C PRO A 567 25.27 28.03 -10.03
N LEU A 568 24.49 27.82 -11.10
CA LEU A 568 24.75 26.78 -12.09
C LEU A 568 26.08 27.00 -12.84
N ALA A 569 26.52 28.24 -12.98
CA ALA A 569 27.81 28.58 -13.59
C ALA A 569 29.02 28.07 -12.79
N ASN A 570 28.86 27.77 -11.50
CA ASN A 570 29.92 27.27 -10.63
C ASN A 570 29.90 25.74 -10.48
N ILE A 571 28.90 25.05 -11.02
CA ILE A 571 28.81 23.60 -10.99
C ILE A 571 29.46 23.03 -12.26
N GLN A 572 30.68 22.52 -12.11
CA GLN A 572 31.53 22.08 -13.22
C GLN A 572 31.57 20.55 -13.40
N GLU A 573 30.82 19.82 -12.57
CA GLU A 573 30.73 18.36 -12.60
C GLU A 573 29.27 17.91 -12.60
N GLU A 574 29.03 16.66 -13.03
CA GLU A 574 27.72 16.02 -12.90
C GLU A 574 27.40 15.77 -11.41
N CYS A 575 26.18 16.07 -10.98
CA CYS A 575 25.78 15.97 -9.59
C CYS A 575 24.26 15.76 -9.43
N LEU A 576 23.82 15.47 -8.21
CA LEU A 576 22.43 15.75 -7.83
C LEU A 576 22.31 17.21 -7.46
N LEU A 577 21.59 17.98 -8.26
CA LEU A 577 21.20 19.34 -7.94
C LEU A 577 19.92 19.28 -7.12
N TRP A 578 19.95 19.83 -5.91
CA TRP A 578 18.84 19.75 -4.96
C TRP A 578 18.42 21.15 -4.51
N GLN A 579 17.19 21.55 -4.83
CA GLN A 579 16.61 22.78 -4.30
C GLN A 579 16.09 22.53 -2.89
N ILE A 580 16.52 23.32 -1.92
CA ILE A 580 15.96 23.30 -0.56
C ILE A 580 15.56 24.73 -0.20
N ASP A 581 14.26 24.95 -0.02
CA ASP A 581 13.79 26.22 0.52
C ASP A 581 14.09 26.27 2.04
N VAL A 582 14.26 27.48 2.57
CA VAL A 582 14.78 27.65 3.95
C VAL A 582 13.88 26.99 5.00
N ASP A 583 12.58 26.90 4.75
CA ASP A 583 11.56 26.31 5.61
C ASP A 583 11.25 24.83 5.27
N GLU A 584 12.04 24.16 4.42
CA GLU A 584 11.91 22.74 4.08
C GLU A 584 12.90 21.88 4.87
N LEU A 585 12.44 21.18 5.89
CA LEU A 585 13.30 20.42 6.79
C LEU A 585 13.41 18.95 6.33
N TRP A 586 14.63 18.54 6.00
CA TRP A 586 15.02 17.19 5.59
C TRP A 586 15.92 16.54 6.64
N THR A 587 15.78 15.24 6.88
CA THR A 587 16.71 14.52 7.77
C THR A 587 17.94 14.01 7.00
N THR A 588 19.04 13.74 7.71
CA THR A 588 20.26 13.15 7.15
C THR A 588 19.95 11.82 6.44
N GLU A 589 19.12 10.98 7.07
CA GLU A 589 18.69 9.68 6.53
C GLU A 589 17.91 9.83 5.22
N GLN A 590 17.01 10.81 5.13
CA GLN A 590 16.26 11.07 3.89
C GLN A 590 17.19 11.50 2.75
N ILE A 591 18.16 12.38 3.01
CA ILE A 591 19.12 12.83 1.98
C ILE A 591 19.99 11.67 1.50
N CYS A 592 20.50 10.84 2.42
CA CYS A 592 21.28 9.65 2.08
C CYS A 592 20.46 8.64 1.27
N THR A 593 19.23 8.37 1.69
CA THR A 593 18.31 7.45 1.00
C THR A 593 17.97 7.96 -0.40
N ALA A 594 17.66 9.25 -0.54
CA ALA A 594 17.41 9.87 -1.84
C ALA A 594 18.62 9.73 -2.77
N ARG A 595 19.84 10.00 -2.30
CA ARG A 595 21.06 9.78 -3.09
C ARG A 595 21.21 8.31 -3.50
N GLN A 596 20.96 7.39 -2.57
CA GLN A 596 21.09 5.96 -2.82
C GLN A 596 20.11 5.46 -3.89
N ILE A 597 18.86 5.92 -3.89
CA ILE A 597 17.90 5.52 -4.94
C ILE A 597 18.34 6.02 -6.33
N PHE A 598 18.97 7.19 -6.44
CA PHE A 598 19.55 7.67 -7.71
C PHE A 598 20.77 6.85 -8.16
N ILE A 599 21.63 6.44 -7.22
CA ILE A 599 22.77 5.56 -7.51
C ILE A 599 22.29 4.19 -8.00
N ASN A 600 21.31 3.61 -7.31
CA ASN A 600 20.73 2.31 -7.65
C ASN A 600 19.96 2.36 -8.98
N ASN A 601 19.42 3.53 -9.35
CA ASN A 601 18.63 3.72 -10.56
C ASN A 601 19.26 4.82 -11.45
N PRO A 602 20.39 4.57 -12.11
CA PRO A 602 21.15 5.60 -12.82
C PRO A 602 20.41 6.23 -14.01
N SER A 603 19.36 5.57 -14.51
CA SER A 603 18.46 6.07 -15.56
C SER A 603 17.44 7.09 -15.06
N LYS A 604 17.29 7.28 -13.75
CA LYS A 604 16.37 8.26 -13.16
C LYS A 604 16.98 9.65 -13.22
N THR A 605 16.17 10.64 -13.61
CA THR A 605 16.66 11.99 -13.97
C THR A 605 16.24 13.08 -13.00
N ALA A 606 15.16 12.89 -12.24
CA ALA A 606 14.68 13.83 -11.23
C ALA A 606 13.84 13.10 -10.17
N ALA A 607 13.39 13.81 -9.13
CA ALA A 607 12.52 13.24 -8.10
C ALA A 607 11.49 14.26 -7.57
N TYR A 608 10.24 13.80 -7.48
CA TYR A 608 9.11 14.45 -6.84
C TYR A 608 8.87 13.86 -5.46
N TYR A 609 8.53 14.68 -4.47
CA TYR A 609 8.42 14.25 -3.06
C TYR A 609 7.11 14.67 -2.43
N TRP A 610 6.60 13.95 -1.44
CA TRP A 610 5.55 14.51 -0.58
C TRP A 610 6.16 15.35 0.53
N CYS A 611 5.35 16.23 1.12
CA CYS A 611 5.71 16.91 2.34
C CYS A 611 4.57 16.91 3.35
N TRP A 612 4.90 17.08 4.63
CA TRP A 612 3.98 17.55 5.64
C TRP A 612 3.98 19.07 5.64
N TYR A 613 2.94 19.67 5.06
CA TYR A 613 2.86 21.12 4.88
C TYR A 613 2.22 21.77 6.12
N PHE A 614 3.04 22.48 6.89
CA PHE A 614 2.62 23.12 8.13
C PHE A 614 1.97 24.48 7.87
N VAL A 615 0.77 24.64 8.42
CA VAL A 615 0.01 25.91 8.42
C VAL A 615 -0.07 26.56 9.80
N GLY A 616 0.78 26.11 10.72
CA GLY A 616 0.89 26.55 12.10
C GLY A 616 1.85 25.63 12.86
N GLU A 617 2.27 25.99 14.07
CA GLU A 617 3.24 25.19 14.86
C GLU A 617 2.77 23.75 15.15
N LYS A 618 1.45 23.54 15.15
CA LYS A 618 0.80 22.25 15.47
C LYS A 618 -0.20 21.81 14.42
N LEU A 619 -0.23 22.47 13.27
CA LEU A 619 -1.26 22.29 12.24
C LEU A 619 -0.62 21.95 10.90
N VAL A 620 -1.12 20.90 10.25
CA VAL A 620 -0.63 20.42 8.95
C VAL A 620 -1.79 20.18 7.99
N ILE A 621 -1.53 20.29 6.69
CA ILE A 621 -2.47 19.86 5.66
C ILE A 621 -2.60 18.33 5.72
N SER A 622 -3.84 17.84 5.90
CA SER A 622 -4.15 16.42 6.11
C SER A 622 -4.73 15.71 4.88
N THR A 623 -4.95 16.43 3.79
CA THR A 623 -5.53 15.91 2.54
C THR A 623 -4.49 15.83 1.42
N ARG A 624 -4.54 14.79 0.58
CA ARG A 624 -3.77 14.65 -0.66
C ARG A 624 -4.56 15.15 -1.88
N ASN A 625 -3.88 15.35 -3.02
CA ASN A 625 -4.45 15.75 -4.31
C ASN A 625 -5.13 17.13 -4.32
N CYS A 626 -4.71 18.01 -3.42
CA CYS A 626 -5.22 19.36 -3.26
C CYS A 626 -4.07 20.38 -3.24
N TYR A 627 -4.35 21.63 -2.86
CA TYR A 627 -3.36 22.68 -2.61
C TYR A 627 -2.15 22.13 -1.84
N THR A 628 -0.95 22.40 -2.38
CA THR A 628 0.37 21.94 -1.90
C THR A 628 0.56 20.42 -1.81
N GLN A 629 -0.35 19.62 -2.37
CA GLN A 629 -0.33 18.16 -2.35
C GLN A 629 -0.81 17.60 -3.70
N ASN A 630 -0.51 18.28 -4.81
CA ASN A 630 -0.90 17.86 -6.16
C ASN A 630 0.25 17.09 -6.85
N PRO A 631 0.08 15.78 -7.10
CA PRO A 631 1.16 14.93 -7.62
C PRO A 631 1.58 15.27 -9.05
N GLN A 632 0.79 16.06 -9.79
CA GLN A 632 1.11 16.46 -11.16
C GLN A 632 2.17 17.56 -11.25
N GLN A 633 2.43 18.28 -10.15
CA GLN A 633 3.21 19.51 -10.20
C GLN A 633 4.07 19.77 -8.97
N GLU A 634 3.59 19.41 -7.78
CA GLU A 634 4.20 19.89 -6.54
C GLU A 634 5.50 19.15 -6.22
N TRP A 635 6.39 19.83 -5.49
CA TRP A 635 7.56 19.22 -4.83
C TRP A 635 8.57 18.46 -5.69
N LEU A 636 8.74 18.87 -6.95
CA LEU A 636 9.95 18.55 -7.69
C LEU A 636 11.15 19.26 -7.03
N ARG A 637 12.10 18.50 -6.46
CA ARG A 637 13.19 19.06 -5.63
C ARG A 637 14.60 18.59 -5.99
N THR A 638 14.73 17.47 -6.71
CA THR A 638 16.05 16.91 -7.05
C THR A 638 16.16 16.60 -8.54
N TRP A 639 17.29 16.94 -9.15
CA TRP A 639 17.59 16.69 -10.56
C TRP A 639 19.00 16.13 -10.72
N LYS A 640 19.18 15.23 -11.68
CA LYS A 640 20.50 14.82 -12.15
C LYS A 640 21.04 15.91 -13.09
N PHE A 641 21.90 16.77 -12.56
CA PHE A 641 22.40 17.94 -13.25
C PHE A 641 23.67 17.62 -14.03
N LYS A 642 23.77 18.18 -15.25
CA LYS A 642 24.97 18.16 -16.07
C LYS A 642 25.45 19.59 -16.35
N PRO A 643 26.78 19.84 -16.38
CA PRO A 643 27.32 21.15 -16.73
C PRO A 643 26.76 21.69 -18.05
N GLY A 644 26.32 22.95 -18.02
CA GLY A 644 25.69 23.62 -19.16
C GLY A 644 24.16 23.55 -19.20
N ALA A 645 23.53 22.78 -18.30
CA ALA A 645 22.10 22.90 -18.04
C ALA A 645 21.75 24.25 -17.40
N PHE A 646 20.52 24.74 -17.63
CA PHE A 646 20.04 26.00 -17.08
C PHE A 646 18.54 25.95 -16.76
N TRP A 647 18.06 26.81 -15.86
CA TRP A 647 16.64 26.91 -15.54
C TRP A 647 15.91 27.74 -16.58
N ALA A 648 14.97 27.13 -17.29
CA ALA A 648 14.06 27.82 -18.20
C ALA A 648 12.92 28.55 -17.45
N ALA A 649 12.47 27.98 -16.33
CA ALA A 649 11.44 28.52 -15.43
C ALA A 649 11.68 28.06 -13.98
N HIS A 650 11.18 28.81 -13.00
CA HIS A 650 11.27 28.46 -11.56
C HIS A 650 9.94 27.96 -10.98
N GLU A 651 8.80 28.50 -11.43
CA GLU A 651 7.46 28.10 -10.95
C GLU A 651 6.53 27.78 -12.15
N PRO A 652 6.35 26.48 -12.51
CA PRO A 652 7.03 25.30 -11.96
C PRO A 652 8.52 25.24 -12.38
N PRO A 653 9.37 24.51 -11.63
CA PRO A 653 10.81 24.45 -11.91
C PRO A 653 11.09 23.59 -13.15
N VAL A 654 11.74 24.18 -14.16
CA VAL A 654 12.06 23.53 -15.43
C VAL A 654 13.56 23.67 -15.71
N LEU A 655 14.34 22.65 -15.33
CA LEU A 655 15.76 22.53 -15.67
C LEU A 655 15.88 21.91 -17.06
N VAL A 656 16.57 22.60 -17.97
CA VAL A 656 16.78 22.11 -19.33
C VAL A 656 18.23 21.83 -19.64
N GLU A 657 18.47 20.73 -20.36
CA GLU A 657 19.76 20.41 -20.98
C GLU A 657 19.70 20.62 -22.49
N LYS A 658 20.84 20.98 -23.09
CA LYS A 658 20.94 21.23 -24.54
C LYS A 658 21.63 20.05 -25.23
N LEU A 659 20.90 19.38 -26.13
CA LEU A 659 21.41 18.26 -26.91
C LEU A 659 22.35 18.70 -28.05
N PRO A 660 23.18 17.78 -28.60
CA PRO A 660 24.06 18.05 -29.74
C PRO A 660 23.35 18.58 -31.00
N ASN A 661 22.05 18.28 -31.15
CA ASN A 661 21.21 18.77 -32.25
C ASN A 661 20.52 20.12 -31.97
N ASN A 662 20.93 20.84 -30.91
CA ASN A 662 20.35 22.08 -30.40
C ASN A 662 18.92 21.99 -29.83
N GLN A 663 18.35 20.78 -29.62
CA GLN A 663 17.08 20.64 -28.91
C GLN A 663 17.28 20.82 -27.39
N LEU A 664 16.29 21.42 -26.72
CA LEU A 664 16.24 21.55 -25.26
C LEU A 664 15.33 20.46 -24.70
N ILE A 665 15.82 19.72 -23.72
CA ILE A 665 15.06 18.67 -23.03
C ILE A 665 14.88 19.05 -21.56
N ASN A 666 13.66 18.90 -21.05
CA ASN A 666 13.38 19.05 -19.62
C ASN A 666 13.87 17.80 -18.88
N VAL A 667 14.84 17.97 -17.98
CA VAL A 667 15.46 16.87 -17.23
C VAL A 667 14.41 16.06 -16.46
N ALA A 668 13.39 16.71 -15.89
CA ALA A 668 12.37 16.03 -15.11
C ALA A 668 11.30 15.31 -15.95
N ALA A 669 11.21 15.57 -17.26
CA ALA A 669 10.21 14.94 -18.13
C ALA A 669 10.65 13.57 -18.68
N GLU A 670 11.95 13.24 -18.56
CA GLU A 670 12.51 12.01 -19.13
C GLU A 670 12.14 10.78 -18.30
N ASN A 671 12.62 10.69 -17.05
CA ASN A 671 12.38 9.54 -16.18
C ASN A 671 12.53 9.91 -14.70
N PRO A 672 11.60 10.67 -14.11
CA PRO A 672 11.67 11.04 -12.70
C PRO A 672 11.27 9.89 -11.77
N PHE A 673 11.66 9.97 -10.51
CA PHE A 673 10.93 9.32 -9.42
C PHE A 673 9.66 10.10 -9.14
N LEU A 674 8.52 9.41 -9.11
CA LEU A 674 7.23 9.99 -8.74
C LEU A 674 7.04 10.00 -7.23
N HIS A 675 6.09 10.82 -6.77
CA HIS A 675 5.79 11.00 -5.34
C HIS A 675 5.66 9.69 -4.57
N ASN A 676 4.89 8.73 -5.09
CA ASN A 676 4.70 7.41 -4.48
C ASN A 676 6.00 6.60 -4.42
N GLU A 677 6.83 6.62 -5.47
CA GLU A 677 8.12 5.92 -5.47
C GLU A 677 9.05 6.46 -4.37
N THR A 678 9.03 7.78 -4.14
CA THR A 678 9.83 8.40 -3.07
C THR A 678 9.22 8.16 -1.68
N GLU A 679 7.90 8.20 -1.54
CA GLU A 679 7.17 7.94 -0.30
C GLU A 679 7.36 6.49 0.19
N ASP A 680 7.36 5.52 -0.73
CA ASP A 680 7.66 4.11 -0.46
C ASP A 680 9.06 3.92 0.15
N ASN A 681 9.97 4.88 -0.04
CA ASN A 681 11.31 4.91 0.54
C ASN A 681 11.40 5.85 1.76
N GLY A 682 10.28 6.30 2.34
CA GLY A 682 10.23 7.18 3.51
C GLY A 682 10.59 8.65 3.23
N LEU A 683 10.61 9.07 1.96
CA LEU A 683 11.06 10.40 1.55
C LEU A 683 9.91 11.42 1.57
N VAL A 684 9.44 11.74 2.78
CA VAL A 684 8.43 12.79 3.03
C VAL A 684 9.01 13.85 3.98
N PHE A 685 9.31 15.04 3.46
CA PHE A 685 9.94 16.11 4.24
C PHE A 685 8.92 16.99 4.97
N GLN A 686 9.35 17.89 5.87
CA GLN A 686 8.44 18.82 6.55
C GLN A 686 8.59 20.23 6.02
N HIS A 687 7.50 20.85 5.56
CA HIS A 687 7.51 22.23 5.08
C HIS A 687 6.87 23.17 6.08
N PHE A 688 7.67 23.97 6.78
CA PHE A 688 7.26 24.95 7.78
C PHE A 688 6.83 26.30 7.17
N ALA A 689 5.95 26.27 6.17
CA ALA A 689 5.65 27.44 5.34
C ALA A 689 4.91 28.59 6.05
N TYR A 690 3.95 28.28 6.95
CA TYR A 690 3.10 29.27 7.62
C TYR A 690 3.08 29.07 9.14
N VAL A 691 4.26 28.96 9.76
CA VAL A 691 4.37 28.69 11.20
C VAL A 691 4.71 29.93 12.03
N THR A 692 5.24 30.99 11.41
CA THR A 692 5.50 32.28 12.06
C THR A 692 4.66 33.41 11.49
N GLU A 693 4.33 34.40 12.32
CA GLU A 693 3.62 35.60 11.85
C GLU A 693 4.45 36.35 10.79
N GLU A 694 5.78 36.35 10.91
CA GLU A 694 6.72 36.96 9.99
C GLU A 694 6.65 36.33 8.58
N GLN A 695 6.54 35.00 8.48
CA GLN A 695 6.35 34.31 7.20
C GLN A 695 5.05 34.75 6.52
N LEU A 696 3.92 34.77 7.25
CA LEU A 696 2.64 35.21 6.68
C LEU A 696 2.68 36.68 6.29
N ARG A 697 3.29 37.53 7.12
CA ARG A 697 3.45 38.96 6.83
C ARG A 697 4.29 39.19 5.58
N PHE A 698 5.33 38.37 5.37
CA PHE A 698 6.08 38.37 4.13
C PHE A 698 5.18 38.00 2.94
N LYS A 699 4.36 36.95 3.04
CA LYS A 699 3.46 36.55 1.94
C LYS A 699 2.38 37.60 1.64
N GLU A 700 1.81 38.21 2.67
CA GLU A 700 0.82 39.30 2.56
C GLU A 700 1.39 40.50 1.81
N GLN A 701 2.63 40.90 2.09
CA GLN A 701 3.27 42.07 1.47
C GLN A 701 3.89 41.75 0.10
N TYR A 702 4.64 40.64 -0.01
CA TYR A 702 5.41 40.31 -1.21
C TYR A 702 4.55 39.68 -2.32
N TYR A 703 3.57 38.82 -1.97
CA TYR A 703 2.66 38.17 -2.94
C TYR A 703 1.27 38.83 -3.03
N GLY A 704 0.93 39.74 -2.12
CA GLY A 704 -0.36 40.44 -2.12
C GLY A 704 -1.52 39.63 -1.53
N TYR A 705 -1.23 38.60 -0.72
CA TYR A 705 -2.27 37.78 -0.07
C TYR A 705 -3.00 38.56 1.03
N GLN A 706 -4.06 39.27 0.66
CA GLN A 706 -4.83 40.14 1.55
C GLN A 706 -5.30 39.43 2.83
N ASN A 707 -5.09 40.06 3.99
CA ASN A 707 -5.49 39.59 5.33
C ASN A 707 -4.91 38.24 5.75
N ALA A 708 -3.81 37.76 5.12
CA ALA A 708 -3.23 36.45 5.43
C ALA A 708 -2.85 36.31 6.92
N VAL A 709 -2.28 37.36 7.54
CA VAL A 709 -1.89 37.33 8.95
C VAL A 709 -3.10 37.25 9.87
N GLU A 710 -4.16 38.02 9.60
CA GLU A 710 -5.36 38.04 10.43
C GLU A 710 -6.07 36.69 10.39
N GLN A 711 -6.28 36.14 9.19
CA GLN A 711 -6.94 34.85 9.03
C GLN A 711 -6.12 33.69 9.61
N TRP A 712 -4.79 33.72 9.45
CA TRP A 712 -3.90 32.74 10.08
C TRP A 712 -4.05 32.76 11.60
N LYS A 713 -4.15 33.94 12.24
CA LYS A 713 -4.40 34.03 13.69
C LYS A 713 -5.73 33.42 14.11
N VAL A 714 -6.78 33.56 13.29
CA VAL A 714 -8.08 32.93 13.55
C VAL A 714 -7.97 31.41 13.43
N LEU A 715 -7.22 30.89 12.45
CA LEU A 715 -6.95 29.46 12.29
C LEU A 715 -6.20 28.89 13.50
N GLN A 716 -5.16 29.58 14.00
CA GLN A 716 -4.37 29.12 15.16
C GLN A 716 -5.18 29.06 16.47
N GLN A 717 -6.33 29.72 16.56
CA GLN A 717 -7.20 29.72 17.76
C GLN A 717 -8.20 28.56 17.78
N GLN A 718 -8.29 27.77 16.70
CA GLN A 718 -9.24 26.68 16.62
C GLN A 718 -8.79 25.48 17.47
N THR A 719 -9.77 24.80 18.06
CA THR A 719 -9.55 23.62 18.94
C THR A 719 -10.21 22.35 18.41
N LYS A 720 -10.94 22.47 17.30
CA LYS A 720 -11.74 21.42 16.68
C LYS A 720 -11.26 21.21 15.25
N PHE A 721 -10.75 20.02 14.95
CA PHE A 721 -10.15 19.65 13.66
C PHE A 721 -10.76 18.32 13.18
N PRO A 722 -10.81 18.07 11.85
CA PRO A 722 -10.25 18.89 10.76
C PRO A 722 -11.10 20.09 10.38
N LEU A 723 -10.48 21.05 9.67
CA LEU A 723 -11.12 22.26 9.14
C LEU A 723 -10.78 22.46 7.66
N PHE A 724 -11.66 23.11 6.91
CA PHE A 724 -11.38 23.46 5.52
C PHE A 724 -10.50 24.70 5.44
N LEU A 725 -9.34 24.59 4.79
CA LEU A 725 -8.36 25.68 4.74
C LEU A 725 -8.87 26.89 3.93
N ARG A 726 -9.74 26.67 2.94
CA ARG A 726 -10.41 27.73 2.16
C ARG A 726 -11.25 28.70 3.00
N GLU A 727 -11.65 28.33 4.21
CA GLU A 727 -12.38 29.21 5.13
C GLU A 727 -11.47 30.28 5.75
N TYR A 728 -10.15 30.08 5.69
CA TYR A 728 -9.14 30.96 6.29
C TYR A 728 -8.24 31.59 5.22
N PHE A 729 -7.83 30.83 4.19
CA PHE A 729 -6.96 31.33 3.13
C PHE A 729 -7.71 31.47 1.80
N SER A 730 -7.86 32.71 1.35
CA SER A 730 -8.66 33.07 0.16
C SER A 730 -8.11 32.55 -1.17
N TRP A 731 -6.82 32.17 -1.22
CA TRP A 731 -6.19 31.58 -2.40
C TRP A 731 -6.34 30.06 -2.47
N VAL A 732 -6.85 29.42 -1.42
CA VAL A 732 -7.14 27.98 -1.39
C VAL A 732 -8.58 27.79 -1.87
N GLY A 733 -8.75 27.23 -3.06
CA GLY A 733 -10.05 27.11 -3.72
C GLY A 733 -10.69 25.72 -3.68
N ASP A 734 -9.96 24.70 -3.24
CA ASP A 734 -10.34 23.29 -3.32
C ASP A 734 -10.74 22.72 -1.95
N GLY A 735 -10.73 21.39 -1.83
CA GLY A 735 -11.14 20.65 -0.63
C GLY A 735 -10.05 20.51 0.44
N THR A 736 -8.96 21.29 0.39
CA THR A 736 -7.86 21.15 1.35
C THR A 736 -8.32 21.27 2.79
N GLN A 737 -7.95 20.28 3.60
CA GLN A 737 -8.19 20.28 5.04
C GLN A 737 -6.88 20.45 5.81
N VAL A 738 -7.02 21.08 6.98
CA VAL A 738 -5.98 21.20 7.99
C VAL A 738 -6.39 20.42 9.23
N ASP A 739 -5.44 19.72 9.81
CA ASP A 739 -5.61 18.98 11.06
C ASP A 739 -4.41 19.21 11.99
N SER A 740 -4.53 18.74 13.23
CA SER A 740 -3.44 18.73 14.17
C SER A 740 -2.36 17.71 13.78
N VAL A 741 -1.10 18.05 14.07
CA VAL A 741 0.06 17.17 13.83
C VAL A 741 -0.10 15.81 14.49
N ASN A 742 -0.70 15.76 15.69
CA ASN A 742 -0.96 14.52 16.41
C ASN A 742 -1.98 13.62 15.69
N ALA A 743 -3.05 14.21 15.15
CA ALA A 743 -4.05 13.45 14.40
C ALA A 743 -3.50 12.89 13.08
N CYS A 744 -2.53 13.57 12.48
CA CYS A 744 -1.88 13.13 11.23
C CYS A 744 -0.70 12.19 11.43
N GLY A 745 -0.34 11.81 12.66
CA GLY A 745 0.81 10.96 12.87
C GLY A 745 2.17 11.69 12.82
N VAL A 746 2.18 13.03 12.80
CA VAL A 746 3.37 13.83 12.47
C VAL A 746 4.04 14.38 13.72
N VAL A 747 5.36 14.17 13.84
CA VAL A 747 6.19 14.83 14.86
C VAL A 747 6.88 16.06 14.26
N PRO A 748 6.58 17.30 14.70
CA PRO A 748 7.24 18.48 14.16
C PRO A 748 8.72 18.51 14.52
N ILE A 749 9.60 18.61 13.50
CA ILE A 749 11.05 18.71 13.67
C ILE A 749 11.42 20.03 14.36
N ALA A 750 10.78 21.13 14.00
CA ALA A 750 11.01 22.44 14.60
C ALA A 750 9.96 22.76 15.67
N ARG A 751 10.42 23.21 16.85
CA ARG A 751 9.57 23.55 18.00
C ARG A 751 9.95 24.87 18.63
N LYS A 752 8.95 25.63 19.04
CA LYS A 752 9.15 26.86 19.80
C LYS A 752 9.27 26.54 21.30
N GLU A 753 10.29 27.09 21.97
CA GLU A 753 10.44 26.90 23.41
C GLU A 753 9.40 27.71 24.20
N SER A 754 8.87 27.14 25.28
CA SER A 754 7.77 27.71 26.09
C SER A 754 8.08 29.05 26.78
N GLN A 755 9.35 29.50 26.75
CA GLN A 755 9.78 30.79 27.31
C GLN A 755 10.72 31.55 26.35
N GLY A 756 10.31 31.77 25.10
CA GLY A 756 11.03 32.65 24.18
C GLY A 756 10.52 32.64 22.73
N ASN A 757 11.17 33.43 21.87
CA ASN A 757 11.05 33.33 20.40
C ASN A 757 12.11 32.37 19.80
N PHE A 758 12.73 31.54 20.64
CA PHE A 758 13.76 30.59 20.22
C PHE A 758 13.13 29.29 19.71
N TRP A 759 13.69 28.80 18.60
CA TRP A 759 13.32 27.55 17.97
C TRP A 759 14.37 26.49 18.27
N ARG A 760 13.90 25.30 18.64
CA ARG A 760 14.69 24.09 18.84
C ARG A 760 14.33 23.08 17.77
N PHE A 761 15.34 22.46 17.16
CA PHE A 761 15.17 21.38 16.20
C PHE A 761 15.46 20.04 16.87
N LEU A 762 14.56 19.07 16.71
CA LEU A 762 14.71 17.73 17.25
C LEU A 762 15.88 17.01 16.58
N GLN A 763 16.64 16.25 17.38
CA GLN A 763 17.65 15.34 16.87
C GLN A 763 17.03 14.01 16.43
N PRO A 764 17.69 13.22 15.56
CA PRO A 764 17.14 11.97 15.01
C PRO A 764 16.60 11.00 16.08
N ASP A 765 17.34 10.77 17.16
CA ASP A 765 16.94 9.86 18.24
C ASP A 765 15.66 10.33 18.95
N GLU A 766 15.52 11.63 19.17
CA GLU A 766 14.33 12.23 19.80
C GLU A 766 13.10 12.13 18.89
N LEU A 767 13.30 12.23 17.58
CA LEU A 767 12.25 12.10 16.56
C LEU A 767 11.72 10.66 16.53
N GLN A 768 12.59 9.65 16.51
CA GLN A 768 12.21 8.24 16.52
C GLN A 768 11.41 7.86 17.78
N GLN A 769 11.85 8.31 18.97
CA GLN A 769 11.13 8.04 20.21
C GLN A 769 9.70 8.60 20.22
N GLN A 770 9.48 9.76 19.59
CA GLN A 770 8.15 10.38 19.55
C GLN A 770 7.25 9.79 18.46
N LEU A 771 7.83 9.39 17.31
CA LEU A 771 7.08 8.67 16.27
C LEU A 771 6.50 7.36 16.83
N ALA A 772 7.27 6.63 17.64
CA ALA A 772 6.81 5.43 18.33
C ALA A 772 5.66 5.68 19.33
N GLN A 773 5.56 6.89 19.91
CA GLN A 773 4.44 7.27 20.77
C GLN A 773 3.18 7.64 19.99
N ILE A 774 3.33 8.24 18.80
CA ILE A 774 2.21 8.67 17.97
C ILE A 774 1.58 7.49 17.20
N GLN A 775 2.37 6.49 16.81
CA GLN A 775 1.85 5.23 16.24
C GLN A 775 0.89 4.46 17.17
N LYS A 776 0.72 4.88 18.43
CA LYS A 776 -0.26 4.33 19.39
C LYS A 776 -1.71 4.81 19.17
N ILE A 777 -1.98 5.68 18.19
CA ILE A 777 -3.34 6.12 17.85
C ILE A 777 -3.99 5.07 16.92
N ALA A 778 -4.30 3.90 17.48
CA ALA A 778 -5.20 2.88 16.91
C ALA A 778 -6.52 2.89 17.70
N PRO A 779 -7.69 2.56 17.15
CA PRO A 779 -7.94 2.15 15.77
C PRO A 779 -8.57 3.23 14.87
N ILE A 780 -8.55 3.00 13.56
CA ILE A 780 -9.20 3.81 12.52
C ILE A 780 -10.47 3.09 12.04
N VAL A 781 -11.60 3.79 12.13
CA VAL A 781 -12.93 3.34 11.71
C VAL A 781 -13.37 4.12 10.48
N ILE A 782 -13.62 3.43 9.38
CA ILE A 782 -14.21 4.01 8.17
C ILE A 782 -15.72 3.82 8.18
N ILE A 783 -16.46 4.92 7.96
CA ILE A 783 -17.92 4.93 7.89
C ILE A 783 -18.35 5.34 6.48
N ASP A 784 -18.96 4.44 5.71
CA ASP A 784 -19.56 4.80 4.41
C ASP A 784 -20.90 5.50 4.58
N GLY A 785 -20.97 6.79 4.21
CA GLY A 785 -22.15 7.65 4.29
C GLY A 785 -23.22 7.42 3.21
N VAL A 786 -23.20 6.27 2.49
CA VAL A 786 -24.11 5.94 1.38
C VAL A 786 -25.61 6.22 1.63
N PHE A 787 -26.12 6.04 2.85
CA PHE A 787 -27.54 6.27 3.11
C PHE A 787 -27.95 7.74 2.91
N PHE A 788 -27.05 8.69 3.18
CA PHE A 788 -27.31 10.13 2.99
C PHE A 788 -27.54 10.49 1.52
N GLN A 789 -26.98 9.70 0.59
CA GLN A 789 -27.24 9.82 -0.84
C GLN A 789 -28.62 9.23 -1.21
N LEU A 790 -28.95 8.06 -0.65
CA LEU A 790 -30.13 7.29 -1.07
C LEU A 790 -31.44 7.89 -0.54
N TYR A 791 -31.51 8.17 0.76
CA TYR A 791 -32.76 8.56 1.43
C TYR A 791 -32.52 9.48 2.64
N GLN A 792 -33.40 10.45 2.85
CA GLN A 792 -33.45 11.26 4.08
C GLN A 792 -34.59 10.79 4.99
N THR A 793 -34.41 9.61 5.60
CA THR A 793 -35.41 8.98 6.51
C THR A 793 -34.82 8.73 7.89
N GLY A 794 -35.49 7.91 8.73
CA GLY A 794 -35.07 7.63 10.11
C GLY A 794 -33.63 7.11 10.25
N ILE A 795 -33.12 6.32 9.29
CA ILE A 795 -31.74 5.83 9.33
C ILE A 795 -30.73 6.98 9.15
N ALA A 796 -31.03 7.98 8.32
CA ALA A 796 -30.18 9.18 8.20
C ALA A 796 -30.12 9.96 9.51
N ARG A 797 -31.24 10.00 10.27
CA ARG A 797 -31.29 10.61 11.60
C ARG A 797 -30.41 9.85 12.60
N VAL A 798 -30.47 8.51 12.59
CA VAL A 798 -29.60 7.65 13.42
C VAL A 798 -28.13 8.02 13.20
N TRP A 799 -27.66 8.00 11.95
CA TRP A 799 -26.27 8.29 11.63
C TRP A 799 -25.85 9.72 11.95
N LYS A 800 -26.71 10.70 11.65
CA LYS A 800 -26.44 12.10 12.01
C LYS A 800 -26.25 12.24 13.53
N SER A 801 -27.14 11.65 14.33
CA SER A 801 -27.06 11.71 15.79
C SER A 801 -25.83 10.96 16.35
N LEU A 802 -25.47 9.80 15.81
CA LEU A 802 -24.25 9.09 16.20
C LEU A 802 -22.99 9.93 15.95
N LEU A 803 -22.88 10.50 14.75
CA LEU A 803 -21.76 11.37 14.39
C LEU A 803 -21.69 12.62 15.30
N GLU A 804 -22.83 13.24 15.62
CA GLU A 804 -22.90 14.38 16.55
C GLU A 804 -22.44 14.00 17.98
N GLU A 805 -22.85 12.84 18.50
CA GLU A 805 -22.40 12.37 19.82
C GLU A 805 -20.89 12.04 19.83
N TRP A 806 -20.36 11.37 18.80
CA TRP A 806 -18.93 11.07 18.69
C TRP A 806 -18.05 12.32 18.51
N ALA A 807 -18.57 13.36 17.86
CA ALA A 807 -17.91 14.66 17.78
C ALA A 807 -17.79 15.35 19.16
N ASN A 808 -18.68 15.02 20.11
CA ASN A 808 -18.70 15.62 21.44
C ASN A 808 -17.89 14.83 22.50
N ASN A 809 -17.67 13.53 22.32
CA ASN A 809 -16.97 12.69 23.31
C ASN A 809 -15.54 12.30 22.91
N GLY A 810 -15.02 12.85 21.81
CA GLY A 810 -13.63 12.66 21.36
C GLY A 810 -13.38 11.36 20.60
N PHE A 811 -14.41 10.55 20.35
CA PHE A 811 -14.30 9.36 19.50
C PHE A 811 -14.13 9.71 18.01
N ALA A 812 -14.54 10.92 17.59
CA ALA A 812 -14.41 11.40 16.22
C ALA A 812 -12.98 11.35 15.65
N ARG A 813 -11.93 11.39 16.48
CA ARG A 813 -10.54 11.25 16.04
C ARG A 813 -10.22 9.90 15.40
N HIS A 814 -11.04 8.88 15.70
CA HIS A 814 -10.92 7.52 15.18
C HIS A 814 -11.77 7.30 13.93
N ILE A 815 -12.52 8.31 13.46
CA ILE A 815 -13.53 8.14 12.42
C ILE A 815 -13.14 8.89 11.14
N ILE A 816 -13.27 8.19 10.00
CA ILE A 816 -13.26 8.78 8.67
C ILE A 816 -14.60 8.47 8.00
N VAL A 817 -15.38 9.51 7.68
CA VAL A 817 -16.64 9.36 6.94
C VAL A 817 -16.39 9.48 5.44
N LEU A 818 -16.77 8.45 4.69
CA LEU A 818 -16.79 8.51 3.23
C LEU A 818 -18.06 9.26 2.79
N ASP A 819 -17.84 10.43 2.22
CA ASP A 819 -18.90 11.32 1.75
C ASP A 819 -19.17 11.09 0.27
N ARG A 820 -20.23 10.35 -0.02
CA ARG A 820 -20.65 10.04 -1.38
C ARG A 820 -21.27 11.26 -2.05
N ALA A 821 -20.59 11.77 -3.08
CA ALA A 821 -21.03 12.91 -3.87
C ALA A 821 -21.42 14.16 -3.07
N GLY A 822 -20.84 14.37 -1.88
CA GLY A 822 -21.11 15.56 -1.06
C GLY A 822 -22.44 15.52 -0.29
N THR A 823 -23.00 14.33 -0.05
CA THR A 823 -24.35 14.16 0.53
C THR A 823 -24.33 14.02 2.05
N ALA A 824 -23.22 13.62 2.66
CA ALA A 824 -23.11 13.44 4.11
C ALA A 824 -23.17 14.79 4.87
N PRO A 825 -23.80 14.83 6.07
CA PRO A 825 -23.84 16.04 6.88
C PRO A 825 -22.43 16.45 7.32
N LYS A 826 -22.10 17.74 7.24
CA LYS A 826 -20.80 18.28 7.65
C LYS A 826 -20.81 18.63 9.13
N ILE A 827 -20.39 17.68 9.95
CA ILE A 827 -20.24 17.83 11.40
C ILE A 827 -18.79 18.19 11.72
N SER A 828 -18.59 19.27 12.47
CA SER A 828 -17.28 19.71 12.96
C SER A 828 -16.60 18.60 13.78
N CYS A 829 -15.26 18.51 13.70
CA CYS A 829 -14.42 17.48 14.32
C CYS A 829 -14.37 16.10 13.64
N ILE A 830 -15.10 15.88 12.55
CA ILE A 830 -15.10 14.59 11.84
C ILE A 830 -14.28 14.70 10.56
N LYS A 831 -13.41 13.72 10.29
CA LYS A 831 -12.68 13.63 9.02
C LYS A 831 -13.61 13.08 7.93
N TYR A 832 -13.62 13.75 6.78
CA TYR A 832 -14.42 13.34 5.63
C TYR A 832 -13.53 13.09 4.43
N ARG A 833 -13.78 12.00 3.70
CA ARG A 833 -13.17 11.70 2.41
C ARG A 833 -14.26 11.68 1.34
N THR A 834 -14.17 12.58 0.36
CA THR A 834 -15.18 12.62 -0.71
C THR A 834 -14.92 11.49 -1.71
N ILE A 835 -15.96 10.75 -2.05
CA ILE A 835 -15.91 9.62 -2.99
C ILE A 835 -17.07 9.69 -3.99
N PRO A 836 -17.00 8.97 -5.14
CA PRO A 836 -18.10 8.89 -6.09
C PRO A 836 -19.43 8.44 -5.49
N ALA A 837 -20.52 8.78 -6.16
CA ALA A 837 -21.85 8.33 -5.81
C ALA A 837 -21.96 6.79 -5.93
N TYR A 838 -22.72 6.17 -5.03
CA TYR A 838 -23.02 4.74 -5.10
C TYR A 838 -24.03 4.45 -6.22
N ASP A 839 -23.80 3.36 -6.96
CA ASP A 839 -24.68 2.86 -8.01
C ASP A 839 -24.89 1.34 -7.87
N TYR A 840 -26.14 0.91 -7.73
CA TYR A 840 -26.51 -0.51 -7.67
C TYR A 840 -26.21 -1.28 -8.97
N SER A 841 -25.90 -0.58 -10.08
CA SER A 841 -25.51 -1.24 -11.33
C SER A 841 -24.05 -1.74 -11.33
N ASP A 842 -23.21 -1.26 -10.41
CA ASP A 842 -21.78 -1.57 -10.36
C ASP A 842 -21.26 -1.76 -8.91
N THR A 843 -21.90 -2.66 -8.16
CA THR A 843 -21.58 -2.87 -6.73
C THR A 843 -20.20 -3.51 -6.51
N ASN A 844 -19.65 -4.22 -7.50
CA ASN A 844 -18.32 -4.83 -7.41
C ASN A 844 -17.20 -3.79 -7.52
N ALA A 845 -17.26 -2.88 -8.50
CA ALA A 845 -16.27 -1.81 -8.61
C ALA A 845 -16.32 -0.89 -7.37
N ASP A 846 -17.52 -0.67 -6.82
CA ASP A 846 -17.67 0.06 -5.57
C ASP A 846 -16.98 -0.63 -4.40
N ARG A 847 -17.14 -1.94 -4.25
CA ARG A 847 -16.49 -2.76 -3.21
C ARG A 847 -14.96 -2.73 -3.32
N GLU A 848 -14.42 -2.82 -4.54
CA GLU A 848 -12.97 -2.67 -4.81
C GLU A 848 -12.46 -1.28 -4.43
N MET A 849 -13.18 -0.23 -4.81
CA MET A 849 -12.85 1.15 -4.44
C MET A 849 -12.87 1.33 -2.92
N LEU A 850 -13.89 0.81 -2.23
CA LEU A 850 -13.97 0.86 -0.78
C LEU A 850 -12.79 0.13 -0.12
N GLN A 851 -12.38 -1.03 -0.63
CA GLN A 851 -11.19 -1.74 -0.14
C GLN A 851 -9.93 -0.92 -0.32
N GLN A 852 -9.70 -0.34 -1.50
CA GLN A 852 -8.54 0.51 -1.76
C GLN A 852 -8.48 1.70 -0.80
N ILE A 853 -9.63 2.29 -0.47
CA ILE A 853 -9.71 3.38 0.49
C ILE A 853 -9.37 2.88 1.91
N CYS A 854 -9.89 1.72 2.30
CA CYS A 854 -9.56 1.09 3.58
C CYS A 854 -8.05 0.83 3.71
N ASP A 855 -7.42 0.28 2.67
CA ASP A 855 -5.98 0.01 2.67
C ASP A 855 -5.15 1.30 2.74
N GLN A 856 -5.55 2.33 1.99
CA GLN A 856 -4.86 3.63 1.97
C GLN A 856 -4.93 4.38 3.30
N GLU A 857 -6.05 4.28 4.02
CA GLU A 857 -6.22 4.93 5.31
C GLU A 857 -5.81 4.04 6.49
N GLY A 858 -5.40 2.78 6.25
CA GLY A 858 -5.07 1.82 7.31
C GLY A 858 -6.27 1.48 8.21
N ALA A 859 -7.43 1.24 7.62
CA ALA A 859 -8.67 1.01 8.36
C ALA A 859 -8.67 -0.33 9.11
N ASP A 860 -8.90 -0.29 10.43
CA ASP A 860 -9.08 -1.48 11.25
C ASP A 860 -10.51 -2.03 11.15
N VAL A 861 -11.49 -1.13 11.01
CA VAL A 861 -12.92 -1.47 10.95
C VAL A 861 -13.62 -0.63 9.91
N PHE A 862 -14.50 -1.26 9.15
CA PHE A 862 -15.42 -0.62 8.23
C PHE A 862 -16.87 -0.74 8.74
N ILE A 863 -17.68 0.28 8.49
CA ILE A 863 -19.13 0.18 8.64
C ILE A 863 -19.83 0.98 7.55
N SER A 864 -20.89 0.39 6.98
CA SER A 864 -21.76 1.09 6.05
C SER A 864 -22.98 1.64 6.74
N SER A 865 -23.35 2.87 6.38
CA SER A 865 -24.67 3.40 6.73
C SER A 865 -25.82 2.68 6.04
N TYR A 866 -25.56 1.97 4.93
CA TYR A 866 -26.54 1.13 4.26
C TYR A 866 -25.91 0.11 3.29
N TYR A 867 -25.61 -1.07 3.82
CA TYR A 867 -25.33 -2.34 3.13
C TYR A 867 -24.22 -2.38 2.07
N THR A 868 -23.38 -1.36 1.94
CA THR A 868 -22.13 -1.46 1.19
C THR A 868 -21.06 -2.18 2.01
N THR A 869 -20.07 -2.78 1.34
CA THR A 869 -18.96 -3.49 2.00
C THR A 869 -17.66 -3.25 1.24
N PRO A 870 -16.49 -3.39 1.89
CA PRO A 870 -15.20 -3.59 1.25
C PRO A 870 -14.99 -5.09 0.93
N LEU A 871 -13.79 -5.49 0.51
CA LEU A 871 -13.48 -6.89 0.14
C LEU A 871 -13.01 -7.73 1.33
N THR A 872 -12.07 -7.20 2.11
CA THR A 872 -11.35 -7.96 3.16
C THR A 872 -11.35 -7.23 4.50
N THR A 873 -11.52 -5.90 4.53
CA THR A 873 -11.54 -5.16 5.79
C THR A 873 -12.71 -5.61 6.69
N PRO A 874 -12.44 -5.93 7.97
CA PRO A 874 -13.47 -6.34 8.93
C PRO A 874 -14.61 -5.33 9.01
N SER A 875 -15.85 -5.80 9.00
CA SER A 875 -17.03 -4.94 8.92
C SER A 875 -18.02 -5.15 10.06
N VAL A 876 -18.68 -4.08 10.48
CA VAL A 876 -19.82 -4.13 11.41
C VAL A 876 -21.12 -3.91 10.65
N PHE A 877 -22.10 -4.79 10.86
CA PHE A 877 -23.43 -4.68 10.25
C PHE A 877 -24.45 -4.15 11.27
N ILE A 878 -25.22 -3.12 10.91
CA ILE A 878 -26.37 -2.67 11.68
C ILE A 878 -27.67 -3.16 11.03
N ALA A 879 -28.38 -4.03 11.72
CA ALA A 879 -29.73 -4.46 11.41
C ALA A 879 -30.74 -3.39 11.86
N TYR A 880 -31.25 -2.61 10.91
CA TYR A 880 -32.35 -1.66 11.16
C TYR A 880 -33.70 -2.36 11.24
N ASP A 881 -33.93 -3.36 10.39
CA ASP A 881 -35.13 -4.20 10.38
C ASP A 881 -34.89 -5.50 9.60
N MET A 882 -35.85 -6.43 9.70
CA MET A 882 -35.92 -7.67 8.92
C MET A 882 -37.21 -7.73 8.09
N ILE A 883 -37.76 -6.58 7.66
CA ILE A 883 -39.03 -6.51 6.92
C ILE A 883 -38.99 -7.35 5.63
N PRO A 884 -37.96 -7.24 4.76
CA PRO A 884 -37.91 -8.04 3.53
C PRO A 884 -37.97 -9.54 3.81
N GLU A 885 -37.26 -9.99 4.85
CA GLU A 885 -37.20 -11.40 5.26
C GLU A 885 -38.52 -11.87 5.88
N VAL A 886 -39.11 -11.08 6.78
CA VAL A 886 -40.36 -11.40 7.47
C VAL A 886 -41.56 -11.47 6.52
N PHE A 887 -41.61 -10.61 5.51
CA PHE A 887 -42.71 -10.59 4.53
C PHE A 887 -42.42 -11.33 3.23
N GLY A 888 -41.25 -11.97 3.10
CA GLY A 888 -40.88 -12.74 1.91
C GLY A 888 -40.82 -11.89 0.64
N TRP A 889 -40.19 -10.71 0.71
CA TRP A 889 -39.99 -9.84 -0.44
C TRP A 889 -39.05 -10.46 -1.48
N ASP A 890 -39.06 -9.90 -2.69
CA ASP A 890 -38.24 -10.40 -3.80
C ASP A 890 -36.75 -10.08 -3.59
N PHE A 891 -35.97 -11.08 -3.16
CA PHE A 891 -34.53 -10.97 -2.94
C PHE A 891 -33.70 -10.84 -4.22
N ARG A 892 -34.31 -10.77 -5.41
CA ARG A 892 -33.62 -10.36 -6.65
C ARG A 892 -33.42 -8.85 -6.74
N ASN A 893 -34.01 -8.07 -5.82
CA ASN A 893 -33.73 -6.65 -5.72
C ASN A 893 -32.27 -6.45 -5.25
N PRO A 894 -31.45 -5.68 -5.99
CA PRO A 894 -30.04 -5.46 -5.65
C PRO A 894 -29.81 -5.01 -4.20
N MET A 895 -30.69 -4.18 -3.65
CA MET A 895 -30.58 -3.69 -2.27
C MET A 895 -30.67 -4.83 -1.23
N TRP A 896 -31.51 -5.83 -1.46
CA TRP A 896 -31.64 -6.97 -0.55
C TRP A 896 -30.50 -7.98 -0.74
N GLN A 897 -29.95 -8.08 -1.96
CA GLN A 897 -28.74 -8.87 -2.21
C GLN A 897 -27.54 -8.27 -1.47
N GLU A 898 -27.34 -6.96 -1.55
CA GLU A 898 -26.26 -6.28 -0.82
C GLU A 898 -26.50 -6.34 0.70
N LYS A 899 -27.75 -6.29 1.18
CA LYS A 899 -28.05 -6.55 2.61
C LYS A 899 -27.56 -7.93 3.04
N HIS A 900 -27.86 -8.98 2.28
CA HIS A 900 -27.46 -10.36 2.61
C HIS A 900 -25.95 -10.52 2.52
N TYR A 901 -25.30 -9.88 1.54
CA TYR A 901 -23.85 -9.85 1.43
C TYR A 901 -23.21 -9.15 2.64
N ALA A 902 -23.74 -7.99 3.05
CA ALA A 902 -23.26 -7.26 4.21
C ALA A 902 -23.41 -8.05 5.52
N ILE A 903 -24.48 -8.83 5.66
CA ILE A 903 -24.64 -9.76 6.79
C ILE A 903 -23.56 -10.84 6.75
N GLN A 904 -23.32 -11.46 5.59
CA GLN A 904 -22.32 -12.53 5.45
C GLN A 904 -20.87 -12.03 5.65
N HIS A 905 -20.57 -10.80 5.23
CA HIS A 905 -19.25 -10.17 5.37
C HIS A 905 -18.98 -9.65 6.78
N ALA A 906 -20.01 -9.49 7.61
CA ALA A 906 -19.87 -8.85 8.91
C ALA A 906 -19.08 -9.70 9.92
N SER A 907 -18.14 -9.05 10.59
CA SER A 907 -17.37 -9.58 11.72
C SER A 907 -18.13 -9.40 13.04
N SER A 908 -19.06 -8.45 13.11
CA SER A 908 -19.93 -8.23 14.28
C SER A 908 -21.26 -7.60 13.87
N TYR A 909 -22.29 -7.83 14.69
CA TYR A 909 -23.68 -7.47 14.40
C TYR A 909 -24.24 -6.56 15.48
N ILE A 910 -24.92 -5.51 15.04
CA ILE A 910 -25.69 -4.61 15.89
C ILE A 910 -27.15 -4.67 15.43
N ALA A 911 -28.09 -4.74 16.35
CA ALA A 911 -29.51 -4.58 16.06
C ALA A 911 -30.09 -3.40 16.83
N ILE A 912 -30.99 -2.65 16.20
CA ILE A 912 -31.62 -1.50 16.87
C ILE A 912 -32.74 -1.88 17.86
N SER A 913 -33.06 -3.18 17.96
CA SER A 913 -34.03 -3.73 18.93
C SER A 913 -33.78 -5.21 19.20
N GLU A 914 -34.27 -5.69 20.33
CA GLU A 914 -34.24 -7.12 20.69
C GLU A 914 -35.05 -7.96 19.69
N ASN A 915 -36.18 -7.43 19.20
CA ASN A 915 -36.94 -8.13 18.18
C ASN A 915 -36.14 -8.29 16.87
N THR A 916 -35.50 -7.22 16.39
CA THR A 916 -34.68 -7.28 15.18
C THR A 916 -33.49 -8.21 15.35
N ALA A 917 -32.87 -8.27 16.54
CA ALA A 917 -31.81 -9.24 16.84
C ALA A 917 -32.31 -10.68 16.71
N ARG A 918 -33.46 -11.01 17.33
CA ARG A 918 -34.06 -12.35 17.22
C ARG A 918 -34.44 -12.71 15.79
N ASP A 919 -34.99 -11.77 15.03
CA ASP A 919 -35.35 -12.01 13.63
C ASP A 919 -34.10 -12.18 12.75
N LEU A 920 -33.03 -11.41 12.99
CA LEU A 920 -31.74 -11.60 12.30
C LEU A 920 -31.24 -13.05 12.50
N VAL A 921 -31.15 -13.51 13.75
CA VAL A 921 -30.73 -14.89 14.09
C VAL A 921 -31.68 -15.93 13.49
N LYS A 922 -32.99 -15.66 13.49
CA LYS A 922 -33.99 -16.56 12.92
C LYS A 922 -33.82 -16.79 11.42
N TYR A 923 -33.48 -15.75 10.65
CA TYR A 923 -33.31 -15.85 9.20
C TYR A 923 -31.87 -16.19 8.78
N PHE A 924 -30.89 -15.94 9.65
CA PHE A 924 -29.47 -16.23 9.45
C PHE A 924 -28.95 -17.08 10.60
N ALA A 925 -29.20 -18.39 10.52
CA ALA A 925 -28.99 -19.34 11.63
C ALA A 925 -27.52 -19.53 12.05
N ASP A 926 -26.57 -19.11 11.21
CA ASP A 926 -25.13 -19.14 11.53
C ASP A 926 -24.73 -18.04 12.53
N ILE A 927 -25.61 -17.07 12.79
CA ILE A 927 -25.40 -15.99 13.75
C ILE A 927 -25.92 -16.42 15.12
N SER A 928 -25.06 -16.37 16.15
CA SER A 928 -25.46 -16.61 17.54
C SER A 928 -26.13 -15.39 18.15
N GLN A 929 -27.17 -15.59 18.97
CA GLN A 929 -27.82 -14.50 19.71
C GLN A 929 -26.83 -13.71 20.57
N ASP A 930 -25.85 -14.37 21.20
CA ASP A 930 -24.85 -13.73 22.06
C ASP A 930 -23.85 -12.87 21.26
N SER A 931 -23.83 -12.99 19.93
CA SER A 931 -22.96 -12.21 19.04
C SER A 931 -23.62 -10.94 18.49
N VAL A 932 -24.91 -10.71 18.79
CA VAL A 932 -25.65 -9.53 18.33
C VAL A 932 -25.76 -8.53 19.47
N THR A 933 -25.17 -7.35 19.30
CA THR A 933 -25.30 -6.25 20.26
C THR A 933 -26.57 -5.46 20.01
N VAL A 934 -27.43 -5.31 21.01
CA VAL A 934 -28.62 -4.46 20.89
C VAL A 934 -28.30 -3.03 21.28
N ALA A 935 -28.50 -2.10 20.35
CA ALA A 935 -28.27 -0.67 20.53
C ALA A 935 -29.53 0.12 20.13
N HIS A 936 -30.45 0.29 21.09
CA HIS A 936 -31.70 1.01 20.87
C HIS A 936 -31.46 2.45 20.36
N CYS A 937 -32.27 2.89 19.40
CA CYS A 937 -32.22 4.27 18.94
C CYS A 937 -32.58 5.26 20.05
N GLY A 938 -32.01 6.47 19.97
CA GLY A 938 -32.37 7.58 20.85
C GLY A 938 -33.55 8.40 20.34
N VAL A 939 -33.90 9.43 21.11
CA VAL A 939 -34.80 10.50 20.67
C VAL A 939 -34.05 11.83 20.71
N ALA A 940 -34.24 12.67 19.68
CA ALA A 940 -33.57 13.96 19.63
C ALA A 940 -34.19 14.95 20.64
N LYS A 941 -33.35 15.86 21.17
CA LYS A 941 -33.73 16.79 22.25
C LYS A 941 -34.81 17.81 21.87
N ASN A 942 -35.05 18.02 20.58
CA ASN A 942 -36.10 18.90 20.06
C ASN A 942 -37.50 18.26 20.15
N PHE A 943 -37.62 16.93 20.24
CA PHE A 943 -38.88 16.26 20.53
C PHE A 943 -39.21 16.40 22.01
N THR A 944 -39.88 17.50 22.33
CA THR A 944 -40.40 17.82 23.66
C THR A 944 -41.80 18.40 23.52
N PRO A 945 -42.63 18.43 24.58
CA PRO A 945 -43.96 19.00 24.50
C PRO A 945 -43.91 20.50 24.13
N ALA A 946 -44.47 20.84 22.97
CA ALA A 946 -44.63 22.23 22.53
C ALA A 946 -45.69 22.95 23.35
N ASN A 947 -45.57 24.27 23.45
CA ASN A 947 -46.57 25.09 24.14
C ASN A 947 -47.80 25.36 23.23
N ASP A 948 -48.89 25.83 23.83
CA ASP A 948 -50.15 26.06 23.10
C ASP A 948 -50.03 27.11 21.98
N GLU A 949 -49.14 28.11 22.11
CA GLU A 949 -48.92 29.14 21.10
C GLU A 949 -48.24 28.56 19.85
N GLU A 950 -47.21 27.73 20.04
CA GLU A 950 -46.50 27.02 18.97
C GLU A 950 -47.47 26.09 18.20
N VAL A 951 -48.29 25.32 18.93
CA VAL A 951 -49.32 24.46 18.34
C VAL A 951 -50.37 25.27 17.57
N HIS A 952 -50.79 26.43 18.11
CA HIS A 952 -51.75 27.30 17.44
C HIS A 952 -51.17 27.93 16.17
N ALA A 953 -49.90 28.36 16.20
CA ALA A 953 -49.20 28.89 15.05
C ALA A 953 -49.04 27.84 13.95
N PHE A 954 -48.66 26.60 14.31
CA PHE A 954 -48.60 25.46 13.39
C PHE A 954 -49.96 25.18 12.74
N LYS A 955 -51.03 25.09 13.54
CA LYS A 955 -52.40 24.88 13.04
C LYS A 955 -52.82 25.98 12.07
N THR A 956 -52.52 27.23 12.39
CA THR A 956 -52.82 28.39 11.52
C THR A 956 -52.02 28.32 10.22
N LYS A 957 -50.73 28.00 10.29
CA LYS A 957 -49.83 27.88 9.13
C LYS A 957 -50.35 26.87 8.10
N TYR A 958 -50.85 25.72 8.56
CA TYR A 958 -51.30 24.62 7.70
C TYR A 958 -52.83 24.57 7.51
N GLY A 959 -53.59 25.56 8.01
CA GLY A 959 -55.04 25.63 7.84
C GLY A 959 -55.82 24.55 8.59
N ILE A 960 -55.25 24.02 9.69
CA ILE A 960 -55.85 22.97 10.51
C ILE A 960 -56.79 23.64 11.53
N VAL A 961 -58.10 23.43 11.37
CA VAL A 961 -59.13 24.12 12.16
C VAL A 961 -59.82 23.21 13.19
N LYS A 962 -59.57 21.90 13.12
CA LYS A 962 -60.15 20.89 14.02
C LYS A 962 -59.07 20.16 14.83
N PRO A 963 -59.43 19.50 15.94
CA PRO A 963 -58.57 18.47 16.53
C PRO A 963 -58.23 17.42 15.48
N TYR A 964 -57.07 16.79 15.57
CA TYR A 964 -56.62 15.86 14.54
C TYR A 964 -55.93 14.62 15.10
N PHE A 965 -56.02 13.54 14.33
CA PHE A 965 -55.14 12.38 14.45
C PHE A 965 -53.99 12.51 13.46
N ILE A 966 -52.80 12.04 13.85
CA ILE A 966 -51.63 12.07 12.99
C ILE A 966 -51.20 10.65 12.61
N LEU A 967 -50.78 10.47 11.36
CA LEU A 967 -50.15 9.28 10.81
C LEU A 967 -48.81 9.69 10.18
N VAL A 968 -47.75 8.96 10.53
CA VAL A 968 -46.39 9.19 10.03
C VAL A 968 -45.99 8.01 9.17
N GLY A 969 -45.56 8.27 7.93
CA GLY A 969 -45.28 7.22 6.94
C GLY A 969 -46.56 6.51 6.45
N ALA A 970 -47.68 7.23 6.33
CA ALA A 970 -48.96 6.64 5.93
C ALA A 970 -48.86 5.92 4.57
N GLY A 971 -49.14 4.62 4.56
CA GLY A 971 -48.91 3.75 3.41
C GLY A 971 -49.61 2.39 3.49
N THR A 972 -49.61 1.67 2.37
CA THR A 972 -50.14 0.31 2.23
C THR A 972 -49.10 -0.73 2.69
N GLY A 973 -49.52 -2.00 2.84
CA GLY A 973 -48.60 -3.09 3.24
C GLY A 973 -48.37 -3.15 4.75
N TYR A 974 -47.10 -3.20 5.18
CA TYR A 974 -46.75 -3.40 6.59
C TYR A 974 -47.10 -2.20 7.50
N LYS A 975 -47.13 -0.97 6.98
CA LYS A 975 -47.57 0.23 7.73
C LYS A 975 -49.09 0.25 8.03
N ASN A 976 -49.86 -0.53 7.27
CA ASN A 976 -51.26 -0.86 7.56
C ASN A 976 -52.20 0.35 7.82
N SER A 977 -51.96 1.50 7.17
CA SER A 977 -52.77 2.71 7.40
C SER A 977 -54.24 2.55 7.01
N ILE A 978 -54.57 1.54 6.20
CA ILE A 978 -55.94 1.17 5.86
C ILE A 978 -56.79 0.88 7.10
N LEU A 979 -56.19 0.27 8.15
CA LEU A 979 -56.89 -0.07 9.38
C LEU A 979 -57.43 1.21 10.05
N PHE A 980 -56.60 2.25 10.13
CA PHE A 980 -57.02 3.56 10.63
C PHE A 980 -58.16 4.15 9.81
N PHE A 981 -58.05 4.18 8.48
CA PHE A 981 -59.09 4.80 7.65
C PHE A 981 -60.42 4.05 7.74
N GLN A 982 -60.39 2.72 7.79
CA GLN A 982 -61.59 1.90 8.00
C GLN A 982 -62.21 2.19 9.37
N ALA A 983 -61.43 2.18 10.45
CA ALA A 983 -61.91 2.46 11.79
C ALA A 983 -62.43 3.90 11.92
N PHE A 984 -61.67 4.89 11.43
CA PHE A 984 -62.04 6.30 11.41
C PHE A 984 -63.35 6.55 10.67
N SER A 985 -63.62 5.81 9.59
CA SER A 985 -64.90 5.91 8.87
C SER A 985 -66.10 5.44 9.69
N GLN A 986 -65.92 4.59 10.70
CA GLN A 986 -67.00 4.12 11.57
C GLN A 986 -67.36 5.11 12.69
N LEU A 987 -66.50 6.11 12.96
CA LEU A 987 -66.78 7.11 13.98
C LEU A 987 -67.92 8.05 13.56
N ALA A 988 -68.99 8.08 14.35
CA ALA A 988 -70.09 9.03 14.15
C ALA A 988 -69.62 10.50 14.24
N SER A 989 -68.57 10.76 15.03
CA SER A 989 -67.97 12.08 15.24
C SER A 989 -66.86 12.43 14.24
N ARG A 990 -66.58 11.59 13.23
CA ARG A 990 -65.43 11.76 12.31
C ARG A 990 -65.34 13.15 11.66
N PHE A 991 -66.47 13.78 11.37
CA PHE A 991 -66.54 15.14 10.78
C PHE A 991 -66.00 16.24 11.71
N GLY A 992 -65.84 15.95 13.01
CA GLY A 992 -65.23 16.83 14.00
C GLY A 992 -63.71 16.79 14.03
N PHE A 993 -63.07 15.94 13.22
CA PHE A 993 -61.62 15.77 13.18
C PHE A 993 -61.03 16.05 11.80
N ASP A 994 -59.79 16.54 11.80
CA ASP A 994 -58.90 16.51 10.66
C ASP A 994 -57.94 15.31 10.79
N VAL A 995 -57.31 14.90 9.68
CA VAL A 995 -56.26 13.87 9.68
C VAL A 995 -55.00 14.48 9.10
N ILE A 996 -53.87 14.36 9.82
CA ILE A 996 -52.56 14.75 9.30
C ILE A 996 -51.81 13.50 8.88
N CYS A 997 -51.37 13.45 7.64
CA CYS A 997 -50.46 12.44 7.13
C CYS A 997 -49.14 13.11 6.73
N THR A 998 -48.03 12.62 7.27
CA THR A 998 -46.68 13.09 6.94
C THR A 998 -45.79 11.92 6.52
N GLY A 999 -44.71 12.18 5.79
CA GLY A 999 -43.81 11.14 5.26
C GLY A 999 -44.31 10.44 3.99
N SER A 1000 -45.38 10.94 3.36
CA SER A 1000 -45.85 10.52 2.03
C SER A 1000 -46.30 11.74 1.22
N THR A 1001 -46.11 11.71 -0.09
CA THR A 1001 -46.47 12.81 -1.00
C THR A 1001 -47.92 12.73 -1.49
N SER A 1002 -48.58 11.59 -1.35
CA SER A 1002 -49.96 11.43 -1.76
C SER A 1002 -50.71 10.37 -0.95
N LEU A 1003 -52.03 10.56 -0.83
CA LEU A 1003 -52.91 9.58 -0.20
C LEU A 1003 -53.23 8.46 -1.18
N ALA A 1004 -53.02 7.21 -0.75
CA ALA A 1004 -53.30 6.03 -1.57
C ALA A 1004 -54.76 6.01 -2.05
N PRO A 1005 -55.04 5.60 -3.31
CA PRO A 1005 -56.39 5.65 -3.88
C PRO A 1005 -57.44 4.91 -3.05
N GLU A 1006 -57.08 3.78 -2.45
CA GLU A 1006 -57.96 2.96 -1.60
C GLU A 1006 -58.44 3.68 -0.33
N PHE A 1007 -57.64 4.59 0.22
CA PHE A 1007 -58.00 5.34 1.43
C PHE A 1007 -59.08 6.38 1.17
N ARG A 1008 -59.18 6.91 -0.07
CA ARG A 1008 -60.10 8.01 -0.43
C ARG A 1008 -61.57 7.67 -0.20
N SER A 1009 -61.94 6.39 -0.28
CA SER A 1009 -63.31 5.94 -0.02
C SER A 1009 -63.76 6.14 1.43
N TYR A 1010 -62.81 6.23 2.36
CA TYR A 1010 -63.05 6.34 3.80
C TYR A 1010 -62.93 7.78 4.34
N THR A 1011 -62.46 8.73 3.53
CA THR A 1011 -62.18 10.11 3.96
C THR A 1011 -63.32 11.09 3.68
N SER A 1012 -64.46 10.62 3.18
CA SER A 1012 -65.59 11.48 2.78
C SER A 1012 -66.11 12.35 3.94
N GLY A 1013 -65.96 13.67 3.79
CA GLY A 1013 -66.40 14.70 4.73
C GLY A 1013 -65.38 15.11 5.80
N CYS A 1014 -64.17 14.55 5.77
CA CYS A 1014 -63.05 14.94 6.63
C CYS A 1014 -61.93 15.57 5.80
N THR A 1015 -61.18 16.51 6.39
CA THR A 1015 -60.01 17.10 5.72
C THR A 1015 -58.79 16.25 6.05
N VAL A 1016 -58.11 15.74 5.02
CA VAL A 1016 -56.83 15.05 5.15
C VAL A 1016 -55.73 15.96 4.66
N HIS A 1017 -54.83 16.34 5.56
CA HIS A 1017 -53.68 17.20 5.30
C HIS A 1017 -52.46 16.32 5.00
N MET A 1018 -51.93 16.40 3.77
CA MET A 1018 -50.66 15.76 3.40
C MET A 1018 -49.54 16.78 3.60
N LEU A 1019 -48.79 16.65 4.69
CA LEU A 1019 -47.75 17.60 5.08
C LEU A 1019 -46.35 17.00 4.92
N GLN A 1020 -45.38 17.86 4.61
CA GLN A 1020 -43.95 17.54 4.70
C GLN A 1020 -43.39 18.40 5.82
N LEU A 1021 -42.99 17.78 6.91
CA LEU A 1021 -42.61 18.45 8.15
C LEU A 1021 -41.12 18.17 8.43
N ASN A 1022 -40.39 19.20 8.85
CA ASN A 1022 -39.08 18.99 9.47
C ASN A 1022 -39.26 18.52 10.94
N ASP A 1023 -38.15 18.21 11.61
CA ASP A 1023 -38.19 17.64 12.96
C ASP A 1023 -38.82 18.60 13.99
N GLU A 1024 -38.56 19.90 13.89
CA GLU A 1024 -39.17 20.91 14.78
C GLU A 1024 -40.69 20.99 14.59
N GLU A 1025 -41.16 21.04 13.34
CA GLU A 1025 -42.58 21.08 13.02
C GLU A 1025 -43.28 19.77 13.36
N LEU A 1026 -42.60 18.64 13.18
CA LEU A 1026 -43.13 17.32 13.51
C LEU A 1026 -43.33 17.18 15.03
N ALA A 1027 -42.38 17.65 15.85
CA ALA A 1027 -42.53 17.70 17.30
C ALA A 1027 -43.77 18.52 17.71
N ILE A 1028 -43.97 19.70 17.11
CA ILE A 1028 -45.16 20.54 17.36
C ILE A 1028 -46.45 19.84 16.89
N ALA A 1029 -46.41 19.16 15.74
CA ALA A 1029 -47.54 18.41 15.21
C ALA A 1029 -47.93 17.24 16.13
N TYR A 1030 -46.96 16.53 16.72
CA TYR A 1030 -47.24 15.52 17.73
C TYR A 1030 -47.91 16.14 18.97
N SER A 1031 -47.34 17.20 19.53
CA SER A 1031 -47.90 17.87 20.73
C SER A 1031 -49.33 18.36 20.52
N GLY A 1032 -49.66 18.80 19.29
CA GLY A 1032 -50.98 19.28 18.92
C GLY A 1032 -52.02 18.20 18.58
N ALA A 1033 -51.60 16.94 18.41
CA ALA A 1033 -52.46 15.83 18.00
C ALA A 1033 -53.27 15.25 19.16
N ILE A 1034 -54.43 14.68 18.84
CA ILE A 1034 -55.21 13.86 19.78
C ILE A 1034 -54.41 12.60 20.13
N ALA A 1035 -53.93 11.91 19.09
CA ALA A 1035 -53.01 10.79 19.19
C ALA A 1035 -52.27 10.58 17.86
N LEU A 1036 -51.07 10.00 17.94
CA LEU A 1036 -50.45 9.28 16.83
C LEU A 1036 -51.14 7.93 16.67
N VAL A 1037 -51.57 7.60 15.46
CA VAL A 1037 -52.09 6.26 15.13
C VAL A 1037 -51.10 5.57 14.21
N TYR A 1038 -50.49 4.50 14.70
CA TYR A 1038 -49.38 3.82 14.03
C TYR A 1038 -49.61 2.30 14.00
N PRO A 1039 -50.59 1.79 13.23
CA PRO A 1039 -51.08 0.42 13.31
C PRO A 1039 -50.19 -0.60 12.56
N SER A 1040 -48.87 -0.41 12.59
CA SER A 1040 -47.92 -1.20 11.81
C SER A 1040 -47.94 -2.69 12.18
N LYS A 1041 -47.86 -3.54 11.16
CA LYS A 1041 -47.74 -5.01 11.26
C LYS A 1041 -46.33 -5.46 11.66
N TYR A 1042 -45.32 -4.63 11.41
CA TYR A 1042 -43.95 -4.87 11.80
C TYR A 1042 -43.16 -3.55 11.75
N GLU A 1043 -42.23 -3.37 12.68
CA GLU A 1043 -41.21 -2.32 12.62
C GLU A 1043 -39.92 -2.87 13.23
N GLY A 1044 -38.78 -2.32 12.81
CA GLY A 1044 -37.48 -2.64 13.40
C GLY A 1044 -37.18 -1.88 14.70
N PHE A 1045 -37.82 -0.72 14.92
CA PHE A 1045 -37.78 0.01 16.19
C PHE A 1045 -39.10 0.71 16.48
N GLY A 1046 -39.40 1.78 15.74
CA GLY A 1046 -40.59 2.62 15.94
C GLY A 1046 -40.26 4.07 16.33
N LEU A 1047 -39.35 4.73 15.59
CA LEU A 1047 -38.98 6.13 15.84
C LEU A 1047 -40.19 7.08 16.00
N PRO A 1048 -41.24 7.02 15.15
CA PRO A 1048 -42.42 7.87 15.33
C PRO A 1048 -43.12 7.70 16.69
N ILE A 1049 -43.09 6.49 17.27
CA ILE A 1049 -43.71 6.19 18.57
C ILE A 1049 -42.95 6.89 19.68
N VAL A 1050 -41.62 6.73 19.74
CA VAL A 1050 -40.80 7.36 20.78
C VAL A 1050 -40.80 8.88 20.65
N GLU A 1051 -40.78 9.42 19.42
CA GLU A 1051 -40.89 10.84 19.14
C GLU A 1051 -42.24 11.43 19.60
N ALA A 1052 -43.35 10.75 19.29
CA ALA A 1052 -44.68 11.18 19.72
C ALA A 1052 -44.79 11.18 21.25
N MET A 1053 -44.33 10.11 21.93
CA MET A 1053 -44.30 10.06 23.39
C MET A 1053 -43.45 11.18 23.99
N ALA A 1054 -42.28 11.48 23.41
CA ALA A 1054 -41.39 12.54 23.85
C ALA A 1054 -42.03 13.94 23.71
N SER A 1055 -42.83 14.14 22.66
CA SER A 1055 -43.61 15.35 22.43
C SER A 1055 -44.92 15.43 23.22
N GLY A 1056 -45.19 14.48 24.12
CA GLY A 1056 -46.42 14.46 24.93
C GLY A 1056 -47.67 14.09 24.14
N CYS A 1057 -47.53 13.28 23.09
CA CYS A 1057 -48.62 12.79 22.25
C CYS A 1057 -48.97 11.33 22.63
N PRO A 1058 -50.23 11.01 22.96
CA PRO A 1058 -50.68 9.63 23.11
C PRO A 1058 -50.49 8.84 21.81
N VAL A 1059 -50.25 7.53 21.93
CA VAL A 1059 -50.08 6.65 20.77
C VAL A 1059 -51.08 5.49 20.82
N ILE A 1060 -51.68 5.19 19.67
CA ILE A 1060 -52.44 3.98 19.42
C ILE A 1060 -51.67 3.15 18.39
N THR A 1061 -51.35 1.90 18.72
CA THR A 1061 -50.44 1.05 17.92
C THR A 1061 -50.79 -0.43 18.05
N CYS A 1062 -50.05 -1.30 17.36
CA CYS A 1062 -50.20 -2.75 17.42
C CYS A 1062 -49.04 -3.40 18.20
N PRO A 1063 -49.27 -4.49 18.94
CA PRO A 1063 -48.23 -5.15 19.75
C PRO A 1063 -47.33 -6.08 18.89
N ASN A 1064 -46.82 -5.56 17.77
CA ASN A 1064 -46.09 -6.33 16.76
C ASN A 1064 -44.60 -5.93 16.69
N GLY A 1065 -43.73 -6.89 16.40
CA GLY A 1065 -42.29 -6.66 16.20
C GLY A 1065 -41.63 -5.98 17.41
N SER A 1066 -40.83 -4.95 17.16
CA SER A 1066 -40.17 -4.16 18.21
C SER A 1066 -41.08 -3.13 18.90
N ILE A 1067 -42.33 -2.96 18.46
CA ILE A 1067 -43.19 -1.89 19.00
C ILE A 1067 -43.36 -2.01 20.52
N PRO A 1068 -43.68 -3.18 21.11
CA PRO A 1068 -43.84 -3.31 22.56
C PRO A 1068 -42.59 -2.96 23.38
N GLU A 1069 -41.40 -3.17 22.80
CA GLU A 1069 -40.12 -2.82 23.42
C GLU A 1069 -39.96 -1.30 23.56
N VAL A 1070 -40.41 -0.55 22.55
CA VAL A 1070 -40.35 0.92 22.54
C VAL A 1070 -41.49 1.52 23.35
N SER A 1071 -42.74 1.08 23.13
CA SER A 1071 -43.92 1.70 23.74
C SER A 1071 -44.22 1.25 25.17
N GLY A 1072 -43.77 0.06 25.60
CA GLY A 1072 -44.12 -0.49 26.90
C GLY A 1072 -45.63 -0.45 27.17
N GLU A 1073 -46.02 -0.03 28.37
CA GLU A 1073 -47.43 0.14 28.77
C GLU A 1073 -47.97 1.57 28.49
N ALA A 1074 -47.22 2.41 27.78
CA ALA A 1074 -47.55 3.84 27.59
C ALA A 1074 -48.51 4.14 26.44
N VAL A 1075 -49.09 3.10 25.82
CA VAL A 1075 -49.87 3.20 24.58
C VAL A 1075 -51.15 2.38 24.65
N ILE A 1076 -52.08 2.64 23.73
CA ILE A 1076 -53.24 1.75 23.53
C ILE A 1076 -52.89 0.74 22.44
N TYR A 1077 -52.88 -0.54 22.78
CA TYR A 1077 -52.68 -1.63 21.82
C TYR A 1077 -53.99 -2.08 21.19
N VAL A 1078 -53.96 -2.26 19.88
CA VAL A 1078 -55.04 -2.89 19.10
C VAL A 1078 -54.45 -3.96 18.18
N ASN A 1079 -55.23 -4.99 17.87
CA ASN A 1079 -54.81 -6.00 16.90
C ASN A 1079 -54.76 -5.38 15.49
N ASP A 1080 -53.80 -5.82 14.67
CA ASP A 1080 -53.51 -5.22 13.35
C ASP A 1080 -54.55 -5.52 12.24
N ASN A 1081 -55.62 -6.20 12.60
CA ASN A 1081 -56.76 -6.53 11.73
C ASN A 1081 -58.11 -6.13 12.36
N ASP A 1082 -58.11 -5.52 13.54
CA ASP A 1082 -59.32 -5.26 14.33
C ASP A 1082 -59.79 -3.81 14.18
N ILE A 1083 -60.71 -3.63 13.23
CA ILE A 1083 -61.28 -2.32 12.90
C ILE A 1083 -62.12 -1.77 14.05
N GLU A 1084 -62.86 -2.63 14.75
CA GLU A 1084 -63.76 -2.23 15.83
C GLU A 1084 -62.96 -1.78 17.05
N ALA A 1085 -61.95 -2.56 17.46
CA ALA A 1085 -61.07 -2.19 18.57
C ALA A 1085 -60.31 -0.88 18.29
N LEU A 1086 -59.88 -0.64 17.04
CA LEU A 1086 -59.25 0.64 16.70
C LEU A 1086 -60.25 1.80 16.75
N ALA A 1087 -61.50 1.61 16.32
CA ALA A 1087 -62.54 2.63 16.45
C ALA A 1087 -62.83 2.97 17.92
N GLU A 1088 -62.88 1.95 18.79
CA GLU A 1088 -63.00 2.12 20.24
C GLU A 1088 -61.79 2.86 20.82
N ALA A 1089 -60.56 2.48 20.46
CA ALA A 1089 -59.34 3.15 20.89
C ALA A 1089 -59.32 4.63 20.49
N LEU A 1090 -59.75 4.96 19.27
CA LEU A 1090 -59.90 6.35 18.81
C LEU A 1090 -60.89 7.14 19.67
N CYS A 1091 -61.90 6.49 20.25
CA CYS A 1091 -62.86 7.12 21.17
C CYS A 1091 -62.30 7.23 22.59
N GLU A 1092 -61.65 6.19 23.09
CA GLU A 1092 -61.07 6.13 24.44
C GLU A 1092 -59.96 7.17 24.62
N VAL A 1093 -59.07 7.34 23.65
CA VAL A 1093 -57.93 8.27 23.74
C VAL A 1093 -58.36 9.73 23.86
N GLN A 1094 -59.61 10.06 23.48
CA GLN A 1094 -60.16 11.42 23.62
C GLN A 1094 -60.52 11.76 25.06
N LYS A 1095 -60.69 10.76 25.94
CA LYS A 1095 -61.04 10.99 27.34
C LYS A 1095 -59.83 11.62 28.05
N PRO A 1096 -59.98 12.81 28.69
CA PRO A 1096 -58.86 13.50 29.32
C PRO A 1096 -58.10 12.65 30.34
N THR A 1097 -58.79 11.79 31.09
CA THR A 1097 -58.17 10.89 32.07
C THR A 1097 -57.23 9.89 31.40
N VAL A 1098 -57.68 9.22 30.34
CA VAL A 1098 -56.89 8.26 29.57
C VAL A 1098 -55.71 8.97 28.90
N ARG A 1099 -55.98 10.10 28.23
CA ARG A 1099 -54.96 10.89 27.54
C ARG A 1099 -53.83 11.34 28.48
N ASN A 1100 -54.17 11.91 29.63
CA ASN A 1100 -53.17 12.38 30.59
C ASN A 1100 -52.34 11.23 31.19
N THR A 1101 -52.96 10.07 31.43
CA THR A 1101 -52.24 8.87 31.88
C THR A 1101 -51.24 8.38 30.84
N LEU A 1102 -51.63 8.30 29.56
CA LEU A 1102 -50.74 7.87 28.47
C LEU A 1102 -49.59 8.86 28.26
N ILE A 1103 -49.86 10.17 28.34
CA ILE A 1103 -48.82 11.21 28.23
C ILE A 1103 -47.79 11.06 29.35
N ALA A 1104 -48.23 10.92 30.59
CA ALA A 1104 -47.33 10.75 31.73
C ALA A 1104 -46.50 9.46 31.60
N ALA A 1105 -47.12 8.35 31.21
CA ALA A 1105 -46.42 7.08 30.98
C ALA A 1105 -45.42 7.18 29.82
N GLY A 1106 -45.77 7.85 28.73
CA GLY A 1106 -44.91 8.03 27.55
C GLY A 1106 -43.66 8.85 27.87
N LEU A 1107 -43.81 9.96 28.59
CA LEU A 1107 -42.69 10.80 29.02
C LEU A 1107 -41.72 10.04 29.96
N GLU A 1108 -42.21 9.13 30.79
CA GLU A 1108 -41.34 8.25 31.60
C GLU A 1108 -40.67 7.16 30.76
N GLN A 1109 -41.41 6.53 29.84
CA GLN A 1109 -40.90 5.48 28.95
C GLN A 1109 -39.72 5.99 28.09
N VAL A 1110 -39.84 7.20 27.54
CA VAL A 1110 -38.83 7.81 26.65
C VAL A 1110 -37.46 7.95 27.30
N LYS A 1111 -37.37 8.12 28.63
CA LYS A 1111 -36.08 8.29 29.35
C LYS A 1111 -35.13 7.10 29.22
N GLN A 1112 -35.63 5.95 28.78
CA GLN A 1112 -34.81 4.77 28.54
C GLN A 1112 -33.94 4.91 27.28
N PHE A 1113 -34.37 5.72 26.31
CA PHE A 1113 -33.79 5.84 24.97
C PHE A 1113 -32.94 7.11 24.83
N SER A 1114 -31.66 6.95 24.47
CA SER A 1114 -30.70 8.06 24.35
C SER A 1114 -29.70 7.81 23.24
N TRP A 1115 -29.43 8.82 22.41
CA TRP A 1115 -28.42 8.74 21.36
C TRP A 1115 -27.01 8.54 21.92
N LEU A 1116 -26.70 9.12 23.08
CA LEU A 1116 -25.41 8.92 23.75
C LEU A 1116 -25.18 7.44 24.08
N LYS A 1117 -26.20 6.75 24.64
CA LYS A 1117 -26.10 5.31 24.95
C LYS A 1117 -25.88 4.49 23.69
N MET A 1118 -26.61 4.80 22.61
CA MET A 1118 -26.43 4.13 21.33
C MET A 1118 -25.02 4.35 20.78
N ALA A 1119 -24.52 5.60 20.81
CA ALA A 1119 -23.18 5.96 20.34
C ALA A 1119 -22.08 5.25 21.13
N GLU A 1120 -22.21 5.14 22.45
CA GLU A 1120 -21.31 4.39 23.32
C GLU A 1120 -21.33 2.90 22.97
N SER A 1121 -22.50 2.28 22.86
CA SER A 1121 -22.64 0.87 22.48
C SER A 1121 -22.04 0.58 21.10
N VAL A 1122 -22.33 1.41 20.10
CA VAL A 1122 -21.82 1.24 18.73
C VAL A 1122 -20.29 1.41 18.70
N SER A 1123 -19.74 2.44 19.36
CA SER A 1123 -18.29 2.64 19.42
C SER A 1123 -17.55 1.51 20.13
N SER A 1124 -18.14 0.95 21.20
CA SER A 1124 -17.58 -0.21 21.90
C SER A 1124 -17.46 -1.42 20.97
N VAL A 1125 -18.48 -1.67 20.13
CA VAL A 1125 -18.42 -2.76 19.14
C VAL A 1125 -17.28 -2.54 18.14
N PHE A 1126 -17.03 -1.32 17.68
CA PHE A 1126 -15.88 -1.05 16.81
C PHE A 1126 -14.56 -1.43 17.47
N ILE A 1127 -14.36 -1.00 18.72
CA ILE A 1127 -13.14 -1.36 19.47
C ILE A 1127 -13.04 -2.87 19.66
N GLU A 1128 -14.13 -3.56 19.97
CA GLU A 1128 -14.14 -5.01 20.15
C GLU A 1128 -13.78 -5.78 18.88
N VAL A 1129 -14.21 -5.31 17.71
CA VAL A 1129 -13.85 -5.95 16.42
C VAL A 1129 -12.34 -5.92 16.21
N THR A 1130 -11.67 -4.83 16.59
CA THR A 1130 -10.19 -4.74 16.48
C THR A 1130 -9.44 -5.75 17.36
N LEU A 1131 -10.10 -6.32 18.36
CA LEU A 1131 -9.53 -7.33 19.26
C LEU A 1131 -9.83 -8.77 18.81
N GLN A 1132 -10.63 -8.97 17.76
CA GLN A 1132 -10.94 -10.32 17.24
C GLN A 1132 -9.70 -11.13 16.82
N PRO A 1133 -8.65 -10.56 16.21
CA PRO A 1133 -7.43 -11.30 15.88
C PRO A 1133 -6.75 -11.95 17.11
N LEU A 1134 -7.03 -11.46 18.32
CA LEU A 1134 -6.51 -12.03 19.56
C LEU A 1134 -7.19 -13.35 19.96
N ASN A 1135 -8.24 -13.78 19.23
CA ASN A 1135 -8.96 -15.03 19.44
C ASN A 1135 -9.30 -15.26 20.92
N LEU A 1136 -9.84 -14.23 21.58
CA LEU A 1136 -10.18 -14.28 22.99
C LEU A 1136 -11.22 -15.37 23.27
N LYS A 1137 -11.01 -16.14 24.33
CA LYS A 1137 -11.92 -17.19 24.78
C LYS A 1137 -12.55 -16.80 26.13
N LYS A 1138 -13.22 -17.76 26.77
CA LYS A 1138 -13.90 -17.57 28.06
C LYS A 1138 -12.92 -17.18 29.18
N ILE A 1139 -11.68 -17.68 29.12
CA ILE A 1139 -10.64 -17.41 30.10
C ILE A 1139 -9.42 -16.86 29.35
N ASN A 1140 -9.04 -15.61 29.64
CA ASN A 1140 -7.89 -14.97 28.97
C ASN A 1140 -6.83 -14.61 30.01
N TRP A 1141 -5.60 -15.11 29.82
CA TRP A 1141 -4.44 -14.77 30.64
C TRP A 1141 -3.52 -13.84 29.86
N ILE A 1142 -2.70 -13.04 30.56
CA ILE A 1142 -1.70 -12.19 29.91
C ILE A 1142 -0.34 -12.26 30.59
N ILE A 1143 0.73 -12.21 29.81
CA ILE A 1143 2.12 -12.10 30.25
C ILE A 1143 2.84 -10.96 29.53
N PHE A 1144 3.87 -10.40 30.18
CA PHE A 1144 4.67 -9.28 29.66
C PHE A 1144 6.16 -9.62 29.63
N PRO A 1145 6.63 -10.50 28.72
CA PRO A 1145 8.04 -10.86 28.63
C PRO A 1145 8.92 -9.65 28.32
N ASP A 1146 10.09 -9.58 28.94
CA ASP A 1146 11.14 -8.64 28.55
C ASP A 1146 12.05 -9.25 27.48
N TRP A 1147 11.72 -9.00 26.21
CA TRP A 1147 12.41 -9.57 25.04
C TRP A 1147 13.87 -9.12 24.87
N LEU A 1148 14.37 -8.20 25.71
CA LEU A 1148 15.78 -7.79 25.74
C LEU A 1148 16.69 -8.77 26.51
N HIS A 1149 16.13 -9.78 27.17
CA HIS A 1149 16.88 -10.82 27.87
C HIS A 1149 17.31 -11.95 26.93
N SER A 1150 18.27 -12.78 27.37
CA SER A 1150 18.79 -13.89 26.56
C SER A 1150 17.73 -14.97 26.32
N GLU A 1151 17.82 -15.63 25.16
CA GLU A 1151 16.92 -16.71 24.72
C GLU A 1151 16.69 -17.79 25.78
N GLU A 1152 17.76 -18.28 26.42
CA GLU A 1152 17.70 -19.31 27.46
C GLU A 1152 16.80 -18.93 28.66
N VAL A 1153 16.76 -17.65 29.01
CA VAL A 1153 15.99 -17.15 30.17
C VAL A 1153 14.51 -17.07 29.82
N LEU A 1154 14.19 -16.59 28.61
CA LEU A 1154 12.82 -16.45 28.14
C LEU A 1154 12.19 -17.82 27.84
N LEU A 1155 12.97 -18.76 27.28
CA LEU A 1155 12.51 -20.13 27.02
C LEU A 1155 12.03 -20.84 28.28
N ASP A 1156 12.81 -20.79 29.37
CA ASP A 1156 12.47 -21.48 30.62
C ASP A 1156 11.15 -20.98 31.25
N ASP A 1157 10.93 -19.66 31.25
CA ASP A 1157 9.71 -19.07 31.80
C ASP A 1157 8.49 -19.34 30.90
N LEU A 1158 8.63 -19.24 29.57
CA LEU A 1158 7.55 -19.48 28.60
C LEU A 1158 7.14 -20.95 28.54
N GLU A 1159 8.09 -21.89 28.48
CA GLU A 1159 7.82 -23.34 28.47
C GLU A 1159 6.98 -23.75 29.68
N LYS A 1160 7.35 -23.28 30.89
CA LYS A 1160 6.64 -23.62 32.13
C LYS A 1160 5.19 -23.14 32.14
N ILE A 1161 4.92 -21.95 31.64
CA ILE A 1161 3.57 -21.36 31.64
C ILE A 1161 2.71 -22.02 30.57
N ILE A 1162 3.22 -22.12 29.34
CA ILE A 1162 2.49 -22.71 28.22
C ILE A 1162 2.15 -24.17 28.51
N TYR A 1163 3.12 -24.95 29.01
CA TYR A 1163 2.89 -26.35 29.38
C TYR A 1163 1.74 -26.50 30.40
N LYS A 1164 1.73 -25.69 31.47
CA LYS A 1164 0.69 -25.75 32.49
C LYS A 1164 -0.68 -25.38 31.96
N LEU A 1165 -0.77 -24.29 31.20
CA LEU A 1165 -2.03 -23.84 30.61
C LEU A 1165 -2.57 -24.85 29.59
N ALA A 1166 -1.69 -25.48 28.81
CA ALA A 1166 -2.07 -26.53 27.86
C ALA A 1166 -2.62 -27.78 28.56
N LYS A 1167 -2.09 -28.15 29.74
CA LYS A 1167 -2.54 -29.29 30.55
C LYS A 1167 -3.78 -29.01 31.42
N HIS A 1168 -4.24 -27.77 31.52
CA HIS A 1168 -5.40 -27.42 32.32
C HIS A 1168 -6.68 -28.08 31.76
N PRO A 1169 -7.61 -28.60 32.60
CA PRO A 1169 -8.84 -29.26 32.12
C PRO A 1169 -9.73 -28.40 31.20
N GLU A 1170 -9.64 -27.08 31.35
CA GLU A 1170 -10.37 -26.09 30.55
C GLU A 1170 -9.49 -25.42 29.46
N SER A 1171 -8.33 -25.97 29.10
CA SER A 1171 -7.39 -25.36 28.14
C SER A 1171 -8.04 -24.98 26.80
N GLN A 1172 -8.99 -25.78 26.32
CA GLN A 1172 -9.79 -25.49 25.11
C GLN A 1172 -10.58 -24.17 25.17
N TYR A 1173 -10.85 -23.64 26.38
CA TYR A 1173 -11.55 -22.38 26.63
C TYR A 1173 -10.61 -21.24 27.04
N MET A 1174 -9.29 -21.46 26.94
CA MET A 1174 -8.25 -20.52 27.37
C MET A 1174 -7.53 -19.86 26.19
N THR A 1175 -7.24 -18.57 26.35
CA THR A 1175 -6.30 -17.81 25.52
C THR A 1175 -5.17 -17.25 26.39
N LEU A 1176 -3.93 -17.46 25.98
CA LEU A 1176 -2.76 -16.81 26.54
C LEU A 1176 -2.34 -15.65 25.63
N LEU A 1177 -2.40 -14.44 26.17
CA LEU A 1177 -1.92 -13.22 25.52
C LEU A 1177 -0.47 -12.96 25.91
N ILE A 1178 0.38 -12.70 24.92
CA ILE A 1178 1.80 -12.43 25.12
C ILE A 1178 2.14 -11.06 24.55
N ASP A 1179 2.55 -10.11 25.39
CA ASP A 1179 3.01 -8.80 24.93
C ASP A 1179 4.34 -8.91 24.17
N THR A 1180 4.46 -8.22 23.03
CA THR A 1180 5.68 -8.21 22.19
C THR A 1180 6.28 -6.81 22.01
N SER A 1181 5.95 -5.86 22.88
CA SER A 1181 6.22 -4.43 22.69
C SER A 1181 7.71 -4.03 22.66
N ASN A 1182 8.64 -4.92 23.02
CA ASN A 1182 10.09 -4.72 22.89
C ASN A 1182 10.84 -5.88 22.19
N SER A 1183 10.12 -6.70 21.41
CA SER A 1183 10.72 -7.75 20.58
C SER A 1183 11.21 -7.19 19.23
N ALA A 1184 12.29 -7.76 18.68
CA ALA A 1184 12.59 -7.61 17.25
C ALA A 1184 11.54 -8.35 16.40
N ASP A 1185 11.28 -7.88 15.18
CA ASP A 1185 10.29 -8.47 14.27
C ASP A 1185 10.56 -9.97 14.06
N ASN A 1186 9.50 -10.79 14.20
CA ASN A 1186 9.50 -12.26 14.09
C ASN A 1186 10.30 -13.04 15.17
N TYR A 1187 11.02 -12.38 16.09
CA TYR A 1187 11.78 -13.08 17.15
C TYR A 1187 10.86 -13.82 18.14
N ALA A 1188 9.77 -13.16 18.57
CA ALA A 1188 8.79 -13.76 19.48
C ALA A 1188 8.09 -14.99 18.88
N GLU A 1189 7.79 -14.97 17.58
CA GLU A 1189 7.16 -16.09 16.86
C GLU A 1189 8.12 -17.28 16.71
N PHE A 1190 9.39 -17.01 16.39
CA PHE A 1190 10.43 -18.01 16.32
C PHE A 1190 10.62 -18.70 17.68
N LEU A 1191 10.71 -17.91 18.75
CA LEU A 1191 10.88 -18.44 20.10
C LEU A 1191 9.67 -19.28 20.53
N LEU A 1192 8.45 -18.82 20.25
CA LEU A 1192 7.24 -19.59 20.55
C LEU A 1192 7.19 -20.91 19.77
N SER A 1193 7.65 -20.91 18.52
CA SER A 1193 7.78 -22.13 17.72
C SER A 1193 8.78 -23.11 18.36
N ALA A 1194 9.92 -22.62 18.84
CA ALA A 1194 10.91 -23.42 19.55
C ALA A 1194 10.35 -24.02 20.85
N VAL A 1195 9.65 -23.21 21.67
CA VAL A 1195 8.94 -23.67 22.89
C VAL A 1195 7.94 -24.78 22.55
N THR A 1196 7.15 -24.58 21.51
CA THR A 1196 6.11 -25.55 21.12
C THR A 1196 6.74 -26.86 20.63
N MET A 1197 7.80 -26.79 19.82
CA MET A 1197 8.55 -27.97 19.37
C MET A 1197 9.18 -28.73 20.54
N ASN A 1198 9.84 -28.03 21.48
CA ASN A 1198 10.46 -28.64 22.66
C ASN A 1198 9.45 -29.41 23.50
N LEU A 1199 8.30 -28.80 23.79
CA LEU A 1199 7.26 -29.43 24.59
C LEU A 1199 6.59 -30.61 23.86
N MET A 1200 6.41 -30.54 22.54
CA MET A 1200 5.94 -31.69 21.74
C MET A 1200 6.93 -32.87 21.80
N MET A 1201 8.23 -32.60 21.70
CA MET A 1201 9.28 -33.64 21.69
C MET A 1201 9.51 -34.28 23.06
N GLN A 1202 9.42 -33.52 24.16
CA GLN A 1202 9.73 -34.01 25.51
C GLN A 1202 8.58 -34.78 26.17
N GLU A 1203 7.32 -34.43 25.87
CA GLU A 1203 6.17 -34.84 26.69
C GLU A 1203 5.06 -35.57 25.89
N ASN A 1204 5.24 -35.83 24.59
CA ASN A 1204 4.24 -36.50 23.73
C ASN A 1204 2.85 -35.81 23.81
N THR A 1205 2.84 -34.49 24.02
CA THR A 1205 1.64 -33.70 24.21
C THR A 1205 1.47 -32.76 23.04
N ASP A 1206 0.35 -32.88 22.33
CA ASP A 1206 0.01 -31.95 21.26
C ASP A 1206 -0.55 -30.67 21.89
N ILE A 1207 0.26 -29.61 21.89
CA ILE A 1207 -0.14 -28.29 22.42
C ILE A 1207 -1.10 -27.59 21.44
N SER A 1208 -1.13 -28.02 20.18
CA SER A 1208 -1.99 -27.41 19.15
C SER A 1208 -3.48 -27.72 19.34
N GLU A 1209 -3.81 -28.78 20.09
CA GLU A 1209 -5.19 -29.17 20.41
C GLU A 1209 -5.63 -28.64 21.81
N GLY A 1210 -5.76 -27.32 21.98
CA GLY A 1210 -6.44 -26.78 23.17
C GLY A 1210 -6.24 -25.31 23.47
N LEU A 1211 -5.04 -24.94 23.92
CA LEU A 1211 -4.71 -23.57 24.35
C LEU A 1211 -4.53 -22.66 23.13
N ASN A 1212 -5.26 -21.54 23.08
CA ASN A 1212 -4.99 -20.51 22.07
C ASN A 1212 -3.88 -19.57 22.59
N ILE A 1213 -2.90 -19.24 21.76
CA ILE A 1213 -1.85 -18.27 22.09
C ILE A 1213 -1.94 -17.13 21.08
N SER A 1214 -1.91 -15.89 21.55
CA SER A 1214 -2.00 -14.72 20.67
C SER A 1214 -1.09 -13.61 21.16
N PHE A 1215 -0.44 -12.93 20.22
CA PHE A 1215 0.47 -11.82 20.52
C PHE A 1215 -0.29 -10.51 20.64
N VAL A 1216 0.16 -9.67 21.57
CA VAL A 1216 -0.38 -8.33 21.81
C VAL A 1216 0.73 -7.33 21.58
N SER A 1217 0.50 -6.39 20.67
CA SER A 1217 1.40 -5.27 20.43
C SER A 1217 0.61 -4.02 20.07
N ASN A 1218 1.17 -2.85 20.39
CA ASN A 1218 0.71 -1.55 19.89
C ASN A 1218 -0.77 -1.18 20.14
N LEU A 1219 -1.42 -1.78 21.15
CA LEU A 1219 -2.79 -1.41 21.53
C LEU A 1219 -2.87 0.01 22.10
N SER A 1220 -3.93 0.73 21.75
CA SER A 1220 -4.24 2.05 22.29
C SER A 1220 -4.90 2.00 23.67
N ASP A 1221 -5.04 3.16 24.33
CA ASP A 1221 -5.72 3.27 25.62
C ASP A 1221 -7.15 2.69 25.59
N LEU A 1222 -7.90 2.89 24.50
CA LEU A 1222 -9.27 2.39 24.36
C LEU A 1222 -9.31 0.87 24.17
N GLN A 1223 -8.40 0.33 23.34
CA GLN A 1223 -8.25 -1.11 23.15
C GLN A 1223 -7.81 -1.80 24.44
N TRP A 1224 -6.88 -1.19 25.19
CA TRP A 1224 -6.49 -1.68 26.51
C TRP A 1224 -7.66 -1.67 27.50
N GLN A 1225 -8.44 -0.60 27.56
CA GLN A 1225 -9.64 -0.55 28.42
C GLN A 1225 -10.64 -1.66 28.09
N ALA A 1226 -10.91 -1.90 26.80
CA ALA A 1226 -11.79 -2.97 26.36
C ALA A 1226 -11.23 -4.36 26.71
N LEU A 1227 -9.95 -4.58 26.44
CA LEU A 1227 -9.26 -5.85 26.67
C LEU A 1227 -9.13 -6.19 28.16
N GLN A 1228 -8.82 -5.20 29.02
CA GLN A 1228 -8.66 -5.38 30.47
C GLN A 1228 -9.86 -6.07 31.12
N SER A 1229 -11.09 -5.72 30.70
CA SER A 1229 -12.32 -6.32 31.23
C SER A 1229 -12.49 -7.81 30.88
N ARG A 1230 -11.75 -8.29 29.87
CA ARG A 1230 -11.79 -9.67 29.37
C ARG A 1230 -10.62 -10.50 29.87
N ILE A 1231 -9.60 -9.88 30.47
CA ILE A 1231 -8.45 -10.57 31.05
C ILE A 1231 -8.83 -11.09 32.45
N ARG A 1232 -8.67 -12.39 32.66
CA ARG A 1232 -8.89 -13.07 33.94
C ARG A 1232 -7.85 -12.66 34.97
N ALA A 1233 -6.57 -12.76 34.60
CA ALA A 1233 -5.46 -12.25 35.40
C ALA A 1233 -4.15 -12.15 34.57
N ARG A 1234 -3.19 -11.40 35.09
CA ARG A 1234 -1.78 -11.38 34.68
C ARG A 1234 -1.01 -12.49 35.40
N ILE A 1235 -0.19 -13.23 34.66
CA ILE A 1235 0.77 -14.18 35.22
C ILE A 1235 2.14 -13.47 35.28
N PRO A 1236 2.68 -13.18 36.48
CA PRO A 1236 3.96 -12.48 36.59
C PRO A 1236 5.11 -13.39 36.13
N LEU A 1237 6.01 -12.84 35.30
CA LEU A 1237 7.28 -13.48 34.93
C LEU A 1237 8.41 -13.01 35.86
N LYS A 1238 9.54 -13.72 35.87
CA LYS A 1238 10.73 -13.25 36.59
C LYS A 1238 11.32 -11.99 35.96
N HIS A 1239 11.22 -11.90 34.63
CA HIS A 1239 11.73 -10.81 33.81
C HIS A 1239 10.58 -10.19 33.00
N GLU A 1240 9.94 -9.17 33.57
CA GLU A 1240 8.83 -8.46 32.92
C GLU A 1240 9.25 -7.13 32.31
N ASN A 1241 8.69 -6.82 31.15
CA ASN A 1241 8.83 -5.52 30.51
C ASN A 1241 8.06 -4.46 31.31
N LYS A 1242 8.79 -3.62 32.04
CA LYS A 1242 8.21 -2.58 32.90
C LYS A 1242 7.47 -1.49 32.12
N ASP A 1243 7.94 -1.15 30.93
CA ASP A 1243 7.32 -0.11 30.10
C ASP A 1243 6.00 -0.60 29.53
N ALA A 1244 5.94 -1.88 29.11
CA ALA A 1244 4.69 -2.51 28.66
C ALA A 1244 3.66 -2.61 29.80
N LEU A 1245 4.08 -2.88 31.03
CA LEU A 1245 3.18 -2.91 32.20
C LEU A 1245 2.56 -1.54 32.51
N ILE A 1246 3.35 -0.47 32.41
CA ILE A 1246 2.85 0.90 32.58
C ILE A 1246 1.87 1.23 31.46
N GLN A 1247 2.19 0.88 30.22
CA GLN A 1247 1.32 1.12 29.07
C GLN A 1247 -0.02 0.38 29.20
N ALA A 1248 0.00 -0.89 29.60
CA ALA A 1248 -1.19 -1.70 29.80
C ALA A 1248 -1.98 -1.31 31.07
N LYS A 1249 -1.50 -0.33 31.86
CA LYS A 1249 -1.98 0.00 33.21
C LYS A 1249 -2.23 -1.26 34.03
N ALA A 1250 -1.23 -2.13 34.05
CA ALA A 1250 -1.33 -3.49 34.59
C ALA A 1250 -1.75 -3.53 36.08
N GLU A 1251 -1.64 -2.41 36.80
CA GLU A 1251 -2.20 -2.22 38.14
C GLU A 1251 -3.72 -2.46 38.24
N PHE A 1252 -4.46 -2.33 37.13
CA PHE A 1252 -5.91 -2.62 37.07
C PHE A 1252 -6.22 -4.05 36.61
N ILE A 1253 -5.20 -4.81 36.19
CA ILE A 1253 -5.37 -6.22 35.81
C ILE A 1253 -5.15 -7.07 37.07
N PRO A 1254 -6.11 -7.95 37.44
CA PRO A 1254 -5.90 -8.86 38.56
C PRO A 1254 -4.60 -9.63 38.39
N GLN A 1255 -3.79 -9.73 39.45
CA GLN A 1255 -2.54 -10.48 39.42
C GLN A 1255 -2.73 -11.80 40.17
N LEU A 1256 -2.20 -12.90 39.61
CA LEU A 1256 -2.03 -14.16 40.33
C LEU A 1256 -0.99 -13.99 41.44
N ASN A 1257 -1.38 -14.24 42.70
CA ASN A 1257 -0.47 -14.11 43.84
C ASN A 1257 0.52 -15.28 43.86
N SER A 1258 1.82 -14.96 43.87
CA SER A 1258 3.02 -15.84 43.90
C SER A 1258 3.08 -17.05 42.94
N GLU A 1259 4.28 -17.40 42.46
CA GLU A 1259 4.48 -18.56 41.56
C GLU A 1259 3.95 -19.88 42.16
N GLU A 1260 3.98 -20.04 43.48
CA GLU A 1260 3.52 -21.23 44.21
C GLU A 1260 1.99 -21.28 44.39
N GLN A 1261 1.30 -20.14 44.54
CA GLN A 1261 -0.17 -20.09 44.61
C GLN A 1261 -0.80 -20.16 43.22
N ALA A 1262 -0.14 -19.57 42.21
CA ALA A 1262 -0.50 -19.79 40.81
C ALA A 1262 -0.40 -21.27 40.41
N PHE A 1263 0.52 -22.01 41.03
CA PHE A 1263 0.63 -23.46 40.87
C PHE A 1263 -0.57 -24.23 41.45
N LEU A 1264 -1.22 -23.71 42.49
CA LEU A 1264 -2.35 -24.35 43.19
C LEU A 1264 -3.73 -23.95 42.62
N GLU A 1265 -3.86 -22.78 42.00
CA GLU A 1265 -5.11 -22.36 41.33
C GLU A 1265 -5.23 -22.86 39.89
N LEU A 1266 -4.13 -23.34 39.29
CA LEU A 1266 -4.06 -23.90 37.93
C LEU A 1266 -4.05 -25.45 37.91
N THR A 1267 -4.12 -26.12 39.06
CA THR A 1267 -4.24 -27.60 39.23
C THR A 1267 -5.51 -27.96 39.95
#